data_AF-A0A183IHC4-F1
#
_entry.id   AF-A0A183IHC4-F1
#
_cell.length_a   1.000
_cell.length_b   1.000
_cell.length_c   1.000
_cell.angle_alpha   90.00
_cell.angle_beta   90.00
_cell.angle_gamma   90.00
#
_symmetry.space_group_name_H-M   'P 1'
#
loop_
_entity.id
_entity.type
_entity.pdbx_description
1 polymer ?
#
loop_
_entity_poly.entity_id
_entity_poly.type
_entity_poly.pdbx_seq_one_letter_code
_entity_poly.pdbx_strand_id
1 'polypeptide(L)'
;MYAKLMMDYIQDDHDHDVSVVSLSVQIFTVPSLVRVLIKEQNAFEVVIKPFMEVAEDFRSEAGYLTFQQLLARSPIKFRRSLHVLNDFRYLLTSVPSPEEWDNHLENCILVALRSLLDVVCCVQGMDPVVRQVGAHQEFTPEWETAFTIQLRLNPILALFQQWCSTNHLVALRCFSKALSTLNDVLQQECKETEIVEIAGHQCVCIVHDVSSRSVSIHIALPRLVAGLYLSIMKFCFHHPSASSEFTDELPKSNMLELPVRAMALCAQIHNYFASICRSEMFDKDILMLQICASIEDADSFLIAVLYKFGLRNWARYDRQRFIVGVGKVECSEAVRKEIIHLLCRKPMTFSKLERHLPEDPFDKTGLEDVINSVAIFKPPKDGSAGQFELKPECLNEYNPFFWHYSKSEMSEAEDYQRRLRAHSSIEIKACPPPVLPEFCKSFAPIIKIFESDVFLFCFTSRVKQHKFSNDGDIYSQMISLVGKPNVGHTEDLLQWTITKFMYVLRLHTVSTDTIERQTAQSDVAPSTEEQNRKKRRHEIALKQRQKAVEQIEKMQNLFIEQNKSMLDKCKHTLHSDDDHHEQENMPSSRIFPVCVGPNRTSTSRLNAPVLMCVLCQDEQQVTFDSRAIVYAAFVQNSSLFTKEPHRPLTHPDEFDPLYYPASLYFGVHTSSCGHTMHADCWQQFYDNLILKEQRNHWRHRLSNLFNIELNEYLCPLCKRLCNTVLPALPSLQSLNVTEKSTSLVYEQFISEINDWLHTALENGILFWSQQPKSVREIDVPRRVLVSTSIEDMLRTFSQTVYSHGLQVEPHFTSPKVSVMNWLTLAYTIRSIDAVLIFDRKPLFGALSTRRSCELYGLVHCVALSSYIGDAAIFKTHLRRLLLPLFASHEADPEQLPNVLNLDIFTTLVELSYTIDWMKAVDKDCSVTAHAGVHEHHLLRLMLSAYMLQLLFTANSPAGDEDDRIQRTQISSSSESLTALLDLRSSVYSWASVTADSLAPIDLLRFVTYGLIKFLRPVCLFLHALSSVDPPEELCEFNADHLKPLCRYLDIPSDMVELIQFLDTTSMERWCKLPTTAELVTGKKIIRQPVLANDLIVLPQDFSTLINQASQRWYSSCFVFLCLCLTLPIKEPRYPALCLVCGEMVCSRSYCCQRSLNDHMVGGCTYHANHCSGGTGIFLSYICFSIRDCQIVLLYQLYRGCFLPAPYVDEYGETDQGFRRGKPLLLSAQLYQKLRWLWLNHSVPEQIVNRMELSDQLLAQEWFHF
;
A
#
# COMPACT_ATOMS: atom_id res chain seq x y z
N MET A 1 -3.55 54.59 7.61
CA MET A 1 -2.37 54.10 6.84
C MET A 1 -2.32 52.57 6.83
N TYR A 2 -2.28 51.91 7.99
CA TYR A 2 -2.28 50.43 8.09
C TYR A 2 -3.34 49.75 7.22
N ALA A 3 -4.64 50.10 7.39
CA ALA A 3 -5.73 49.48 6.65
C ALA A 3 -5.56 49.57 5.11
N LYS A 4 -5.01 50.68 4.62
CA LYS A 4 -4.74 50.88 3.19
C LYS A 4 -3.60 49.97 2.72
N LEU A 5 -2.48 49.94 3.44
CA LEU A 5 -1.35 49.05 3.13
C LEU A 5 -1.74 47.57 3.16
N MET A 6 -2.60 47.20 4.11
CA MET A 6 -3.08 45.83 4.23
C MET A 6 -4.01 45.45 3.06
N MET A 7 -4.90 46.36 2.65
CA MET A 7 -5.74 46.14 1.48
C MET A 7 -4.94 46.08 0.17
N ASP A 8 -3.94 46.95 0.03
CA ASP A 8 -3.02 46.92 -1.12
C ASP A 8 -2.30 45.55 -1.15
N TYR A 9 -1.79 45.05 -0.02
CA TYR A 9 -1.19 43.71 0.08
C TYR A 9 -2.17 42.57 -0.24
N ILE A 10 -3.43 42.65 0.20
CA ILE A 10 -4.45 41.63 -0.07
C ILE A 10 -4.77 41.56 -1.58
N GLN A 11 -4.68 42.68 -2.29
CA GLN A 11 -4.94 42.79 -3.73
C GLN A 11 -3.72 42.47 -4.61
N ASP A 12 -2.52 42.53 -4.04
CA ASP A 12 -1.23 42.28 -4.69
C ASP A 12 -0.92 40.76 -4.85
N ASP A 13 0.06 40.41 -5.69
CA ASP A 13 0.53 39.04 -5.95
C ASP A 13 1.86 38.69 -5.27
N HIS A 14 2.59 39.68 -4.72
CA HIS A 14 3.86 39.47 -4.00
C HIS A 14 3.71 38.66 -2.70
N ASP A 15 4.75 37.91 -2.30
CA ASP A 15 4.79 37.19 -1.02
C ASP A 15 4.80 38.15 0.19
N HIS A 16 4.23 37.70 1.32
CA HIS A 16 4.14 38.50 2.56
C HIS A 16 5.51 39.02 3.02
N ASP A 17 6.54 38.18 2.94
CA ASP A 17 7.89 38.48 3.46
C ASP A 17 8.60 39.60 2.67
N VAL A 18 8.08 39.93 1.48
CA VAL A 18 8.60 41.00 0.61
C VAL A 18 7.72 42.25 0.69
N SER A 19 6.57 42.17 1.38
CA SER A 19 5.65 43.30 1.55
C SER A 19 6.05 44.18 2.75
N VAL A 20 5.78 45.48 2.63
CA VAL A 20 5.90 46.45 3.74
C VAL A 20 5.06 46.06 4.95
N VAL A 21 3.97 45.31 4.72
CA VAL A 21 3.10 44.81 5.80
C VAL A 21 3.84 43.88 6.76
N SER A 22 4.88 43.16 6.32
CA SER A 22 5.68 42.28 7.20
C SER A 22 6.39 43.03 8.35
N LEU A 23 6.57 44.34 8.24
CA LEU A 23 7.11 45.20 9.30
C LEU A 23 6.13 45.39 10.47
N SER A 24 4.85 45.01 10.32
CA SER A 24 3.84 45.06 11.40
C SER A 24 4.32 44.32 12.64
N VAL A 25 5.00 43.19 12.48
CA VAL A 25 5.55 42.38 13.58
C VAL A 25 6.54 43.19 14.40
N GLN A 26 7.40 43.99 13.77
CA GLN A 26 8.42 44.79 14.48
C GLN A 26 7.79 45.96 15.26
N ILE A 27 6.60 46.42 14.86
CA ILE A 27 5.87 47.52 15.51
C ILE A 27 4.97 46.98 16.63
N PHE A 28 4.17 45.95 16.33
CA PHE A 28 3.15 45.41 17.23
C PHE A 28 3.67 44.43 18.28
N THR A 29 4.97 44.13 18.29
CA THR A 29 5.60 43.31 19.35
C THR A 29 6.28 44.15 20.44
N VAL A 30 6.42 45.47 20.26
CA VAL A 30 7.07 46.36 21.24
C VAL A 30 6.03 46.82 22.27
N PRO A 31 6.07 46.35 23.54
CA PRO A 31 4.97 46.56 24.49
C PRO A 31 4.69 48.04 24.80
N SER A 32 5.73 48.88 24.89
CA SER A 32 5.59 50.31 25.14
C SER A 32 4.88 51.05 24.01
N LEU A 33 5.17 50.69 22.75
CA LEU A 33 4.57 51.29 21.57
C LEU A 33 3.13 50.81 21.37
N VAL A 34 2.89 49.50 21.55
CA VAL A 34 1.56 48.89 21.46
C VAL A 34 0.57 49.53 22.44
N ARG A 35 0.99 49.78 23.69
CA ARG A 35 0.16 50.44 24.70
C ARG A 35 -0.28 51.85 24.29
N VAL A 36 0.63 52.63 23.68
CA VAL A 36 0.31 53.97 23.15
C VAL A 36 -0.65 53.85 21.97
N LEU A 37 -0.43 52.90 21.06
CA LEU A 37 -1.31 52.67 19.90
C LEU A 37 -2.72 52.23 20.31
N ILE A 38 -2.83 51.40 21.35
CA ILE A 38 -4.13 50.97 21.89
C ILE A 38 -4.87 52.17 22.51
N LYS A 39 -4.19 52.96 23.36
CA LYS A 39 -4.82 54.09 24.05
C LYS A 39 -5.15 55.25 23.09
N GLU A 40 -4.21 55.68 22.26
CA GLU A 40 -4.39 56.92 21.49
C GLU A 40 -5.06 56.71 20.13
N GLN A 41 -4.99 55.51 19.55
CA GLN A 41 -5.36 55.26 18.15
C GLN A 41 -6.35 54.08 17.95
N ASN A 42 -6.92 53.51 19.03
CA ASN A 42 -7.85 52.38 18.98
C ASN A 42 -7.35 51.24 18.06
N ALA A 43 -6.07 50.84 18.23
CA ALA A 43 -5.39 49.91 17.33
C ALA A 43 -6.17 48.62 17.03
N PHE A 44 -6.95 48.10 18.00
CA PHE A 44 -7.77 46.89 17.82
C PHE A 44 -8.79 47.02 16.69
N GLU A 45 -9.51 48.14 16.61
CA GLU A 45 -10.55 48.37 15.60
C GLU A 45 -9.90 48.62 14.22
N VAL A 46 -8.80 49.39 14.19
CA VAL A 46 -8.08 49.72 12.95
C VAL A 46 -7.46 48.49 12.32
N VAL A 47 -6.95 47.55 13.12
CA VAL A 47 -6.30 46.33 12.62
C VAL A 47 -7.33 45.33 12.09
N ILE A 48 -8.47 45.13 12.74
CA ILE A 48 -9.48 44.14 12.30
C ILE A 48 -10.26 44.57 11.06
N LYS A 49 -10.43 45.87 10.83
CA LYS A 49 -11.26 46.41 9.75
C LYS A 49 -10.97 45.81 8.34
N PRO A 50 -9.72 45.67 7.87
CA PRO A 50 -9.44 45.06 6.57
C PRO A 50 -9.86 43.59 6.47
N PHE A 51 -9.77 42.83 7.58
CA PHE A 51 -10.24 41.44 7.60
C PHE A 51 -11.77 41.39 7.45
N MET A 52 -12.51 42.25 8.16
CA MET A 52 -13.97 42.29 8.07
C MET A 52 -14.47 42.73 6.70
N GLU A 53 -13.81 43.71 6.07
CA GLU A 53 -14.13 44.14 4.70
C GLU A 53 -13.98 43.00 3.68
N VAL A 54 -12.97 42.13 3.82
CA VAL A 54 -12.82 40.93 2.97
C VAL A 54 -13.78 39.81 3.38
N ALA A 55 -14.10 39.68 4.66
CA ALA A 55 -14.97 38.62 5.18
C ALA A 55 -16.43 38.79 4.73
N GLU A 56 -16.91 40.02 4.53
CA GLU A 56 -18.26 40.29 4.01
C GLU A 56 -18.51 39.66 2.63
N ASP A 57 -17.49 39.57 1.78
CA ASP A 57 -17.60 38.90 0.47
C ASP A 57 -17.89 37.39 0.57
N PHE A 58 -17.65 36.77 1.74
CA PHE A 58 -17.78 35.33 1.98
C PHE A 58 -18.86 35.01 3.04
N ARG A 59 -19.64 36.01 3.47
CA ARG A 59 -20.67 35.87 4.50
C ARG A 59 -21.98 35.37 3.88
N SER A 60 -22.57 34.34 4.48
CA SER A 60 -23.88 33.80 4.07
C SER A 60 -25.03 34.73 4.46
N GLU A 61 -26.23 34.48 3.90
CA GLU A 61 -27.46 35.18 4.29
C GLU A 61 -27.80 35.02 5.79
N ALA A 62 -27.33 33.94 6.41
CA ALA A 62 -27.47 33.66 7.83
C ALA A 62 -26.34 34.30 8.69
N GLY A 63 -25.39 35.01 8.07
CA GLY A 63 -24.40 35.84 8.77
C GLY A 63 -23.08 35.16 9.13
N TYR A 64 -22.88 33.88 8.78
CA TYR A 64 -21.63 33.13 9.00
C TYR A 64 -20.86 32.87 7.69
N LEU A 65 -19.55 32.64 7.77
CA LEU A 65 -18.68 32.39 6.60
C LEU A 65 -19.01 31.05 5.94
N THR A 66 -19.09 31.02 4.61
CA THR A 66 -19.30 29.79 3.85
C THR A 66 -18.40 29.75 2.63
N PHE A 67 -17.60 28.68 2.52
CA PHE A 67 -16.66 28.50 1.42
C PHE A 67 -17.07 27.38 0.44
N GLN A 68 -18.13 26.62 0.77
CA GLN A 68 -18.61 25.46 0.00
C GLN A 68 -19.08 25.74 -1.43
N GLN A 69 -19.46 26.97 -1.80
CA GLN A 69 -20.08 27.27 -3.11
C GLN A 69 -19.16 27.96 -4.14
N LEU A 70 -17.94 28.39 -3.76
CA LEU A 70 -17.10 29.24 -4.62
C LEU A 70 -15.80 28.54 -5.04
N LEU A 71 -15.94 27.43 -5.75
CA LEU A 71 -14.85 26.66 -6.38
C LEU A 71 -14.14 27.36 -7.55
N ALA A 72 -14.43 28.64 -7.85
CA ALA A 72 -14.06 29.20 -9.14
C ALA A 72 -13.11 30.40 -9.17
N ARG A 73 -12.91 31.27 -8.15
CA ARG A 73 -12.04 32.47 -8.37
C ARG A 73 -11.49 33.35 -7.22
N SER A 74 -11.60 33.04 -5.92
CA SER A 74 -11.14 34.01 -4.88
C SER A 74 -10.50 33.51 -3.56
N PRO A 75 -9.97 32.28 -3.38
CA PRO A 75 -9.40 31.87 -2.08
C PRO A 75 -8.05 32.54 -1.72
N ILE A 76 -7.33 33.11 -2.69
CA ILE A 76 -6.02 33.74 -2.44
C ILE A 76 -6.16 35.04 -1.64
N LYS A 77 -7.12 35.91 -2.01
CA LYS A 77 -7.35 37.18 -1.30
C LYS A 77 -7.78 36.96 0.15
N PHE A 78 -8.68 36.01 0.39
CA PHE A 78 -9.11 35.65 1.74
C PHE A 78 -7.97 35.02 2.55
N ARG A 79 -7.15 34.13 1.96
CA ARG A 79 -5.98 33.57 2.66
C ARG A 79 -4.95 34.65 3.04
N ARG A 80 -4.77 35.68 2.21
CA ARG A 80 -3.89 36.83 2.49
C ARG A 80 -4.44 37.71 3.62
N SER A 81 -5.76 37.85 3.75
CA SER A 81 -6.36 38.63 4.85
C SER A 81 -6.15 37.98 6.22
N LEU A 82 -5.88 36.67 6.31
CA LEU A 82 -5.59 35.99 7.59
C LEU A 82 -4.33 36.52 8.30
N HIS A 83 -3.44 37.23 7.61
CA HIS A 83 -2.30 37.91 8.25
C HIS A 83 -2.75 39.00 9.23
N VAL A 84 -3.93 39.59 9.03
CA VAL A 84 -4.54 40.55 9.97
C VAL A 84 -4.76 39.93 11.35
N LEU A 85 -5.17 38.65 11.41
CA LEU A 85 -5.40 37.96 12.68
C LEU A 85 -4.08 37.76 13.46
N ASN A 86 -2.96 37.57 12.77
CA ASN A 86 -1.65 37.54 13.41
C ASN A 86 -1.26 38.91 13.98
N ASP A 87 -1.55 39.99 13.26
CA ASP A 87 -1.29 41.36 13.73
C ASP A 87 -2.15 41.72 14.95
N PHE A 88 -3.41 41.28 14.97
CA PHE A 88 -4.29 41.42 16.13
C PHE A 88 -3.78 40.64 17.34
N ARG A 89 -3.26 39.42 17.13
CA ARG A 89 -2.59 38.64 18.18
C ARG A 89 -1.40 39.39 18.77
N TYR A 90 -0.56 40.03 17.95
CA TYR A 90 0.61 40.76 18.46
C TYR A 90 0.21 41.87 19.43
N LEU A 91 -0.85 42.63 19.13
CA LEU A 91 -1.39 43.65 20.04
C LEU A 91 -1.77 43.09 21.42
N LEU A 92 -2.40 41.91 21.45
CA LEU A 92 -2.83 41.25 22.69
C LEU A 92 -1.69 40.64 23.52
N THR A 93 -0.46 40.59 23.00
CA THR A 93 0.71 40.08 23.76
C THR A 93 1.07 41.01 24.93
N SER A 94 0.69 42.29 24.87
CA SER A 94 1.04 43.33 25.85
C SER A 94 0.13 43.35 27.10
N VAL A 95 -0.01 42.22 27.79
CA VAL A 95 -0.92 42.06 28.96
C VAL A 95 -0.63 43.13 30.05
N PRO A 96 -1.65 43.89 30.50
CA PRO A 96 -1.46 44.91 31.54
C PRO A 96 -1.34 44.28 32.93
N SER A 97 -0.46 44.83 33.75
CA SER A 97 -0.41 44.49 35.18
C SER A 97 -1.59 45.11 35.94
N PRO A 98 -1.98 44.58 37.11
CA PRO A 98 -3.14 45.07 37.88
C PRO A 98 -3.08 46.57 38.22
N GLU A 99 -1.88 47.15 38.31
CA GLU A 99 -1.64 48.56 38.66
C GLU A 99 -1.74 49.52 37.47
N GLU A 100 -1.75 49.00 36.23
CA GLU A 100 -1.72 49.80 34.99
C GLU A 100 -3.12 50.09 34.39
N TRP A 101 -4.18 49.62 35.06
CA TRP A 101 -5.56 49.80 34.61
C TRP A 101 -6.05 51.24 34.83
N ASP A 102 -6.56 51.86 33.77
CA ASP A 102 -7.29 53.13 33.81
C ASP A 102 -8.63 53.02 33.05
N ASN A 103 -9.54 53.99 33.25
CA ASN A 103 -10.85 54.01 32.61
C ASN A 103 -10.77 54.00 31.07
N HIS A 104 -9.65 54.48 30.50
CA HIS A 104 -9.45 54.53 29.06
C HIS A 104 -9.11 53.15 28.49
N LEU A 105 -8.21 52.42 29.15
CA LEU A 105 -7.83 51.06 28.82
C LEU A 105 -9.00 50.08 28.99
N GLU A 106 -9.85 50.28 30.00
CA GLU A 106 -11.12 49.55 30.16
C GLU A 106 -12.05 49.73 28.96
N ASN A 107 -12.15 50.93 28.41
CA ASN A 107 -12.96 51.18 27.21
C ASN A 107 -12.32 50.56 25.96
N CYS A 108 -11.00 50.64 25.80
CA CYS A 108 -10.28 50.05 24.67
C CYS A 108 -10.45 48.53 24.60
N ILE A 109 -10.44 47.80 25.74
CA ILE A 109 -10.65 46.35 25.74
C ILE A 109 -12.11 45.97 25.45
N LEU A 110 -13.08 46.81 25.81
CA LEU A 110 -14.48 46.62 25.40
C LEU A 110 -14.68 46.86 23.90
N VAL A 111 -13.93 47.79 23.30
CA VAL A 111 -13.88 47.95 21.84
C VAL A 111 -13.24 46.72 21.19
N ALA A 112 -12.13 46.22 21.74
CA ALA A 112 -11.49 44.99 21.28
C ALA A 112 -12.43 43.78 21.36
N LEU A 113 -13.25 43.67 22.42
CA LEU A 113 -14.27 42.65 22.55
C LEU A 113 -15.30 42.74 21.43
N ARG A 114 -15.77 43.93 21.08
CA ARG A 114 -16.73 44.10 19.96
C ARG A 114 -16.12 43.62 18.65
N SER A 115 -14.91 44.08 18.31
CA SER A 115 -14.21 43.63 17.11
C SER A 115 -13.93 42.12 17.11
N LEU A 116 -13.63 41.53 18.27
CA LEU A 116 -13.44 40.09 18.42
C LEU A 116 -14.76 39.32 18.26
N LEU A 117 -15.87 39.83 18.82
CA LEU A 117 -17.21 39.25 18.67
C LEU A 117 -17.67 39.30 17.21
N ASP A 118 -17.37 40.36 16.46
CA ASP A 118 -17.67 40.45 15.04
C ASP A 118 -16.99 39.31 14.26
N VAL A 119 -15.70 39.07 14.52
CA VAL A 119 -14.94 37.96 13.91
C VAL A 119 -15.49 36.60 14.37
N VAL A 120 -15.70 36.42 15.67
CA VAL A 120 -16.17 35.16 16.26
C VAL A 120 -17.57 34.80 15.75
N CYS A 121 -18.47 35.77 15.59
CA CYS A 121 -19.81 35.56 15.04
C CYS A 121 -19.79 35.19 13.55
N CYS A 122 -18.83 35.72 12.76
CA CYS A 122 -18.67 35.30 11.37
C CYS A 122 -18.15 33.86 11.25
N VAL A 123 -17.34 33.41 12.20
CA VAL A 123 -16.77 32.06 12.24
C VAL A 123 -17.75 31.05 12.86
N GLN A 124 -18.65 31.52 13.72
CA GLN A 124 -19.67 30.73 14.40
C GLN A 124 -20.58 30.05 13.37
N GLY A 125 -20.60 28.72 13.35
CA GLY A 125 -21.48 27.96 12.46
C GLY A 125 -20.97 27.80 11.01
N MET A 126 -19.72 28.19 10.72
CA MET A 126 -19.17 28.10 9.36
C MET A 126 -19.05 26.65 8.84
N ASP A 127 -19.19 26.50 7.51
CA ASP A 127 -19.08 25.25 6.76
C ASP A 127 -19.74 24.02 7.45
N PRO A 128 -21.06 24.06 7.73
CA PRO A 128 -21.74 22.97 8.44
C PRO A 128 -21.81 21.71 7.55
N VAL A 129 -21.70 20.52 8.17
CA VAL A 129 -21.75 19.23 7.46
C VAL A 129 -22.65 18.22 8.15
N VAL A 130 -23.21 17.27 7.39
CA VAL A 130 -24.02 16.17 7.94
C VAL A 130 -23.11 15.00 8.29
N ARG A 131 -23.33 14.37 9.45
CA ARG A 131 -22.59 13.19 9.89
C ARG A 131 -22.78 12.03 8.91
N GLN A 132 -21.69 11.43 8.46
CA GLN A 132 -21.77 10.27 7.56
C GLN A 132 -22.10 8.99 8.35
N VAL A 133 -23.05 8.18 7.88
CA VAL A 133 -23.46 6.93 8.54
C VAL A 133 -23.06 5.75 7.64
N GLY A 134 -22.10 4.93 8.07
CA GLY A 134 -21.75 3.67 7.39
C GLY A 134 -20.25 3.41 7.14
N ALA A 135 -19.39 4.44 7.07
CA ALA A 135 -17.94 4.29 6.88
C ALA A 135 -17.15 5.33 7.69
N HIS A 136 -15.96 4.96 8.19
CA HIS A 136 -15.05 5.89 8.87
C HIS A 136 -14.34 6.76 7.82
N GLN A 137 -14.47 8.08 7.94
CA GLN A 137 -13.84 9.03 7.03
C GLN A 137 -12.60 9.63 7.72
N GLU A 138 -11.41 9.35 7.19
CA GLU A 138 -10.14 9.80 7.79
C GLU A 138 -9.78 11.25 7.43
N PHE A 139 -10.30 11.79 6.31
CA PHE A 139 -9.97 13.14 5.82
C PHE A 139 -11.09 13.81 5.02
N THR A 140 -11.52 14.99 5.48
CA THR A 140 -12.56 15.87 4.92
C THR A 140 -11.96 17.23 4.51
N PRO A 141 -11.72 17.47 3.20
CA PRO A 141 -11.18 18.75 2.70
C PRO A 141 -12.12 19.94 2.95
N GLU A 142 -13.40 19.69 3.25
CA GLU A 142 -14.42 20.69 3.53
C GLU A 142 -14.09 21.57 4.75
N TRP A 143 -13.18 21.12 5.63
CA TRP A 143 -12.79 21.87 6.83
C TRP A 143 -11.40 22.52 6.75
N GLU A 144 -10.66 22.42 5.65
CA GLU A 144 -9.26 22.91 5.59
C GLU A 144 -9.16 24.42 5.86
N THR A 145 -9.97 25.23 5.16
CA THR A 145 -10.04 26.68 5.34
C THR A 145 -10.54 27.03 6.75
N ALA A 146 -11.57 26.30 7.18
CA ALA A 146 -12.24 26.49 8.45
C ALA A 146 -11.29 26.22 9.65
N PHE A 147 -10.51 25.13 9.61
CA PHE A 147 -9.45 24.86 10.59
C PHE A 147 -8.30 25.86 10.50
N THR A 148 -7.93 26.32 9.31
CA THR A 148 -6.87 27.33 9.15
C THR A 148 -7.24 28.64 9.86
N ILE A 149 -8.48 29.10 9.73
CA ILE A 149 -9.00 30.26 10.46
C ILE A 149 -8.99 29.99 11.97
N GLN A 150 -9.52 28.84 12.40
CA GLN A 150 -9.60 28.46 13.82
C GLN A 150 -8.21 28.43 14.49
N LEU A 151 -7.20 27.86 13.82
CA LEU A 151 -5.82 27.79 14.32
C LEU A 151 -5.20 29.18 14.53
N ARG A 152 -5.56 30.16 13.70
CA ARG A 152 -5.13 31.56 13.85
C ARG A 152 -5.89 32.29 14.97
N LEU A 153 -7.15 31.89 15.20
CA LEU A 153 -8.02 32.48 16.22
C LEU A 153 -7.73 31.97 17.64
N ASN A 154 -7.36 30.70 17.83
CA ASN A 154 -7.06 30.10 19.14
C ASN A 154 -6.13 30.96 20.04
N PRO A 155 -4.93 31.40 19.58
CA PRO A 155 -4.05 32.22 20.43
C PRO A 155 -4.64 33.60 20.76
N ILE A 156 -5.50 34.15 19.89
CA ILE A 156 -6.20 35.42 20.14
C ILE A 156 -7.20 35.25 21.29
N LEU A 157 -7.99 34.18 21.29
CA LEU A 157 -8.96 33.88 22.34
C LEU A 157 -8.29 33.66 23.69
N ALA A 158 -7.17 32.92 23.72
CA ALA A 158 -6.40 32.67 24.93
C ALA A 158 -5.79 33.96 25.51
N LEU A 159 -5.12 34.78 24.68
CA LEU A 159 -4.54 36.05 25.13
C LEU A 159 -5.63 37.03 25.60
N PHE A 160 -6.77 37.08 24.93
CA PHE A 160 -7.91 37.91 25.36
C PHE A 160 -8.45 37.47 26.73
N GLN A 161 -8.60 36.16 26.96
CA GLN A 161 -8.98 35.61 28.26
C GLN A 161 -7.95 35.96 29.36
N GLN A 162 -6.66 35.99 29.02
CA GLN A 162 -5.58 36.37 29.92
C GLN A 162 -5.68 37.86 30.33
N TRP A 163 -5.99 38.76 29.39
CA TRP A 163 -6.31 40.15 29.69
C TRP A 163 -7.49 40.30 30.64
N CYS A 164 -8.58 39.56 30.41
CA CYS A 164 -9.72 39.56 31.33
C CYS A 164 -9.35 39.01 32.72
N SER A 165 -8.38 38.08 32.80
CA SER A 165 -7.96 37.49 34.07
C SER A 165 -7.15 38.42 35.00
N THR A 166 -6.80 39.64 34.56
CA THR A 166 -6.06 40.61 35.40
C THR A 166 -6.96 41.62 36.09
N ASN A 167 -8.22 41.80 35.66
CA ASN A 167 -9.19 42.73 36.27
C ASN A 167 -10.61 42.14 36.30
N HIS A 168 -11.16 42.01 37.51
CA HIS A 168 -12.49 41.44 37.75
C HIS A 168 -13.65 42.22 37.09
N LEU A 169 -13.62 43.56 37.10
CA LEU A 169 -14.70 44.38 36.51
C LEU A 169 -14.73 44.24 34.99
N VAL A 170 -13.56 44.17 34.36
CA VAL A 170 -13.42 43.94 32.92
C VAL A 170 -13.90 42.54 32.56
N ALA A 171 -13.47 41.50 33.30
CA ALA A 171 -13.92 40.13 33.10
C ALA A 171 -15.46 40.02 33.13
N LEU A 172 -16.10 40.67 34.10
CA LEU A 172 -17.55 40.64 34.28
C LEU A 172 -18.29 41.36 33.14
N ARG A 173 -17.84 42.55 32.75
CA ARG A 173 -18.43 43.29 31.60
C ARG A 173 -18.25 42.52 30.30
N CYS A 174 -17.07 41.91 30.08
CA CYS A 174 -16.80 41.12 28.90
C CYS A 174 -17.66 39.85 28.85
N PHE A 175 -17.79 39.14 29.97
CA PHE A 175 -18.63 37.96 30.09
C PHE A 175 -20.11 38.28 29.84
N SER A 176 -20.66 39.30 30.50
CA SER A 176 -22.06 39.72 30.33
C SER A 176 -22.36 40.05 28.86
N LYS A 177 -21.45 40.77 28.19
CA LYS A 177 -21.64 41.11 26.77
C LYS A 177 -21.54 39.89 25.86
N ALA A 178 -20.57 39.00 26.08
CA ALA A 178 -20.41 37.78 25.30
C ALA A 178 -21.60 36.80 25.51
N LEU A 179 -22.11 36.70 26.74
CA LEU A 179 -23.27 35.88 27.08
C LEU A 179 -24.55 36.42 26.40
N SER A 180 -24.76 37.74 26.41
CA SER A 180 -25.87 38.36 25.66
C SER A 180 -25.81 38.02 24.18
N THR A 181 -24.63 38.11 23.55
CA THR A 181 -24.46 37.76 22.13
C THR A 181 -24.68 36.27 21.87
N LEU A 182 -24.24 35.38 22.78
CA LEU A 182 -24.50 33.95 22.68
C LEU A 182 -26.01 33.65 22.73
N ASN A 183 -26.75 34.34 23.60
CA ASN A 183 -28.19 34.16 23.71
C ASN A 183 -28.92 34.58 22.44
N ASP A 184 -28.53 35.70 21.82
CA ASP A 184 -29.10 36.16 20.56
C ASP A 184 -28.89 35.11 19.44
N VAL A 185 -27.70 34.52 19.34
CA VAL A 185 -27.37 33.47 18.36
C VAL A 185 -28.18 32.19 18.63
N LEU A 186 -28.24 31.74 19.88
CA LEU A 186 -28.98 30.53 20.26
C LEU A 186 -30.49 30.67 20.02
N GLN A 187 -31.06 31.87 20.17
CA GLN A 187 -32.47 32.15 19.88
C GLN A 187 -32.79 32.11 18.37
N GLN A 188 -31.83 32.45 17.51
CA GLN A 188 -32.02 32.43 16.06
C GLN A 188 -32.00 31.00 15.47
N GLU A 189 -31.25 30.07 16.08
CA GLU A 189 -31.10 28.68 15.60
C GLU A 189 -32.19 27.69 16.07
N CYS A 190 -33.02 28.03 17.07
CA CYS A 190 -33.86 27.06 17.78
C CYS A 190 -35.37 27.27 17.62
N LYS A 191 -36.10 26.34 16.98
CA LYS A 191 -37.58 26.42 16.83
C LYS A 191 -38.38 25.16 17.19
N GLU A 192 -37.76 23.97 17.21
CA GLU A 192 -38.46 22.70 17.45
C GLU A 192 -37.98 22.05 18.76
N THR A 193 -38.91 21.73 19.67
CA THR A 193 -38.65 21.05 20.94
C THR A 193 -39.61 19.89 21.14
N GLU A 194 -39.18 18.85 21.85
CA GLU A 194 -40.00 17.69 22.21
C GLU A 194 -39.77 17.28 23.67
N ILE A 195 -40.76 16.63 24.28
CA ILE A 195 -40.66 16.11 25.66
C ILE A 195 -40.18 14.66 25.59
N VAL A 196 -39.02 14.39 26.19
CA VAL A 196 -38.39 13.06 26.22
C VAL A 196 -38.51 12.50 27.64
N GLU A 197 -39.10 11.31 27.76
CA GLU A 197 -39.23 10.60 29.04
C GLU A 197 -38.27 9.41 29.13
N ILE A 198 -37.42 9.37 30.15
CA ILE A 198 -36.51 8.26 30.46
C ILE A 198 -36.58 7.97 31.97
N ALA A 199 -36.86 6.71 32.33
CA ALA A 199 -36.96 6.25 33.73
C ALA A 199 -37.87 7.14 34.62
N GLY A 200 -39.03 7.55 34.09
CA GLY A 200 -40.04 8.33 34.83
C GLY A 200 -39.75 9.84 34.94
N HIS A 201 -38.62 10.32 34.40
CA HIS A 201 -38.24 11.72 34.38
C HIS A 201 -38.45 12.30 32.96
N GLN A 202 -39.05 13.48 32.86
CA GLN A 202 -39.36 14.17 31.59
C GLN A 202 -38.48 15.41 31.43
N CYS A 203 -37.85 15.55 30.27
CA CYS A 203 -37.04 16.72 29.91
C CYS A 203 -37.44 17.25 28.54
N VAL A 204 -37.49 18.58 28.38
CA VAL A 204 -37.73 19.23 27.08
C VAL A 204 -36.40 19.31 26.33
N CYS A 205 -36.30 18.55 25.24
CA CYS A 205 -35.12 18.48 24.39
C CYS A 205 -35.36 19.19 23.06
N ILE A 206 -34.38 19.93 22.56
CA ILE A 206 -34.41 20.51 21.21
C ILE A 206 -34.35 19.37 20.20
N VAL A 207 -35.13 19.40 19.12
CA VAL A 207 -35.07 18.36 18.08
C VAL A 207 -33.95 18.68 17.09
N HIS A 208 -32.89 17.88 17.10
CA HIS A 208 -31.81 17.98 16.11
C HIS A 208 -31.09 16.64 15.97
N ASP A 209 -31.37 15.94 14.87
CA ASP A 209 -30.72 14.66 14.54
C ASP A 209 -29.42 14.91 13.78
N VAL A 210 -28.29 14.66 14.45
CA VAL A 210 -26.93 14.86 13.90
C VAL A 210 -26.66 13.95 12.69
N SER A 211 -27.40 12.84 12.53
CA SER A 211 -27.24 11.93 11.39
C SER A 211 -27.89 12.44 10.09
N SER A 212 -28.86 13.35 10.19
CA SER A 212 -29.62 13.87 9.03
C SER A 212 -29.51 15.39 8.86
N ARG A 213 -29.23 16.14 9.94
CA ARG A 213 -29.07 17.60 9.93
C ARG A 213 -27.59 17.99 9.99
N SER A 214 -27.28 19.15 9.41
CA SER A 214 -25.89 19.64 9.35
C SER A 214 -25.45 20.25 10.69
N VAL A 215 -24.20 20.01 11.05
CA VAL A 215 -23.54 20.48 12.27
C VAL A 215 -22.21 21.13 11.89
N SER A 216 -21.93 22.30 12.46
CA SER A 216 -20.61 22.92 12.40
C SER A 216 -19.82 22.64 13.68
N ILE A 217 -18.53 22.38 13.52
CA ILE A 217 -17.58 22.21 14.64
C ILE A 217 -16.97 23.55 15.11
N HIS A 218 -17.23 24.63 14.37
CA HIS A 218 -16.69 25.95 14.61
C HIS A 218 -17.65 26.75 15.48
N ILE A 219 -17.64 26.44 16.78
CA ILE A 219 -18.48 27.04 17.82
C ILE A 219 -17.66 27.95 18.75
N ALA A 220 -16.97 28.93 18.17
CA ALA A 220 -16.03 29.80 18.88
C ALA A 220 -16.68 30.68 19.98
N LEU A 221 -17.96 31.04 19.82
CA LEU A 221 -18.67 31.91 20.77
C LEU A 221 -18.97 31.21 22.12
N PRO A 222 -19.58 30.00 22.16
CA PRO A 222 -19.69 29.22 23.39
C PRO A 222 -18.34 29.02 24.10
N ARG A 223 -17.28 28.73 23.34
CA ARG A 223 -15.93 28.47 23.89
C ARG A 223 -15.34 29.71 24.58
N LEU A 224 -15.52 30.90 23.99
CA LEU A 224 -15.11 32.17 24.60
C LEU A 224 -15.87 32.43 25.91
N VAL A 225 -17.19 32.19 25.94
CA VAL A 225 -18.02 32.35 27.15
C VAL A 225 -17.55 31.41 28.27
N ALA A 226 -17.27 30.15 27.95
CA ALA A 226 -16.74 29.18 28.93
C ALA A 226 -15.37 29.60 29.48
N GLY A 227 -14.48 30.13 28.63
CA GLY A 227 -13.19 30.66 29.05
C GLY A 227 -13.29 31.89 29.98
N LEU A 228 -14.19 32.84 29.65
CA LEU A 228 -14.44 34.01 30.48
C LEU A 228 -15.08 33.64 31.84
N TYR A 229 -15.96 32.64 31.86
CA TYR A 229 -16.54 32.10 33.09
C TYR A 229 -15.45 31.58 34.05
N LEU A 230 -14.45 30.83 33.56
CA LEU A 230 -13.31 30.41 34.37
C LEU A 230 -12.51 31.60 34.93
N SER A 231 -12.28 32.63 34.12
CA SER A 231 -11.58 33.85 34.58
C SER A 231 -12.32 34.55 35.72
N ILE A 232 -13.66 34.60 35.68
CA ILE A 232 -14.48 35.13 36.79
C ILE A 232 -14.35 34.24 38.03
N MET A 233 -14.46 32.92 37.87
CA MET A 233 -14.39 31.99 39.00
C MET A 233 -13.05 32.04 39.75
N LYS A 234 -11.94 32.35 39.06
CA LYS A 234 -10.64 32.60 39.70
C LYS A 234 -10.69 33.78 40.70
N PHE A 235 -11.44 34.83 40.39
CA PHE A 235 -11.63 35.98 41.29
C PHE A 235 -12.63 35.67 42.41
N CYS A 236 -13.70 34.93 42.13
CA CYS A 236 -14.67 34.50 43.16
C CYS A 236 -14.05 33.59 44.23
N PHE A 237 -12.95 32.90 43.92
CA PHE A 237 -12.17 32.14 44.91
C PHE A 237 -11.61 33.02 46.04
N HIS A 238 -11.35 34.30 45.76
CA HIS A 238 -10.82 35.28 46.72
C HIS A 238 -11.91 36.09 47.42
N HIS A 239 -13.12 36.19 46.83
CA HIS A 239 -14.28 36.92 47.37
C HIS A 239 -15.58 36.08 47.28
N PRO A 240 -15.99 35.37 48.35
CA PRO A 240 -17.09 34.39 48.31
C PRO A 240 -18.51 34.95 48.13
N SER A 241 -18.73 36.24 48.42
CA SER A 241 -20.05 36.87 48.39
C SER A 241 -20.56 37.23 47.00
N ALA A 242 -19.72 37.08 45.96
CA ALA A 242 -20.10 37.36 44.58
C ALA A 242 -20.75 36.16 43.89
N SER A 243 -20.50 34.90 44.31
CA SER A 243 -20.85 33.71 43.51
C SER A 243 -22.35 33.40 43.37
N SER A 244 -23.21 33.92 44.26
CA SER A 244 -24.63 33.53 44.33
C SER A 244 -25.55 34.36 43.43
N GLU A 245 -25.15 35.54 42.96
CA GLU A 245 -26.00 36.38 42.10
C GLU A 245 -25.94 35.95 40.62
N PHE A 246 -24.94 35.15 40.22
CA PHE A 246 -24.64 34.88 38.81
C PHE A 246 -25.28 33.59 38.24
N THR A 247 -25.62 32.62 39.08
CA THR A 247 -26.14 31.31 38.63
C THR A 247 -27.59 31.35 38.15
N ASP A 248 -28.35 32.37 38.56
CA ASP A 248 -29.77 32.51 38.23
C ASP A 248 -30.04 33.21 36.89
N GLU A 249 -29.07 33.95 36.33
CA GLU A 249 -29.20 34.64 35.03
C GLU A 249 -28.76 33.80 33.81
N LEU A 250 -28.21 32.60 34.03
CA LEU A 250 -27.72 31.72 32.97
C LEU A 250 -28.87 30.93 32.32
N PRO A 251 -29.01 30.93 30.97
CA PRO A 251 -30.02 30.15 30.28
C PRO A 251 -29.66 28.67 30.31
N LYS A 252 -30.34 27.95 31.21
CA LYS A 252 -29.96 26.60 31.65
C LYS A 252 -29.98 25.55 30.52
N SER A 253 -30.98 25.58 29.62
CA SER A 253 -31.25 24.48 28.68
C SER A 253 -30.57 24.56 27.30
N ASN A 254 -30.15 25.75 26.85
CA ASN A 254 -29.73 25.95 25.44
C ASN A 254 -28.20 25.98 25.25
N MET A 255 -27.44 26.19 26.33
CA MET A 255 -25.97 26.29 26.28
C MET A 255 -25.28 24.93 26.03
N LEU A 256 -25.96 23.82 26.31
CA LEU A 256 -25.47 22.46 26.07
C LEU A 256 -25.57 22.03 24.59
N GLU A 257 -26.43 22.69 23.81
CA GLU A 257 -26.85 22.19 22.49
C GLU A 257 -25.70 22.16 21.47
N LEU A 258 -24.97 23.27 21.32
CA LEU A 258 -23.88 23.40 20.35
C LEU A 258 -22.68 22.49 20.70
N PRO A 259 -22.17 22.44 21.94
CA PRO A 259 -21.11 21.51 22.33
C PRO A 259 -21.49 20.04 22.14
N VAL A 260 -22.72 19.64 22.50
CA VAL A 260 -23.17 18.24 22.36
C VAL A 260 -23.28 17.83 20.89
N ARG A 261 -23.82 18.69 20.01
CA ARG A 261 -23.86 18.45 18.55
C ARG A 261 -22.45 18.27 17.98
N ALA A 262 -21.53 19.18 18.33
CA ALA A 262 -20.14 19.11 17.88
C ALA A 262 -19.49 17.78 18.31
N MET A 263 -19.58 17.42 19.59
CA MET A 263 -19.03 16.15 20.10
C MET A 263 -19.66 14.90 19.45
N ALA A 264 -20.95 14.93 19.13
CA ALA A 264 -21.62 13.83 18.45
C ALA A 264 -21.08 13.61 17.02
N LEU A 265 -20.59 14.67 16.37
CA LEU A 265 -19.92 14.62 15.07
C LEU A 265 -18.43 14.22 15.19
N CYS A 266 -17.75 14.61 16.28
CA CYS A 266 -16.29 14.50 16.45
C CYS A 266 -15.70 13.09 16.45
N ALA A 267 -16.50 12.01 16.53
CA ALA A 267 -16.01 10.65 16.35
C ALA A 267 -15.40 10.39 14.94
N GLN A 268 -15.60 11.30 14.00
CA GLN A 268 -15.11 11.24 12.61
C GLN A 268 -13.95 12.20 12.31
N ILE A 269 -13.48 12.99 13.29
CA ILE A 269 -12.58 14.13 13.03
C ILE A 269 -11.26 13.97 13.78
N HIS A 270 -10.20 13.57 13.08
CA HIS A 270 -8.90 13.32 13.71
C HIS A 270 -8.24 14.60 14.29
N ASN A 271 -8.32 15.72 13.57
CA ASN A 271 -7.68 16.99 13.97
C ASN A 271 -8.31 17.66 15.20
N TYR A 272 -9.55 17.32 15.53
CA TYR A 272 -10.24 17.90 16.68
C TYR A 272 -9.63 17.44 18.01
N PHE A 273 -9.00 16.26 18.04
CA PHE A 273 -8.27 15.73 19.19
C PHE A 273 -6.76 16.02 19.16
N ALA A 274 -6.26 16.67 18.11
CA ALA A 274 -4.85 17.02 18.01
C ALA A 274 -4.46 18.05 19.09
N SER A 275 -3.23 17.95 19.60
CA SER A 275 -2.73 18.82 20.69
C SER A 275 -2.89 20.33 20.41
N ILE A 276 -2.82 20.72 19.13
CA ILE A 276 -2.87 22.11 18.67
C ILE A 276 -4.29 22.73 18.80
N CYS A 277 -5.34 21.92 18.66
CA CYS A 277 -6.74 22.37 18.74
C CYS A 277 -7.41 22.05 20.08
N ARG A 278 -6.74 21.27 20.93
CA ARG A 278 -7.30 20.67 22.15
C ARG A 278 -7.79 21.71 23.17
N SER A 279 -6.92 22.65 23.53
CA SER A 279 -7.15 23.59 24.65
C SER A 279 -8.30 24.56 24.42
N GLU A 280 -8.41 25.11 23.21
CA GLU A 280 -9.42 26.12 22.86
C GLU A 280 -10.66 25.55 22.17
N MET A 281 -10.68 24.27 21.78
CA MET A 281 -11.86 23.61 21.21
C MET A 281 -12.41 22.52 22.13
N PHE A 282 -11.77 21.35 22.18
CA PHE A 282 -12.28 20.19 22.92
C PHE A 282 -12.44 20.47 24.41
N ASP A 283 -11.41 21.02 25.06
CA ASP A 283 -11.42 21.25 26.51
C ASP A 283 -12.46 22.33 26.89
N LYS A 284 -12.67 23.34 26.03
CA LYS A 284 -13.71 24.37 26.24
C LYS A 284 -15.13 23.83 26.02
N ASP A 285 -15.29 22.89 25.10
CA ASP A 285 -16.58 22.23 24.88
C ASP A 285 -16.93 21.36 26.09
N ILE A 286 -15.96 20.60 26.64
CA ILE A 286 -16.14 19.86 27.91
C ILE A 286 -16.40 20.81 29.08
N LEU A 287 -15.66 21.90 29.19
CA LEU A 287 -15.86 22.91 30.22
C LEU A 287 -17.27 23.50 30.17
N MET A 288 -17.80 23.80 28.98
CA MET A 288 -19.16 24.28 28.82
C MET A 288 -20.19 23.25 29.33
N LEU A 289 -19.98 21.95 29.06
CA LEU A 289 -20.85 20.90 29.61
C LEU A 289 -20.75 20.79 31.12
N GLN A 290 -19.54 20.96 31.69
CA GLN A 290 -19.34 20.96 33.14
C GLN A 290 -20.04 22.14 33.81
N ILE A 291 -20.06 23.30 33.14
CA ILE A 291 -20.83 24.48 33.58
C ILE A 291 -22.33 24.18 33.48
N CYS A 292 -22.81 23.56 32.39
CA CYS A 292 -24.23 23.20 32.27
C CYS A 292 -24.63 22.17 33.32
N ALA A 293 -23.82 21.13 33.56
CA ALA A 293 -24.05 20.09 34.55
C ALA A 293 -23.99 20.59 36.01
N SER A 294 -23.36 21.73 36.27
CA SER A 294 -23.37 22.35 37.60
C SER A 294 -24.58 23.24 37.86
N ILE A 295 -25.30 23.65 36.80
CA ILE A 295 -26.45 24.56 36.86
C ILE A 295 -27.79 23.80 36.67
N GLU A 296 -27.82 22.79 35.80
CA GLU A 296 -29.01 22.00 35.47
C GLU A 296 -29.26 20.83 36.43
N ASP A 297 -30.51 20.36 36.47
CA ASP A 297 -30.87 19.13 37.16
C ASP A 297 -30.20 17.90 36.51
N ALA A 298 -29.70 16.97 37.32
CA ALA A 298 -28.87 15.86 36.86
C ALA A 298 -29.59 14.94 35.88
N ASP A 299 -30.88 14.65 36.12
CA ASP A 299 -31.66 13.78 35.26
C ASP A 299 -32.02 14.49 33.94
N SER A 300 -32.36 15.77 34.02
CA SER A 300 -32.63 16.61 32.84
C SER A 300 -31.38 16.75 31.94
N PHE A 301 -30.21 16.98 32.53
CA PHE A 301 -28.94 17.04 31.81
C PHE A 301 -28.61 15.70 31.13
N LEU A 302 -28.75 14.59 31.84
CA LEU A 302 -28.49 13.25 31.29
C LEU A 302 -29.46 12.89 30.17
N ILE A 303 -30.76 13.20 30.31
CA ILE A 303 -31.77 12.95 29.27
C ILE A 303 -31.41 13.74 28.00
N ALA A 304 -31.06 15.01 28.12
CA ALA A 304 -30.67 15.86 26.99
C ALA A 304 -29.43 15.33 26.26
N VAL A 305 -28.40 14.91 27.00
CA VAL A 305 -27.18 14.31 26.41
C VAL A 305 -27.49 12.96 25.74
N LEU A 306 -28.22 12.06 26.41
CA LEU A 306 -28.54 10.72 25.89
C LEU A 306 -29.39 10.77 24.62
N TYR A 307 -30.36 11.68 24.59
CA TYR A 307 -31.20 11.94 23.45
C TYR A 307 -30.36 12.34 22.22
N LYS A 308 -29.45 13.30 22.37
CA LYS A 308 -28.71 13.92 21.26
C LYS A 308 -27.74 13.00 20.54
N PHE A 309 -27.07 12.13 21.28
CA PHE A 309 -26.16 11.21 20.63
C PHE A 309 -26.90 10.02 19.96
N GLY A 310 -28.21 9.86 20.15
CA GLY A 310 -28.96 8.67 19.73
C GLY A 310 -28.62 7.45 20.60
N LEU A 311 -28.22 7.70 21.86
CA LEU A 311 -27.46 6.78 22.68
C LEU A 311 -28.23 6.21 23.87
N ARG A 312 -29.47 5.80 23.61
CA ARG A 312 -30.20 4.84 24.46
C ARG A 312 -29.34 3.61 24.84
N ASN A 313 -28.26 3.34 24.08
CA ASN A 313 -27.37 2.18 24.21
C ASN A 313 -25.89 2.45 24.61
N TRP A 314 -25.45 3.70 24.85
CA TRP A 314 -23.99 4.01 24.94
C TRP A 314 -23.52 4.74 26.20
N ALA A 315 -24.33 5.02 27.22
CA ALA A 315 -23.87 5.67 28.46
C ALA A 315 -22.60 5.01 29.04
N ARG A 316 -21.43 5.56 28.69
CA ARG A 316 -20.09 5.14 29.09
C ARG A 316 -19.19 6.38 29.11
N TYR A 317 -18.51 6.52 30.25
CA TYR A 317 -17.32 7.34 30.56
C TYR A 317 -17.52 8.71 31.23
N ASP A 318 -17.25 8.70 32.54
CA ASP A 318 -16.68 9.81 33.30
C ASP A 318 -15.17 9.97 33.05
N ARG A 319 -14.65 11.20 33.20
CA ARG A 319 -13.56 11.58 34.14
C ARG A 319 -12.70 12.76 33.64
N GLN A 320 -12.81 13.93 34.30
CA GLN A 320 -11.71 14.93 34.41
C GLN A 320 -11.85 15.73 35.73
N ARG A 321 -10.95 15.51 36.70
CA ARG A 321 -10.91 16.27 37.99
C ARG A 321 -9.58 16.99 38.27
N PHE A 322 -8.65 16.98 37.32
CA PHE A 322 -7.31 17.58 37.48
C PHE A 322 -7.19 18.97 36.82
N ILE A 323 -8.32 19.58 36.46
CA ILE A 323 -8.38 20.95 35.94
C ILE A 323 -8.47 21.91 37.12
N VAL A 324 -7.57 22.90 37.15
CA VAL A 324 -7.53 23.94 38.18
C VAL A 324 -8.84 24.73 38.14
N GLY A 325 -9.57 24.73 39.26
CA GLY A 325 -10.90 25.34 39.38
C GLY A 325 -12.05 24.32 39.39
N VAL A 326 -11.87 23.13 38.81
CA VAL A 326 -12.86 22.04 38.85
C VAL A 326 -12.59 21.08 40.01
N GLY A 327 -11.34 20.63 40.17
CA GLY A 327 -10.86 19.90 41.35
C GLY A 327 -10.02 20.78 42.26
N LYS A 328 -9.88 20.38 43.54
CA LYS A 328 -8.94 21.00 44.50
C LYS A 328 -7.50 20.60 44.14
N VAL A 329 -6.94 21.25 43.12
CA VAL A 329 -5.63 20.94 42.53
C VAL A 329 -4.89 22.22 42.21
N GLU A 330 -3.58 22.26 42.50
CA GLU A 330 -2.70 23.37 42.13
C GLU A 330 -2.15 23.22 40.69
N CYS A 331 -1.75 24.32 40.03
CA CYS A 331 -1.18 24.25 38.67
C CYS A 331 0.04 23.32 38.57
N SER A 332 0.86 23.26 39.62
CA SER A 332 2.05 22.40 39.72
C SER A 332 1.68 20.90 39.70
N GLU A 333 0.55 20.52 40.30
CA GLU A 333 0.06 19.14 40.35
C GLU A 333 -0.57 18.69 39.01
N ALA A 334 -1.21 19.62 38.29
CA ALA A 334 -1.71 19.36 36.94
C ALA A 334 -0.55 19.09 35.97
N VAL A 335 0.50 19.92 36.00
CA VAL A 335 1.71 19.75 35.17
C VAL A 335 2.49 18.50 35.57
N ARG A 336 2.61 18.21 36.87
CA ARG A 336 3.22 16.96 37.38
C ARG A 336 2.61 15.73 36.71
N LYS A 337 1.28 15.69 36.60
CA LYS A 337 0.55 14.55 36.02
C LYS A 337 0.83 14.37 34.53
N GLU A 338 0.95 15.46 33.77
CA GLU A 338 1.31 15.43 32.34
C GLU A 338 2.71 14.83 32.15
N ILE A 339 3.69 15.29 32.92
CA ILE A 339 5.08 14.84 32.82
C ILE A 339 5.19 13.35 33.18
N ILE A 340 4.46 12.90 34.21
CA ILE A 340 4.40 11.47 34.58
C ILE A 340 3.93 10.63 33.38
N HIS A 341 2.84 11.04 32.70
CA HIS A 341 2.27 10.26 31.60
C HIS A 341 3.10 10.34 30.31
N LEU A 342 3.83 11.44 30.08
CA LEU A 342 4.81 11.54 28.99
C LEU A 342 5.99 10.58 29.21
N LEU A 343 6.55 10.54 30.43
CA LEU A 343 7.65 9.65 30.80
C LEU A 343 7.23 8.18 30.93
N CYS A 344 5.95 7.90 31.17
CA CYS A 344 5.39 6.56 31.13
C CYS A 344 5.35 5.93 29.73
N ARG A 345 5.59 6.70 28.66
CA ARG A 345 5.72 6.19 27.29
C ARG A 345 7.13 5.72 26.98
N LYS A 346 8.13 6.56 27.31
CA LYS A 346 9.56 6.32 27.09
C LYS A 346 10.40 7.40 27.77
N PRO A 347 11.70 7.16 28.00
CA PRO A 347 12.63 8.19 28.45
C PRO A 347 12.72 9.34 27.43
N MET A 348 12.71 10.59 27.89
CA MET A 348 12.71 11.78 27.02
C MET A 348 13.79 12.79 27.42
N THR A 349 14.22 13.64 26.48
CA THR A 349 15.10 14.79 26.76
C THR A 349 14.29 15.99 27.22
N PHE A 350 14.93 16.95 27.90
CA PHE A 350 14.26 18.17 28.39
C PHE A 350 13.49 18.91 27.27
N SER A 351 14.15 19.20 26.14
CA SER A 351 13.54 19.89 25.00
C SER A 351 12.38 19.11 24.35
N LYS A 352 12.33 17.78 24.52
CA LYS A 352 11.20 16.98 24.05
C LYS A 352 10.02 17.05 25.02
N LEU A 353 10.26 17.08 26.32
CA LEU A 353 9.20 17.27 27.31
C LEU A 353 8.53 18.65 27.15
N GLU A 354 9.34 19.71 27.02
CA GLU A 354 8.87 21.09 26.83
C GLU A 354 7.95 21.23 25.60
N ARG A 355 8.29 20.60 24.46
CA ARG A 355 7.46 20.65 23.24
C ARG A 355 6.11 19.94 23.35
N HIS A 356 5.96 18.98 24.26
CA HIS A 356 4.73 18.21 24.41
C HIS A 356 3.82 18.75 25.52
N LEU A 357 4.29 19.75 26.27
CA LEU A 357 3.50 20.46 27.26
C LEU A 357 2.84 21.70 26.59
N PRO A 358 1.63 22.08 27.02
CA PRO A 358 0.99 23.32 26.55
C PRO A 358 1.82 24.56 26.92
N GLU A 359 1.80 25.60 26.07
CA GLU A 359 2.53 26.86 26.30
C GLU A 359 2.09 27.51 27.65
N ASP A 360 3.10 27.83 28.47
CA ASP A 360 3.12 27.84 29.95
C ASP A 360 2.15 28.77 30.73
N PRO A 361 1.85 28.42 31.99
CA PRO A 361 1.66 29.38 33.08
C PRO A 361 2.84 29.45 34.09
N PHE A 362 3.90 28.64 33.96
CA PHE A 362 5.10 28.76 34.81
C PHE A 362 6.24 29.47 34.07
N ASP A 363 6.84 30.48 34.71
CA ASP A 363 8.17 30.92 34.31
C ASP A 363 9.14 29.72 34.37
N LYS A 364 10.11 29.69 33.44
CA LYS A 364 11.09 28.60 33.21
C LYS A 364 11.73 27.96 34.46
N THR A 365 11.67 28.62 35.60
CA THR A 365 12.19 28.18 36.90
C THR A 365 11.34 27.10 37.58
N GLY A 366 10.02 27.05 37.40
CA GLY A 366 9.16 26.08 38.11
C GLY A 366 9.10 24.68 37.49
N LEU A 367 9.33 24.58 36.17
CA LEU A 367 9.23 23.32 35.42
C LEU A 367 10.38 22.34 35.79
N GLU A 368 11.58 22.87 36.01
CA GLU A 368 12.74 22.07 36.42
C GLU A 368 12.51 21.41 37.79
N ASP A 369 11.89 22.13 38.74
CA ASP A 369 11.54 21.61 40.06
C ASP A 369 10.52 20.47 39.97
N VAL A 370 9.50 20.62 39.12
CA VAL A 370 8.49 19.57 38.89
C VAL A 370 9.13 18.34 38.23
N ILE A 371 9.98 18.51 37.21
CA ILE A 371 10.70 17.40 36.54
C ILE A 371 11.60 16.68 37.53
N ASN A 372 12.37 17.41 38.34
CA ASN A 372 13.23 16.84 39.37
C ASN A 372 12.44 16.10 40.46
N SER A 373 11.18 16.48 40.69
CA SER A 373 10.30 15.77 41.61
C SER A 373 9.86 14.39 41.08
N VAL A 374 9.63 14.24 39.77
CA VAL A 374 9.06 13.02 39.14
C VAL A 374 10.06 12.14 38.41
N ALA A 375 11.23 12.66 38.01
CA ALA A 375 12.16 11.97 37.12
C ALA A 375 13.60 11.88 37.67
N ILE A 376 14.35 10.90 37.19
CA ILE A 376 15.78 10.69 37.42
C ILE A 376 16.53 10.98 36.12
N PHE A 377 17.53 11.84 36.17
CA PHE A 377 18.36 12.15 35.01
C PHE A 377 19.44 11.07 34.80
N LYS A 378 19.47 10.46 33.60
CA LYS A 378 20.54 9.57 33.17
C LYS A 378 21.55 10.33 32.29
N PRO A 379 22.84 10.34 32.68
CA PRO A 379 23.88 11.00 31.89
C PRO A 379 24.10 10.27 30.55
N PRO A 380 24.54 10.99 29.51
CA PRO A 380 24.73 10.43 28.19
C PRO A 380 25.82 9.36 28.15
N LYS A 381 25.54 8.25 27.44
CA LYS A 381 26.55 7.26 27.04
C LYS A 381 26.72 7.34 25.53
N ASP A 382 27.97 7.42 25.06
CA ASP A 382 28.37 7.33 23.65
C ASP A 382 27.64 8.30 22.69
N GLY A 383 27.79 9.62 22.92
CA GLY A 383 27.34 10.65 21.97
C GLY A 383 25.82 10.90 21.88
N SER A 384 25.01 10.21 22.69
CA SER A 384 23.57 10.48 22.85
C SER A 384 23.31 11.67 23.81
N ALA A 385 22.15 12.32 23.74
CA ALA A 385 21.77 13.36 24.70
C ALA A 385 21.25 12.72 26.02
N GLY A 386 21.51 13.35 27.17
CA GLY A 386 21.02 12.88 28.48
C GLY A 386 19.48 12.82 28.56
N GLN A 387 18.94 11.82 29.24
CA GLN A 387 17.50 11.51 29.24
C GLN A 387 16.94 11.45 30.67
N PHE A 388 15.67 11.83 30.81
CA PHE A 388 14.90 11.71 32.05
C PHE A 388 14.08 10.42 32.03
N GLU A 389 14.17 9.64 33.11
CA GLU A 389 13.35 8.45 33.36
C GLU A 389 12.46 8.65 34.57
N LEU A 390 11.25 8.09 34.57
CA LEU A 390 10.33 8.21 35.70
C LEU A 390 10.90 7.55 36.96
N LYS A 391 10.75 8.23 38.10
CA LYS A 391 11.06 7.67 39.41
C LYS A 391 10.17 6.46 39.74
N PRO A 392 10.71 5.40 40.37
CA PRO A 392 9.94 4.20 40.70
C PRO A 392 8.77 4.49 41.66
N GLU A 393 8.88 5.53 42.50
CA GLU A 393 7.80 5.95 43.42
C GLU A 393 6.57 6.50 42.69
N CYS A 394 6.72 7.00 41.45
CA CYS A 394 5.64 7.61 40.67
C CYS A 394 4.95 6.62 39.71
N LEU A 395 5.37 5.33 39.69
CA LEU A 395 4.78 4.32 38.79
C LEU A 395 3.31 4.02 39.15
N ASN A 396 2.91 4.15 40.40
CA ASN A 396 1.53 3.98 40.85
C ASN A 396 0.56 5.06 40.33
N GLU A 397 1.06 6.18 39.80
CA GLU A 397 0.24 7.28 39.27
C GLU A 397 -0.09 7.12 37.77
N TYR A 398 0.45 6.08 37.10
CA TYR A 398 0.16 5.77 35.71
C TYR A 398 -1.30 5.34 35.53
N ASN A 399 -2.00 6.01 34.61
CA ASN A 399 -3.34 5.65 34.17
C ASN A 399 -3.30 5.09 32.74
N PRO A 400 -3.64 3.81 32.52
CA PRO A 400 -3.76 3.23 31.18
C PRO A 400 -4.75 3.97 30.29
N PHE A 401 -5.79 4.55 30.89
CA PHE A 401 -6.84 5.31 30.22
C PHE A 401 -6.60 6.82 30.31
N PHE A 402 -5.34 7.24 30.26
CA PHE A 402 -5.02 8.66 30.27
C PHE A 402 -5.49 9.31 28.97
N TRP A 403 -6.48 10.19 29.09
CA TRP A 403 -7.19 10.79 27.96
C TRP A 403 -6.34 11.73 27.09
N HIS A 404 -5.11 12.07 27.50
CA HIS A 404 -4.17 12.77 26.63
C HIS A 404 -3.42 11.86 25.67
N TYR A 405 -3.51 10.54 25.81
CA TYR A 405 -2.94 9.63 24.84
C TYR A 405 -3.79 9.56 23.57
N SER A 406 -3.14 9.67 22.41
CA SER A 406 -3.68 9.10 21.18
C SER A 406 -3.68 7.56 21.24
N LYS A 407 -4.41 6.89 20.33
CA LYS A 407 -4.44 5.42 20.28
C LYS A 407 -3.04 4.79 20.15
N SER A 408 -2.16 5.42 19.36
CA SER A 408 -0.77 4.99 19.21
C SER A 408 0.01 5.17 20.51
N GLU A 409 -0.13 6.32 21.17
CA GLU A 409 0.58 6.62 22.41
C GLU A 409 0.11 5.78 23.59
N MET A 410 -1.18 5.42 23.61
CA MET A 410 -1.74 4.49 24.58
C MET A 410 -1.11 3.11 24.41
N SER A 411 -0.99 2.61 23.18
CA SER A 411 -0.29 1.36 22.87
C SER A 411 1.20 1.42 23.24
N GLU A 412 1.89 2.53 22.92
CA GLU A 412 3.30 2.74 23.29
C GLU A 412 3.49 2.71 24.82
N ALA A 413 2.64 3.42 25.55
CA ALA A 413 2.67 3.47 27.01
C ALA A 413 2.37 2.11 27.64
N GLU A 414 1.36 1.40 27.13
CA GLU A 414 1.01 0.05 27.60
C GLU A 414 2.18 -0.93 27.41
N ASP A 415 2.80 -0.95 26.24
CA ASP A 415 3.91 -1.86 25.95
C ASP A 415 5.15 -1.54 26.78
N TYR A 416 5.47 -0.25 26.97
CA TYR A 416 6.60 0.18 27.80
C TYR A 416 6.37 -0.14 29.28
N GLN A 417 5.18 0.13 29.81
CA GLN A 417 4.83 -0.19 31.20
C GLN A 417 4.75 -1.69 31.44
N ARG A 418 4.26 -2.49 30.48
CA ARG A 418 4.24 -3.95 30.57
C ARG A 418 5.65 -4.53 30.75
N ARG A 419 6.64 -4.00 30.03
CA ARG A 419 8.06 -4.41 30.16
C ARG A 419 8.67 -4.00 31.50
N LEU A 420 8.42 -2.77 31.95
CA LEU A 420 8.95 -2.25 33.22
C LEU A 420 8.36 -2.95 34.45
N ARG A 421 7.06 -3.29 34.41
CA ARG A 421 6.31 -3.82 35.56
C ARG A 421 6.25 -5.34 35.65
N ALA A 422 6.79 -6.06 34.66
CA ALA A 422 6.75 -7.53 34.60
C ALA A 422 7.28 -8.24 35.85
N HIS A 423 8.22 -7.60 36.58
CA HIS A 423 8.84 -8.14 37.80
C HIS A 423 8.39 -7.43 39.10
N SER A 424 7.33 -6.62 39.05
CA SER A 424 6.81 -5.84 40.19
C SER A 424 5.68 -6.56 40.93
N SER A 425 5.27 -6.06 42.10
CA SER A 425 4.12 -6.60 42.86
C SER A 425 2.81 -6.45 42.07
N ILE A 426 1.81 -7.29 42.39
CA ILE A 426 0.49 -7.29 41.74
C ILE A 426 -0.19 -5.90 41.78
N GLU A 427 -0.01 -5.12 42.85
CA GLU A 427 -0.59 -3.78 42.97
C GLU A 427 -0.04 -2.79 41.93
N ILE A 428 1.22 -2.96 41.51
CA ILE A 428 1.87 -2.13 40.49
C ILE A 428 1.61 -2.70 39.09
N LYS A 429 1.61 -4.04 38.97
CA LYS A 429 1.38 -4.78 37.72
C LYS A 429 -0.05 -4.61 37.19
N ALA A 430 -1.04 -4.51 38.08
CA ALA A 430 -2.46 -4.36 37.74
C ALA A 430 -2.85 -2.97 37.23
N CYS A 431 -2.01 -1.95 37.43
CA CYS A 431 -2.26 -0.54 37.03
C CYS A 431 -3.66 -0.02 37.42
N PRO A 432 -4.04 -0.04 38.71
CA PRO A 432 -5.34 0.47 39.13
C PRO A 432 -5.48 1.98 38.83
N PRO A 433 -6.70 2.45 38.52
CA PRO A 433 -6.91 3.88 38.24
C PRO A 433 -6.52 4.73 39.45
N PRO A 434 -5.79 5.84 39.26
CA PRO A 434 -5.32 6.69 40.36
C PRO A 434 -6.50 7.37 41.08
N VAL A 435 -6.33 7.64 42.38
CA VAL A 435 -7.32 8.35 43.20
C VAL A 435 -7.52 9.75 42.64
N LEU A 436 -8.78 10.14 42.43
CA LEU A 436 -9.12 11.45 41.89
C LEU A 436 -9.20 12.52 43.00
N PRO A 437 -8.79 13.77 42.73
CA PRO A 437 -8.97 14.89 43.64
C PRO A 437 -10.45 15.15 43.97
N GLU A 438 -10.70 15.78 45.11
CA GLU A 438 -12.03 16.28 45.47
C GLU A 438 -12.44 17.42 44.55
N PHE A 439 -13.75 17.55 44.27
CA PHE A 439 -14.28 18.70 43.54
C PHE A 439 -14.18 19.99 44.36
N CYS A 440 -14.01 21.12 43.66
CA CYS A 440 -14.26 22.44 44.24
C CYS A 440 -15.74 22.59 44.62
N LYS A 441 -16.06 23.46 45.59
CA LYS A 441 -17.42 23.61 46.14
C LYS A 441 -18.50 23.83 45.07
N SER A 442 -18.20 24.57 44.01
CA SER A 442 -19.11 24.86 42.89
C SER A 442 -19.39 23.67 41.96
N PHE A 443 -18.50 22.67 41.94
CA PHE A 443 -18.62 21.46 41.10
C PHE A 443 -18.92 20.19 41.91
N ALA A 444 -18.96 20.30 43.26
CA ALA A 444 -19.33 19.21 44.15
C ALA A 444 -20.70 18.56 43.81
N PRO A 445 -21.73 19.29 43.33
CA PRO A 445 -23.00 18.69 42.93
C PRO A 445 -22.92 17.67 41.80
N ILE A 446 -21.85 17.65 40.98
CA ILE A 446 -21.64 16.66 39.90
C ILE A 446 -21.67 15.22 40.44
N ILE A 447 -21.28 15.00 41.69
CA ILE A 447 -21.32 13.66 42.31
C ILE A 447 -22.76 13.11 42.35
N LYS A 448 -23.78 13.97 42.40
CA LYS A 448 -25.19 13.56 42.41
C LYS A 448 -25.64 12.87 41.12
N ILE A 449 -24.90 13.03 40.02
CA ILE A 449 -25.13 12.27 38.78
C ILE A 449 -25.01 10.76 39.02
N PHE A 450 -24.12 10.32 39.93
CA PHE A 450 -24.01 8.91 40.30
C PHE A 450 -25.16 8.41 41.17
N GLU A 451 -25.94 9.31 41.74
CA GLU A 451 -27.15 9.04 42.52
C GLU A 451 -28.41 9.03 41.61
N SER A 452 -28.27 9.36 40.32
CA SER A 452 -29.37 9.35 39.35
C SER A 452 -29.90 7.94 39.10
N ASP A 453 -31.23 7.80 39.20
CA ASP A 453 -31.95 6.58 38.85
C ASP A 453 -31.76 6.21 37.37
N VAL A 454 -31.62 7.21 36.49
CA VAL A 454 -31.34 7.04 35.05
C VAL A 454 -29.96 6.41 34.85
N PHE A 455 -28.96 6.86 35.60
CA PHE A 455 -27.60 6.31 35.56
C PHE A 455 -27.57 4.85 36.06
N LEU A 456 -28.24 4.55 37.17
CA LEU A 456 -28.36 3.20 37.74
C LEU A 456 -29.13 2.25 36.81
N PHE A 457 -30.21 2.72 36.16
CA PHE A 457 -30.98 1.96 35.18
C PHE A 457 -30.16 1.60 33.94
N CYS A 458 -29.39 2.55 33.40
CA CYS A 458 -28.47 2.31 32.29
C CYS A 458 -27.38 1.29 32.65
N PHE A 459 -26.82 1.38 33.86
CA PHE A 459 -25.77 0.48 34.34
C PHE A 459 -26.28 -0.96 34.50
N THR A 460 -27.44 -1.15 35.15
CA THR A 460 -28.03 -2.48 35.41
C THR A 460 -28.55 -3.17 34.15
N SER A 461 -29.06 -2.42 33.16
CA SER A 461 -29.55 -2.97 31.89
C SER A 461 -28.44 -3.55 31.01
N ARG A 462 -27.21 -3.01 31.10
CA ARG A 462 -26.06 -3.45 30.29
C ARG A 462 -25.39 -4.72 30.79
N VAL A 463 -25.35 -4.92 32.11
CA VAL A 463 -24.83 -6.17 32.72
C VAL A 463 -25.65 -7.38 32.25
N LYS A 464 -26.94 -7.21 31.99
CA LYS A 464 -27.85 -8.26 31.51
C LYS A 464 -27.73 -8.59 30.01
N GLN A 465 -27.15 -7.73 29.17
CA GLN A 465 -27.11 -7.91 27.71
C GLN A 465 -25.91 -8.71 27.19
N HIS A 466 -24.81 -8.80 27.95
CA HIS A 466 -23.81 -9.83 27.68
C HIS A 466 -24.33 -11.12 28.29
N LYS A 467 -24.53 -12.17 27.49
CA LYS A 467 -25.05 -13.49 27.91
C LYS A 467 -24.20 -14.13 29.02
N PHE A 468 -24.32 -13.63 30.23
CA PHE A 468 -23.90 -14.27 31.46
C PHE A 468 -25.16 -14.91 32.04
N SER A 469 -25.10 -16.22 32.23
CA SER A 469 -26.20 -17.03 32.72
C SER A 469 -26.83 -16.44 33.99
N ASN A 470 -28.16 -16.42 34.01
CA ASN A 470 -28.97 -15.95 35.13
C ASN A 470 -28.55 -16.57 36.48
N ASP A 471 -28.74 -15.77 37.54
CA ASP A 471 -28.83 -16.10 38.97
C ASP A 471 -27.55 -16.21 39.84
N GLY A 472 -26.48 -15.46 39.52
CA GLY A 472 -25.33 -15.31 40.43
C GLY A 472 -25.03 -13.86 40.82
N ASP A 473 -24.70 -13.60 42.09
CA ASP A 473 -24.16 -12.33 42.60
C ASP A 473 -22.96 -11.88 41.74
N ILE A 474 -22.88 -10.58 41.39
CA ILE A 474 -21.84 -10.00 40.49
C ILE A 474 -20.44 -10.42 40.94
N TYR A 475 -20.23 -10.55 42.24
CA TYR A 475 -18.99 -11.03 42.83
C TYR A 475 -18.60 -12.46 42.42
N SER A 476 -19.56 -13.39 42.45
CA SER A 476 -19.35 -14.79 42.03
C SER A 476 -19.01 -14.89 40.54
N GLN A 477 -19.55 -13.97 39.74
CA GLN A 477 -19.30 -13.90 38.30
C GLN A 477 -17.92 -13.33 37.97
N MET A 478 -17.44 -12.32 38.71
CA MET A 478 -16.07 -11.79 38.56
C MET A 478 -15.00 -12.85 38.83
N ILE A 479 -15.22 -13.72 39.81
CA ILE A 479 -14.30 -14.83 40.12
C ILE A 479 -14.24 -15.85 38.96
N SER A 480 -15.38 -16.12 38.31
CA SER A 480 -15.46 -17.09 37.19
C SER A 480 -14.74 -16.66 35.90
N LEU A 481 -14.35 -15.39 35.81
CA LEU A 481 -13.68 -14.79 34.65
C LEU A 481 -12.15 -14.84 34.75
N VAL A 482 -11.60 -15.12 35.94
CA VAL A 482 -10.16 -15.31 36.16
C VAL A 482 -9.72 -16.64 35.51
N GLY A 483 -8.64 -16.62 34.72
CA GLY A 483 -8.12 -17.81 34.00
C GLY A 483 -8.71 -18.10 32.61
N LYS A 484 -9.61 -17.26 32.07
CA LYS A 484 -10.14 -17.43 30.69
C LYS A 484 -9.24 -16.77 29.63
N PRO A 485 -9.00 -17.40 28.47
CA PRO A 485 -8.09 -16.90 27.44
C PRO A 485 -8.49 -15.52 26.88
N ASN A 486 -9.79 -15.21 26.89
CA ASN A 486 -10.33 -13.94 26.39
C ASN A 486 -10.09 -12.74 27.33
N VAL A 487 -9.58 -12.97 28.55
CA VAL A 487 -9.35 -11.94 29.60
C VAL A 487 -7.85 -11.68 29.82
N GLY A 488 -6.97 -12.33 29.05
CA GLY A 488 -5.53 -12.42 29.33
C GLY A 488 -4.77 -11.10 29.51
N HIS A 489 -5.27 -9.96 29.02
CA HIS A 489 -4.65 -8.64 29.23
C HIS A 489 -5.16 -7.87 30.47
N THR A 490 -6.32 -8.23 31.02
CA THR A 490 -6.98 -7.53 32.15
C THR A 490 -7.13 -8.40 33.40
N GLU A 491 -6.60 -9.63 33.37
CA GLU A 491 -6.64 -10.59 34.47
C GLU A 491 -6.05 -10.04 35.78
N ASP A 492 -4.90 -9.35 35.69
CA ASP A 492 -4.24 -8.73 36.86
C ASP A 492 -5.13 -7.64 37.51
N LEU A 493 -5.83 -6.83 36.70
CA LEU A 493 -6.75 -5.78 37.17
C LEU A 493 -8.04 -6.38 37.76
N LEU A 494 -8.56 -7.44 37.14
CA LEU A 494 -9.72 -8.17 37.64
C LEU A 494 -9.42 -8.77 39.03
N GLN A 495 -8.24 -9.38 39.19
CA GLN A 495 -7.81 -9.98 40.45
C GLN A 495 -7.54 -8.94 41.55
N TRP A 496 -6.97 -7.78 41.19
CA TRP A 496 -6.86 -6.63 42.09
C TRP A 496 -8.24 -6.11 42.55
N THR A 497 -9.17 -5.99 41.60
CA THR A 497 -10.53 -5.49 41.88
C THR A 497 -11.29 -6.43 42.81
N ILE A 498 -11.20 -7.75 42.59
CA ILE A 498 -11.78 -8.77 43.49
C ILE A 498 -11.17 -8.67 44.90
N THR A 499 -9.86 -8.45 45.00
CA THR A 499 -9.15 -8.32 46.28
C THR A 499 -9.59 -7.06 47.05
N LYS A 500 -9.75 -5.93 46.35
CA LYS A 500 -10.25 -4.68 46.96
C LYS A 500 -11.73 -4.74 47.31
N PHE A 501 -12.55 -5.37 46.48
CA PHE A 501 -13.96 -5.59 46.79
C PHE A 501 -14.13 -6.46 48.05
N MET A 502 -13.33 -7.53 48.20
CA MET A 502 -13.26 -8.31 49.44
C MET A 502 -12.82 -7.47 50.65
N TYR A 503 -11.83 -6.60 50.48
CA TYR A 503 -11.37 -5.69 51.55
C TYR A 503 -12.50 -4.74 52.01
N VAL A 504 -13.24 -4.15 51.07
CA VAL A 504 -14.37 -3.25 51.37
C VAL A 504 -15.54 -4.02 52.00
N LEU A 505 -15.88 -5.20 51.49
CA LEU A 505 -16.88 -6.09 52.11
C LEU A 505 -16.47 -6.50 53.54
N ARG A 506 -15.18 -6.72 53.79
CA ARG A 506 -14.65 -6.98 55.14
C ARG A 506 -14.76 -5.76 56.06
N LEU A 507 -14.59 -4.54 55.55
CA LEU A 507 -14.81 -3.32 56.32
C LEU A 507 -16.30 -3.09 56.65
N HIS A 508 -17.20 -3.49 55.76
CA HIS A 508 -18.65 -3.45 56.01
C HIS A 508 -19.16 -4.56 56.95
N THR A 509 -18.48 -5.71 57.02
CA THR A 509 -18.86 -6.81 57.94
C THR A 509 -18.28 -6.69 59.34
N VAL A 510 -17.30 -5.82 59.58
CA VAL A 510 -16.65 -5.59 60.89
C VAL A 510 -17.29 -4.42 61.67
N SER A 511 -18.28 -3.73 61.10
CA SER A 511 -18.92 -2.57 61.73
C SER A 511 -20.26 -2.93 62.38
N THR A 512 -20.28 -3.88 63.31
CA THR A 512 -21.32 -4.01 64.38
C THR A 512 -20.81 -4.95 65.49
N ASP A 513 -20.03 -4.39 66.42
CA ASP A 513 -20.27 -4.42 67.88
C ASP A 513 -18.99 -4.35 68.74
N THR A 514 -18.93 -3.26 69.53
CA THR A 514 -18.23 -3.06 70.83
C THR A 514 -16.70 -3.20 70.85
N ILE A 515 -15.93 -2.11 70.78
CA ILE A 515 -15.54 -1.14 71.84
C ILE A 515 -14.85 -1.79 73.07
N GLU A 516 -13.67 -1.23 73.37
CA GLU A 516 -12.89 -1.24 74.63
C GLU A 516 -11.89 -2.38 74.86
N ARG A 517 -10.60 -2.05 74.71
CA ARG A 517 -9.70 -1.87 75.88
C ARG A 517 -8.31 -1.35 75.52
N GLN A 518 -7.97 -0.24 76.17
CA GLN A 518 -6.66 0.12 76.75
C GLN A 518 -5.51 0.43 75.77
N THR A 519 -5.14 1.69 75.57
CA THR A 519 -4.25 2.52 76.43
C THR A 519 -2.99 1.80 76.92
N ALA A 520 -1.82 2.17 76.38
CA ALA A 520 -0.69 2.76 77.13
C ALA A 520 0.64 2.62 76.35
N GLN A 521 1.37 3.75 76.23
CA GLN A 521 2.83 3.94 76.39
C GLN A 521 3.81 3.04 75.59
N SER A 522 4.97 3.46 75.09
CA SER A 522 5.78 4.69 75.16
C SER A 522 7.02 4.50 74.28
N ASP A 523 7.63 5.60 73.88
CA ASP A 523 8.99 5.88 73.36
C ASP A 523 10.09 4.77 73.37
N VAL A 524 11.01 4.85 72.39
CA VAL A 524 12.49 4.99 72.56
C VAL A 524 13.20 4.84 71.19
N ALA A 525 14.15 5.74 70.90
CA ALA A 525 15.07 5.71 69.76
C ALA A 525 16.40 4.97 70.11
N PRO A 526 17.42 4.92 69.22
CA PRO A 526 17.78 3.83 68.30
C PRO A 526 19.07 3.07 68.69
N SER A 527 19.38 1.94 68.03
CA SER A 527 20.72 1.49 67.55
C SER A 527 20.97 -0.04 67.60
N THR A 528 21.81 -0.53 66.67
CA THR A 528 22.54 -1.83 66.66
C THR A 528 21.91 -3.13 66.12
N GLU A 529 20.85 -3.10 65.30
CA GLU A 529 20.36 -4.31 64.58
C GLU A 529 20.61 -4.32 63.05
N GLU A 530 20.81 -3.16 62.42
CA GLU A 530 20.88 -2.99 60.96
C GLU A 530 22.09 -3.70 60.31
N GLN A 531 23.24 -3.74 61.00
CA GLN A 531 24.47 -4.32 60.44
C GLN A 531 24.46 -5.85 60.45
N ASN A 532 23.81 -6.48 61.43
CA ASN A 532 23.69 -7.94 61.50
C ASN A 532 22.66 -8.50 60.52
N ARG A 533 21.64 -7.71 60.14
CA ARG A 533 20.62 -8.09 59.15
C ARG A 533 21.16 -8.10 57.72
N LYS A 534 22.07 -7.19 57.37
CA LYS A 534 22.72 -7.14 56.05
C LYS A 534 23.67 -8.31 55.80
N LYS A 535 24.46 -8.74 56.80
CA LYS A 535 25.33 -9.92 56.68
C LYS A 535 24.53 -11.22 56.47
N ARG A 536 23.45 -11.43 57.24
CA ARG A 536 22.56 -12.59 57.07
C ARG A 536 21.88 -12.64 55.70
N ARG A 537 21.43 -11.50 55.16
CA ARG A 537 20.82 -11.45 53.82
C ARG A 537 21.82 -11.74 52.70
N HIS A 538 23.07 -11.30 52.83
CA HIS A 538 24.11 -11.57 51.84
C HIS A 538 24.48 -13.07 51.80
N GLU A 539 24.59 -13.73 52.95
CA GLU A 539 24.84 -15.18 53.04
C GLU A 539 23.67 -16.02 52.51
N ILE A 540 22.42 -15.62 52.79
CA ILE A 540 21.23 -16.31 52.27
C ILE A 540 21.13 -16.15 50.75
N ALA A 541 21.44 -14.97 50.20
CA ALA A 541 21.46 -14.72 48.76
C ALA A 541 22.59 -15.49 48.04
N LEU A 542 23.76 -15.65 48.66
CA LEU A 542 24.87 -16.47 48.14
C LEU A 542 24.50 -17.96 48.10
N LYS A 543 23.86 -18.47 49.17
CA LYS A 543 23.34 -19.85 49.21
C LYS A 543 22.21 -20.09 48.21
N GLN A 544 21.34 -19.12 47.98
CA GLN A 544 20.28 -19.22 46.96
C GLN A 544 20.85 -19.16 45.53
N ARG A 545 21.88 -18.34 45.29
CA ARG A 545 22.60 -18.32 44.00
C ARG A 545 23.35 -19.62 43.75
N GLN A 546 24.00 -20.21 44.76
CA GLN A 546 24.64 -21.53 44.62
C GLN A 546 23.60 -22.62 44.33
N LYS A 547 22.47 -22.65 45.04
CA LYS A 547 21.41 -23.63 44.78
C LYS A 547 20.76 -23.46 43.40
N ALA A 548 20.62 -22.23 42.91
CA ALA A 548 20.11 -21.96 41.57
C ALA A 548 21.12 -22.41 40.50
N VAL A 549 22.42 -22.18 40.70
CA VAL A 549 23.47 -22.67 39.81
C VAL A 549 23.54 -24.20 39.82
N GLU A 550 23.43 -24.85 40.98
CA GLU A 550 23.34 -26.32 41.08
C GLU A 550 22.06 -26.89 40.45
N GLN A 551 20.93 -26.18 40.54
CA GLN A 551 19.69 -26.56 39.85
C GLN A 551 19.80 -26.40 38.35
N ILE A 552 20.45 -25.32 37.87
CA ILE A 552 20.70 -25.10 36.45
C ILE A 552 21.67 -26.16 35.92
N GLU A 553 22.71 -26.52 36.67
CA GLU A 553 23.65 -27.58 36.29
C GLU A 553 22.99 -28.97 36.28
N LYS A 554 22.12 -29.27 37.25
CA LYS A 554 21.30 -30.50 37.22
C LYS A 554 20.31 -30.51 36.07
N MET A 555 19.64 -29.39 35.77
CA MET A 555 18.73 -29.27 34.63
C MET A 555 19.47 -29.34 33.30
N GLN A 556 20.68 -28.78 33.20
CA GLN A 556 21.54 -28.91 32.03
C GLN A 556 21.99 -30.35 31.83
N ASN A 557 22.40 -31.06 32.89
CA ASN A 557 22.79 -32.46 32.80
C ASN A 557 21.60 -33.37 32.44
N LEU A 558 20.42 -33.12 33.01
CA LEU A 558 19.18 -33.81 32.63
C LEU A 558 18.77 -33.51 31.18
N PHE A 559 18.95 -32.27 30.73
CA PHE A 559 18.70 -31.88 29.34
C PHE A 559 19.71 -32.51 28.36
N ILE A 560 20.97 -32.63 28.76
CA ILE A 560 22.03 -33.30 27.98
C ILE A 560 21.79 -34.82 27.94
N GLU A 561 21.32 -35.44 29.04
CA GLU A 561 20.95 -36.85 29.07
C GLU A 561 19.67 -37.15 28.25
N GLN A 562 18.65 -36.30 28.34
CA GLN A 562 17.40 -36.48 27.59
C GLN A 562 17.57 -36.23 26.09
N ASN A 563 18.47 -35.33 25.71
CA ASN A 563 18.75 -35.00 24.30
C ASN A 563 20.07 -35.59 23.80
N LYS A 564 20.61 -36.61 24.48
CA LYS A 564 21.88 -37.25 24.15
C LYS A 564 21.92 -37.75 22.70
N SER A 565 20.80 -38.31 22.22
CA SER A 565 20.62 -38.76 20.83
C SER A 565 20.56 -37.63 19.79
N MET A 566 20.20 -36.39 20.19
CA MET A 566 20.23 -35.20 19.33
C MET A 566 21.60 -34.53 19.35
N LEU A 567 22.27 -34.51 20.50
CA LEU A 567 23.63 -33.97 20.65
C LEU A 567 24.68 -34.84 19.95
N ASP A 568 24.51 -36.17 19.95
CA ASP A 568 25.37 -37.07 19.17
C ASP A 568 25.17 -36.89 17.65
N LYS A 569 23.95 -36.54 17.19
CA LYS A 569 23.69 -36.17 15.79
C LYS A 569 24.32 -34.83 15.39
N CYS A 570 24.40 -33.87 16.31
CA CYS A 570 25.04 -32.57 16.06
C CYS A 570 26.58 -32.60 16.16
N LYS A 571 27.17 -33.58 16.85
CA LYS A 571 28.63 -33.73 16.91
C LYS A 571 29.23 -34.34 15.63
N HIS A 572 28.43 -35.05 14.84
CA HIS A 572 28.86 -35.58 13.55
C HIS A 572 28.87 -34.58 12.40
N THR A 573 28.35 -33.35 12.59
CA THR A 573 28.28 -32.34 11.52
C THR A 573 29.37 -31.27 11.58
N LEU A 574 30.29 -31.33 12.55
CA LEU A 574 31.38 -30.35 12.67
C LEU A 574 32.67 -31.00 13.18
N HIS A 575 33.30 -31.82 12.34
CA HIS A 575 34.76 -31.92 12.12
C HIS A 575 35.09 -33.15 11.23
N SER A 576 36.10 -32.98 10.36
CA SER A 576 36.74 -33.91 9.39
C SER A 576 35.87 -34.31 8.19
N ASP A 577 36.04 -33.77 6.97
CA ASP A 577 37.22 -33.84 6.07
C ASP A 577 38.21 -34.98 6.38
N ASP A 578 38.32 -35.88 5.40
CA ASP A 578 39.25 -37.02 5.22
C ASP A 578 38.83 -38.41 5.75
N ASP A 579 38.37 -39.20 4.77
CA ASP A 579 38.69 -40.58 4.41
C ASP A 579 38.34 -41.81 5.28
N HIS A 580 37.76 -42.77 4.54
CA HIS A 580 37.64 -44.22 4.73
C HIS A 580 36.41 -44.82 5.45
N HIS A 581 35.51 -45.30 4.57
CA HIS A 581 34.87 -46.62 4.54
C HIS A 581 34.37 -47.26 5.84
N GLU A 582 33.05 -47.46 5.92
CA GLU A 582 32.38 -48.77 6.00
C GLU A 582 30.85 -48.58 5.98
N GLN A 583 30.20 -48.89 4.85
CA GLN A 583 29.25 -50.01 4.73
C GLN A 583 28.01 -49.92 5.64
N GLU A 584 27.05 -49.09 5.23
CA GLU A 584 25.63 -49.38 5.44
C GLU A 584 24.93 -49.47 4.08
N ASN A 585 24.08 -50.48 3.94
CA ASN A 585 23.53 -50.99 2.69
C ASN A 585 22.83 -49.92 1.84
N MET A 586 23.47 -49.58 0.72
CA MET A 586 22.90 -49.00 -0.49
C MET A 586 21.59 -49.71 -0.92
N PRO A 587 20.49 -48.98 -1.14
CA PRO A 587 19.72 -49.17 -2.36
C PRO A 587 20.48 -48.44 -3.47
N SER A 588 21.05 -49.20 -4.37
CA SER A 588 21.66 -48.76 -5.62
C SER A 588 20.84 -47.68 -6.35
N SER A 589 21.52 -46.60 -6.74
CA SER A 589 21.12 -45.49 -7.63
C SER A 589 19.96 -44.59 -7.17
N ARG A 590 20.26 -43.35 -6.74
CA ARG A 590 19.29 -42.24 -6.88
C ARG A 590 19.09 -42.04 -8.38
N ILE A 591 17.90 -42.37 -8.87
CA ILE A 591 17.51 -42.22 -10.28
C ILE A 591 17.51 -40.72 -10.61
N PHE A 592 18.17 -40.31 -11.69
CA PHE A 592 18.17 -38.93 -12.16
C PHE A 592 16.73 -38.49 -12.48
N PRO A 593 16.26 -37.31 -12.02
CA PRO A 593 14.89 -36.90 -12.23
C PRO A 593 14.63 -36.58 -13.71
N VAL A 594 13.53 -37.11 -14.26
CA VAL A 594 13.09 -36.91 -15.64
C VAL A 594 11.67 -36.33 -15.61
N CYS A 595 11.44 -35.22 -16.32
CA CYS A 595 10.18 -34.47 -16.20
C CYS A 595 9.09 -34.84 -17.21
N VAL A 596 9.44 -35.47 -18.34
CA VAL A 596 8.51 -35.76 -19.44
C VAL A 596 8.78 -37.14 -20.02
N GLY A 597 7.78 -37.74 -20.66
CA GLY A 597 7.93 -39.01 -21.38
C GLY A 597 7.72 -40.26 -20.53
N PRO A 598 8.03 -41.45 -21.08
CA PRO A 598 7.75 -42.74 -20.44
C PRO A 598 8.60 -43.00 -19.19
N ASN A 599 9.78 -42.40 -19.11
CA ASN A 599 10.71 -42.53 -17.98
C ASN A 599 10.50 -41.46 -16.89
N ARG A 600 9.39 -40.71 -16.94
CA ARG A 600 9.11 -39.63 -15.99
C ARG A 600 9.15 -40.11 -14.55
N THR A 601 9.86 -39.38 -13.71
CA THR A 601 10.01 -39.69 -12.29
C THR A 601 8.70 -39.45 -11.53
N SER A 602 8.36 -40.34 -10.60
CA SER A 602 7.19 -40.16 -9.72
C SER A 602 7.42 -39.01 -8.74
N THR A 603 6.40 -38.17 -8.56
CA THR A 603 6.46 -36.96 -7.73
C THR A 603 6.18 -37.25 -6.26
N SER A 604 6.85 -36.53 -5.36
CA SER A 604 6.62 -36.59 -3.90
C SER A 604 5.64 -35.51 -3.41
N ARG A 605 5.38 -34.45 -4.20
CA ARG A 605 4.55 -33.29 -3.85
C ARG A 605 3.06 -33.48 -4.16
N LEU A 606 2.42 -34.48 -3.56
CA LEU A 606 0.96 -34.66 -3.67
C LEU A 606 0.16 -33.84 -2.64
N ASN A 607 0.83 -33.23 -1.65
CA ASN A 607 0.15 -32.45 -0.62
C ASN A 607 -0.19 -31.05 -1.13
N ALA A 608 -1.49 -30.71 -1.13
CA ALA A 608 -1.99 -29.39 -1.46
C ALA A 608 -1.37 -28.30 -0.55
N PRO A 609 -0.87 -27.19 -1.12
CA PRO A 609 -0.26 -26.11 -0.34
C PRO A 609 -1.30 -25.41 0.53
N VAL A 610 -0.88 -24.97 1.72
CA VAL A 610 -1.68 -24.12 2.61
C VAL A 610 -1.26 -22.67 2.39
N LEU A 611 -2.21 -21.82 2.01
CA LEU A 611 -1.99 -20.40 1.72
C LEU A 611 -2.82 -19.54 2.70
N MET A 612 -2.27 -18.38 3.09
CA MET A 612 -2.92 -17.42 3.97
C MET A 612 -3.50 -16.25 3.18
N CYS A 613 -4.75 -15.89 3.43
CA CYS A 613 -5.38 -14.73 2.78
C CYS A 613 -4.95 -13.43 3.45
N VAL A 614 -4.32 -12.50 2.70
CA VAL A 614 -3.81 -11.25 3.28
C VAL A 614 -4.89 -10.29 3.81
N LEU A 615 -6.16 -10.46 3.40
CA LEU A 615 -7.26 -9.60 3.82
C LEU A 615 -7.96 -10.07 5.09
N CYS A 616 -8.19 -11.38 5.25
CA CYS A 616 -8.87 -11.95 6.42
C CYS A 616 -7.95 -12.74 7.36
N GLN A 617 -6.70 -12.97 6.96
CA GLN A 617 -5.66 -13.72 7.69
C GLN A 617 -5.98 -15.20 7.95
N ASP A 618 -7.05 -15.73 7.36
CA ASP A 618 -7.36 -17.17 7.40
C ASP A 618 -6.41 -17.97 6.50
N GLU A 619 -5.98 -19.13 7.00
CA GLU A 619 -5.24 -20.14 6.25
C GLU A 619 -6.19 -21.15 5.60
N GLN A 620 -5.90 -21.53 4.35
CA GLN A 620 -6.67 -22.54 3.63
C GLN A 620 -5.77 -23.44 2.79
N GLN A 621 -6.09 -24.73 2.79
CA GLN A 621 -5.51 -25.71 1.89
C GLN A 621 -6.11 -25.59 0.49
N VAL A 622 -5.26 -25.45 -0.53
CA VAL A 622 -5.67 -25.26 -1.93
C VAL A 622 -6.13 -26.59 -2.52
N THR A 623 -7.43 -26.74 -2.78
CA THR A 623 -8.02 -27.92 -3.44
C THR A 623 -9.01 -27.50 -4.53
N PHE A 624 -9.28 -28.35 -5.52
CA PHE A 624 -10.18 -28.01 -6.62
C PHE A 624 -11.64 -27.81 -6.18
N ASP A 625 -12.08 -28.43 -5.08
CA ASP A 625 -13.43 -28.28 -4.54
C ASP A 625 -13.58 -27.10 -3.56
N SER A 626 -12.47 -26.49 -3.13
CA SER A 626 -12.49 -25.41 -2.13
C SER A 626 -12.76 -24.02 -2.72
N ARG A 627 -13.05 -23.03 -1.86
CA ARG A 627 -13.18 -21.61 -2.26
C ARG A 627 -11.90 -21.15 -2.97
N ALA A 628 -12.01 -20.37 -4.04
CA ALA A 628 -10.84 -19.97 -4.81
C ALA A 628 -9.93 -19.05 -4.00
N ILE A 629 -8.63 -19.34 -4.03
CA ILE A 629 -7.57 -18.42 -3.60
C ILE A 629 -6.91 -17.88 -4.86
N VAL A 630 -6.63 -16.59 -4.89
CA VAL A 630 -6.06 -15.90 -6.05
C VAL A 630 -4.81 -15.11 -5.67
N TYR A 631 -3.86 -15.03 -6.58
CA TYR A 631 -2.75 -14.10 -6.55
C TYR A 631 -3.11 -12.81 -7.26
N ALA A 632 -2.74 -11.65 -6.70
CA ALA A 632 -2.85 -10.40 -7.46
C ALA A 632 -1.88 -10.41 -8.65
N ALA A 633 -2.38 -10.08 -9.84
CA ALA A 633 -1.64 -10.18 -11.10
C ALA A 633 -1.82 -8.94 -11.98
N PHE A 634 -0.84 -8.73 -12.86
CA PHE A 634 -0.76 -7.61 -13.78
C PHE A 634 -0.39 -8.09 -15.18
N VAL A 635 -1.28 -7.85 -16.14
CA VAL A 635 -1.16 -8.21 -17.54
C VAL A 635 -0.87 -6.96 -18.36
N GLN A 636 0.17 -7.00 -19.20
CA GLN A 636 0.55 -5.88 -20.07
C GLN A 636 1.14 -6.36 -21.38
N ASN A 637 1.05 -5.54 -22.43
CA ASN A 637 1.70 -5.82 -23.71
C ASN A 637 3.21 -5.53 -23.62
N SER A 638 3.99 -6.30 -24.37
CA SER A 638 5.44 -6.19 -24.38
C SER A 638 6.03 -6.40 -25.77
N SER A 639 7.04 -5.58 -26.10
CA SER A 639 7.86 -5.71 -27.30
C SER A 639 9.24 -6.29 -27.04
N LEU A 640 9.45 -6.94 -25.88
CA LEU A 640 10.77 -7.39 -25.44
C LEU A 640 11.46 -8.30 -26.46
N PHE A 641 10.71 -9.15 -27.16
CA PHE A 641 11.25 -10.07 -28.18
C PHE A 641 10.96 -9.63 -29.63
N THR A 642 10.31 -8.49 -29.83
CA THR A 642 9.85 -8.03 -31.15
C THR A 642 11.01 -7.75 -32.10
N LYS A 643 11.05 -8.42 -33.26
CA LYS A 643 12.03 -8.14 -34.33
C LYS A 643 11.51 -7.20 -35.42
N GLU A 644 10.22 -6.85 -35.38
CA GLU A 644 9.56 -5.90 -36.29
C GLU A 644 8.85 -4.78 -35.50
N PRO A 645 9.59 -3.82 -34.90
CA PRO A 645 9.05 -2.86 -33.92
C PRO A 645 8.08 -1.80 -34.47
N HIS A 646 7.89 -1.72 -35.79
CA HIS A 646 7.02 -0.73 -36.44
C HIS A 646 5.76 -1.36 -37.08
N ARG A 647 5.46 -2.62 -36.77
CA ARG A 647 4.28 -3.32 -37.28
C ARG A 647 3.19 -3.38 -36.21
N PRO A 648 2.31 -2.37 -36.10
CA PRO A 648 1.19 -2.42 -35.16
C PRO A 648 0.20 -3.53 -35.56
N LEU A 649 -0.58 -4.01 -34.60
CA LEU A 649 -1.75 -4.85 -34.85
C LEU A 649 -2.80 -4.01 -35.59
N THR A 650 -2.82 -4.08 -36.91
CA THR A 650 -3.86 -3.43 -37.75
C THR A 650 -5.12 -4.30 -37.75
N HIS A 651 -6.27 -3.74 -37.38
CA HIS A 651 -7.56 -4.44 -37.22
C HIS A 651 -7.53 -5.61 -36.22
N PRO A 652 -7.49 -5.33 -34.90
CA PRO A 652 -7.37 -6.36 -33.87
C PRO A 652 -8.53 -7.38 -33.85
N ASP A 653 -9.72 -6.97 -34.28
CA ASP A 653 -10.90 -7.84 -34.37
C ASP A 653 -10.75 -8.94 -35.43
N GLU A 654 -10.03 -8.65 -36.52
CA GLU A 654 -9.80 -9.57 -37.64
C GLU A 654 -8.50 -10.37 -37.47
N PHE A 655 -7.59 -9.91 -36.60
CA PHE A 655 -6.33 -10.57 -36.34
C PHE A 655 -6.52 -11.96 -35.72
N ASP A 656 -5.92 -12.98 -36.31
CA ASP A 656 -5.94 -14.35 -35.80
C ASP A 656 -4.66 -14.68 -35.04
N PRO A 657 -4.71 -14.79 -33.70
CA PRO A 657 -3.53 -15.00 -32.87
C PRO A 657 -2.97 -16.42 -32.94
N LEU A 658 -3.68 -17.39 -33.56
CA LEU A 658 -3.32 -18.81 -33.53
C LEU A 658 -1.99 -19.10 -34.23
N TYR A 659 -1.66 -18.37 -35.30
CA TYR A 659 -0.39 -18.54 -36.00
C TYR A 659 0.61 -17.50 -35.51
N TYR A 660 1.20 -17.79 -34.35
CA TYR A 660 2.12 -16.85 -33.72
C TYR A 660 3.47 -16.82 -34.46
N PRO A 661 3.89 -15.65 -34.96
CA PRO A 661 5.02 -15.54 -35.87
C PRO A 661 6.37 -15.58 -35.14
N ALA A 662 7.39 -16.11 -35.80
CA ALA A 662 8.77 -16.15 -35.30
C ALA A 662 9.37 -14.75 -35.02
N SER A 663 8.81 -13.69 -35.60
CA SER A 663 9.24 -12.29 -35.34
C SER A 663 8.76 -11.75 -33.99
N LEU A 664 7.82 -12.45 -33.31
CA LEU A 664 7.28 -12.10 -32.00
C LEU A 664 6.83 -10.62 -31.94
N TYR A 665 6.20 -10.13 -33.02
CA TYR A 665 5.94 -8.70 -33.19
C TYR A 665 4.93 -8.12 -32.19
N PHE A 666 4.07 -8.97 -31.61
CA PHE A 666 3.20 -8.62 -30.49
C PHE A 666 3.37 -9.65 -29.39
N GLY A 667 3.25 -9.28 -28.11
CA GLY A 667 3.37 -10.22 -27.00
C GLY A 667 2.71 -9.70 -25.74
N VAL A 668 2.26 -10.62 -24.89
CA VAL A 668 1.52 -10.32 -23.66
C VAL A 668 2.27 -10.95 -22.50
N HIS A 669 2.54 -10.16 -21.47
CA HIS A 669 3.28 -10.57 -20.29
C HIS A 669 2.38 -10.49 -19.06
N THR A 670 2.35 -11.56 -18.27
CA THR A 670 1.70 -11.58 -16.95
C THR A 670 2.74 -11.55 -15.85
N SER A 671 2.55 -10.71 -14.83
CA SER A 671 3.36 -10.73 -13.61
C SER A 671 2.47 -10.84 -12.38
N SER A 672 2.89 -11.55 -11.34
CA SER A 672 2.14 -11.63 -10.07
C SER A 672 2.94 -11.06 -8.93
N CYS A 673 2.32 -10.43 -7.92
CA CYS A 673 3.04 -10.00 -6.73
C CYS A 673 3.34 -11.14 -5.73
N GLY A 674 2.68 -12.29 -5.88
CA GLY A 674 2.79 -13.47 -5.01
C GLY A 674 1.91 -13.45 -3.75
N HIS A 675 1.18 -12.37 -3.47
CA HIS A 675 0.26 -12.29 -2.33
C HIS A 675 -1.10 -12.89 -2.65
N THR A 676 -1.63 -13.68 -1.72
CA THR A 676 -2.83 -14.52 -1.86
C THR A 676 -4.04 -13.91 -1.17
N MET A 677 -5.21 -13.99 -1.81
CA MET A 677 -6.50 -13.52 -1.30
C MET A 677 -7.58 -14.55 -1.64
N HIS A 678 -8.62 -14.70 -0.81
CA HIS A 678 -9.83 -15.40 -1.28
C HIS A 678 -10.47 -14.59 -2.40
N ALA A 679 -11.07 -15.28 -3.38
CA ALA A 679 -11.81 -14.63 -4.47
C ALA A 679 -12.88 -13.67 -3.94
N ASP A 680 -13.67 -14.08 -2.95
CA ASP A 680 -14.71 -13.24 -2.33
C ASP A 680 -14.12 -12.01 -1.62
N CYS A 681 -12.99 -12.18 -0.91
CA CYS A 681 -12.32 -11.07 -0.24
C CYS A 681 -11.77 -10.06 -1.26
N TRP A 682 -11.20 -10.55 -2.37
CA TRP A 682 -10.71 -9.70 -3.45
C TRP A 682 -11.85 -8.97 -4.16
N GLN A 683 -12.95 -9.66 -4.51
CA GLN A 683 -14.13 -9.04 -5.12
C GLN A 683 -14.68 -7.93 -4.22
N GLN A 684 -14.91 -8.20 -2.93
CA GLN A 684 -15.36 -7.18 -1.99
C GLN A 684 -14.39 -6.00 -1.87
N PHE A 685 -13.09 -6.26 -1.86
CA PHE A 685 -12.07 -5.20 -1.86
C PHE A 685 -12.15 -4.34 -3.13
N TYR A 686 -12.24 -4.98 -4.29
CA TYR A 686 -12.25 -4.33 -5.60
C TYR A 686 -13.54 -3.53 -5.83
N ASP A 687 -14.71 -4.08 -5.46
CA ASP A 687 -15.99 -3.39 -5.54
C ASP A 687 -16.01 -2.14 -4.65
N ASN A 688 -15.49 -2.26 -3.42
CA ASN A 688 -15.33 -1.12 -2.53
C ASN A 688 -14.36 -0.06 -3.08
N LEU A 689 -13.31 -0.48 -3.78
CA LEU A 689 -12.38 0.42 -4.45
C LEU A 689 -13.07 1.19 -5.58
N ILE A 690 -13.82 0.51 -6.45
CA ILE A 690 -14.61 1.14 -7.52
C ILE A 690 -15.60 2.15 -6.93
N LEU A 691 -16.37 1.74 -5.91
CA LEU A 691 -17.34 2.64 -5.26
C LEU A 691 -16.66 3.86 -4.62
N LYS A 692 -15.48 3.68 -4.03
CA LYS A 692 -14.70 4.77 -3.45
C LYS A 692 -14.25 5.75 -4.54
N GLU A 693 -13.73 5.27 -5.65
CA GLU A 693 -13.25 6.11 -6.74
C GLU A 693 -14.38 6.79 -7.52
N GLN A 694 -15.50 6.11 -7.78
CA GLN A 694 -16.70 6.72 -8.38
C GLN A 694 -17.27 7.85 -7.50
N ARG A 695 -17.16 7.75 -6.17
CA ARG A 695 -17.52 8.85 -5.25
C ARG A 695 -16.47 9.95 -5.21
N ASN A 696 -15.22 9.65 -5.57
CA ASN A 696 -14.07 10.56 -5.52
C ASN A 696 -13.82 11.34 -6.83
N HIS A 697 -14.78 11.40 -7.77
CA HIS A 697 -14.67 12.19 -9.01
C HIS A 697 -14.15 13.64 -8.82
N TRP A 698 -14.25 14.20 -7.61
CA TRP A 698 -13.82 15.55 -7.23
C TRP A 698 -12.35 15.69 -6.78
N ARG A 699 -11.61 14.60 -6.57
CA ARG A 699 -10.17 14.64 -6.25
C ARG A 699 -9.37 14.14 -7.46
N HIS A 700 -8.99 15.04 -8.35
CA HIS A 700 -8.03 14.78 -9.44
C HIS A 700 -6.66 14.18 -9.02
N ARG A 701 -6.44 13.87 -7.73
CA ARG A 701 -5.15 13.38 -7.20
C ARG A 701 -5.02 11.85 -7.13
N LEU A 702 -6.11 11.08 -6.99
CA LEU A 702 -6.06 9.61 -6.86
C LEU A 702 -6.27 8.88 -8.20
N SER A 703 -7.03 9.48 -9.13
CA SER A 703 -7.33 8.89 -10.44
C SER A 703 -6.11 8.69 -11.35
N ASN A 704 -4.94 9.27 -11.02
CA ASN A 704 -3.72 9.15 -11.83
C ASN A 704 -2.81 7.99 -11.42
N LEU A 705 -3.07 7.29 -10.30
CA LEU A 705 -2.22 6.15 -9.87
C LEU A 705 -2.56 4.85 -10.61
N PHE A 706 -3.85 4.58 -10.81
CA PHE A 706 -4.36 3.40 -11.51
C PHE A 706 -5.65 3.75 -12.26
N ASN A 707 -5.91 3.08 -13.40
CA ASN A 707 -7.10 3.31 -14.21
C ASN A 707 -8.15 2.20 -14.02
N ILE A 708 -9.30 2.57 -13.47
CA ILE A 708 -10.43 1.66 -13.22
C ILE A 708 -11.05 1.14 -14.51
N GLU A 709 -11.05 1.94 -15.59
CA GLU A 709 -11.58 1.52 -16.89
C GLU A 709 -10.77 0.35 -17.47
N LEU A 710 -9.50 0.22 -17.08
CA LEU A 710 -8.61 -0.88 -17.44
C LEU A 710 -8.54 -1.98 -16.36
N ASN A 711 -9.49 -1.97 -15.43
CA ASN A 711 -9.54 -2.83 -14.26
C ASN A 711 -8.31 -2.78 -13.36
N GLU A 712 -7.56 -1.68 -13.37
CA GLU A 712 -6.35 -1.57 -12.55
C GLU A 712 -6.66 -1.25 -11.09
N TYR A 713 -5.84 -1.80 -10.19
CA TYR A 713 -5.89 -1.60 -8.75
C TYR A 713 -4.50 -1.82 -8.13
N LEU A 714 -4.31 -1.34 -6.90
CA LEU A 714 -3.08 -1.60 -6.14
C LEU A 714 -3.30 -2.77 -5.17
N CYS A 715 -2.34 -3.69 -5.12
CA CYS A 715 -2.36 -4.78 -4.15
C CYS A 715 -2.47 -4.22 -2.70
N PRO A 716 -3.40 -4.73 -1.86
CA PRO A 716 -3.66 -4.16 -0.54
C PRO A 716 -2.44 -4.19 0.38
N LEU A 717 -1.58 -5.21 0.23
CA LEU A 717 -0.40 -5.40 1.08
C LEU A 717 0.86 -4.70 0.55
N CYS A 718 1.22 -4.90 -0.72
CA CYS A 718 2.50 -4.40 -1.27
C CYS A 718 2.38 -3.21 -2.23
N LYS A 719 1.17 -2.70 -2.47
CA LYS A 719 0.90 -1.54 -3.33
C LYS A 719 1.38 -1.65 -4.79
N ARG A 720 1.75 -2.85 -5.26
CA ARG A 720 2.04 -3.08 -6.69
C ARG A 720 0.79 -2.90 -7.54
N LEU A 721 0.98 -2.32 -8.72
CA LEU A 721 -0.06 -2.21 -9.75
C LEU A 721 -0.47 -3.61 -10.24
N CYS A 722 -1.76 -3.86 -10.28
CA CYS A 722 -2.41 -5.09 -10.69
C CYS A 722 -3.63 -4.72 -11.55
N ASN A 723 -4.07 -5.61 -12.44
CA ASN A 723 -5.29 -5.41 -13.25
C ASN A 723 -6.14 -6.67 -13.39
N THR A 724 -5.69 -7.77 -12.77
CA THR A 724 -6.43 -9.03 -12.74
C THR A 724 -5.96 -9.88 -11.55
N VAL A 725 -6.46 -11.10 -11.49
CA VAL A 725 -6.13 -12.09 -10.48
C VAL A 725 -5.82 -13.43 -11.13
N LEU A 726 -4.85 -14.16 -10.59
CA LEU A 726 -4.43 -15.47 -11.07
C LEU A 726 -4.80 -16.53 -10.03
N PRO A 727 -5.65 -17.52 -10.32
CA PRO A 727 -6.05 -18.51 -9.33
C PRO A 727 -4.86 -19.39 -8.90
N ALA A 728 -4.73 -19.59 -7.59
CA ALA A 728 -3.80 -20.53 -6.99
C ALA A 728 -4.41 -21.93 -7.07
N LEU A 729 -3.81 -22.80 -7.87
CA LEU A 729 -4.32 -24.14 -8.16
C LEU A 729 -3.38 -25.22 -7.61
N PRO A 730 -3.92 -26.35 -7.12
CA PRO A 730 -3.10 -27.48 -6.68
C PRO A 730 -2.45 -28.18 -7.89
N SER A 731 -1.62 -29.19 -7.63
CA SER A 731 -0.97 -29.94 -8.71
C SER A 731 -2.01 -30.63 -9.62
N LEU A 732 -1.86 -30.43 -10.94
CA LEU A 732 -2.71 -31.02 -11.97
C LEU A 732 -2.75 -32.55 -11.92
N GLN A 733 -1.74 -33.19 -11.35
CA GLN A 733 -1.68 -34.64 -11.19
C GLN A 733 -2.82 -35.21 -10.34
N SER A 734 -3.43 -34.39 -9.48
CA SER A 734 -4.58 -34.81 -8.67
C SER A 734 -5.91 -34.87 -9.43
N LEU A 735 -6.00 -34.29 -10.63
CA LEU A 735 -7.17 -34.43 -11.52
C LEU A 735 -7.20 -35.76 -12.27
N ASN A 736 -6.05 -36.43 -12.39
CA ASN A 736 -5.89 -37.59 -13.24
C ASN A 736 -6.07 -38.90 -12.45
N VAL A 737 -7.29 -39.43 -12.48
CA VAL A 737 -7.57 -40.83 -12.09
C VAL A 737 -7.21 -41.71 -13.29
N THR A 738 -6.06 -42.39 -13.18
CA THR A 738 -5.68 -43.58 -13.98
C THR A 738 -5.47 -43.41 -15.48
N GLU A 739 -4.22 -43.25 -15.91
CA GLU A 739 -3.71 -43.98 -17.09
C GLU A 739 -2.30 -44.50 -16.80
N LYS A 740 -2.15 -45.82 -16.80
CA LYS A 740 -0.84 -46.47 -16.95
C LYS A 740 -0.47 -46.27 -18.42
N SER A 741 0.46 -45.35 -18.70
CA SER A 741 0.93 -45.06 -20.05
C SER A 741 1.34 -46.35 -20.78
N THR A 742 0.54 -46.73 -21.77
CA THR A 742 0.94 -47.68 -22.82
C THR A 742 2.12 -47.10 -23.58
N SER A 743 3.14 -47.92 -23.85
CA SER A 743 4.33 -47.53 -24.61
C SER A 743 3.97 -47.23 -26.08
N LEU A 744 3.53 -46.01 -26.38
CA LEU A 744 3.26 -45.55 -27.74
C LEU A 744 4.59 -45.17 -28.42
N VAL A 745 4.90 -45.81 -29.54
CA VAL A 745 6.10 -45.50 -30.35
C VAL A 745 5.85 -44.26 -31.20
N TYR A 746 6.89 -43.45 -31.46
CA TYR A 746 6.78 -42.19 -32.21
C TYR A 746 6.11 -42.36 -33.59
N GLU A 747 6.43 -43.42 -34.33
CA GLU A 747 5.85 -43.69 -35.65
C GLU A 747 4.34 -43.93 -35.59
N GLN A 748 3.87 -44.60 -34.53
CA GLN A 748 2.44 -44.81 -34.29
C GLN A 748 1.75 -43.50 -33.94
N PHE A 749 2.39 -42.65 -33.12
CA PHE A 749 1.87 -41.33 -32.78
C PHE A 749 1.67 -40.45 -34.02
N ILE A 750 2.65 -40.43 -34.94
CA ILE A 750 2.53 -39.69 -36.21
C ILE A 750 1.43 -40.28 -37.10
N SER A 751 1.27 -41.60 -37.15
CA SER A 751 0.15 -42.25 -37.87
C SER A 751 -1.20 -41.84 -37.29
N GLU A 752 -1.36 -41.88 -35.97
CA GLU A 752 -2.59 -41.48 -35.27
C GLU A 752 -2.98 -40.03 -35.61
N ILE A 753 -2.01 -39.12 -35.68
CA ILE A 753 -2.23 -37.72 -36.07
C ILE A 753 -2.72 -37.62 -37.52
N ASN A 754 -2.04 -38.29 -38.46
CA ASN A 754 -2.42 -38.23 -39.87
C ASN A 754 -3.82 -38.83 -40.10
N ASP A 755 -4.12 -39.97 -39.49
CA ASP A 755 -5.44 -40.62 -39.58
C ASP A 755 -6.55 -39.72 -39.03
N TRP A 756 -6.29 -39.08 -37.89
CA TRP A 756 -7.23 -38.12 -37.29
C TRP A 756 -7.43 -36.89 -38.18
N LEU A 757 -6.36 -36.32 -38.75
CA LEU A 757 -6.44 -35.18 -39.67
C LEU A 757 -7.23 -35.51 -40.94
N HIS A 758 -6.99 -36.66 -41.56
CA HIS A 758 -7.74 -37.12 -42.72
C HIS A 758 -9.24 -37.26 -42.39
N THR A 759 -9.56 -37.89 -41.26
CA THR A 759 -10.95 -38.02 -40.77
C THR A 759 -11.59 -36.65 -40.49
N ALA A 760 -10.84 -35.70 -39.94
CA ALA A 760 -11.33 -34.35 -39.63
C ALA A 760 -11.55 -33.48 -40.88
N LEU A 761 -10.78 -33.72 -41.96
CA LEU A 761 -10.96 -33.08 -43.26
C LEU A 761 -12.19 -33.64 -44.00
N GLU A 762 -12.41 -34.96 -43.96
CA GLU A 762 -13.58 -35.62 -44.57
C GLU A 762 -14.91 -35.22 -43.91
N ASN A 763 -14.92 -35.05 -42.59
CA ASN A 763 -16.13 -34.71 -41.82
C ASN A 763 -16.55 -33.23 -41.92
N GLY A 764 -15.84 -32.40 -42.70
CA GLY A 764 -16.27 -31.03 -42.99
C GLY A 764 -16.52 -30.17 -41.75
N ILE A 765 -15.68 -30.28 -40.71
CA ILE A 765 -15.76 -29.40 -39.53
C ILE A 765 -15.53 -27.96 -40.01
N LEU A 766 -16.61 -27.20 -40.22
CA LEU A 766 -16.65 -26.00 -41.07
C LEU A 766 -15.69 -24.88 -40.65
N PHE A 767 -15.27 -24.10 -41.65
CA PHE A 767 -14.54 -22.83 -41.55
C PHE A 767 -15.26 -21.82 -40.63
N TRP A 768 -14.49 -21.00 -39.90
CA TRP A 768 -14.94 -19.94 -38.99
C TRP A 768 -15.80 -18.81 -39.63
N SER A 769 -16.25 -18.92 -40.88
CA SER A 769 -17.04 -17.88 -41.55
C SER A 769 -18.54 -17.92 -41.24
N GLN A 770 -19.02 -18.91 -40.48
CA GLN A 770 -20.40 -18.95 -39.99
C GLN A 770 -20.39 -19.02 -38.46
N GLN A 771 -20.95 -18.00 -37.81
CA GLN A 771 -21.21 -18.04 -36.37
C GLN A 771 -21.95 -19.34 -36.01
N PRO A 772 -21.55 -20.07 -34.95
CA PRO A 772 -22.30 -21.21 -34.48
C PRO A 772 -23.71 -20.74 -34.13
N LYS A 773 -24.70 -21.18 -34.92
CA LYS A 773 -26.12 -20.97 -34.58
C LYS A 773 -26.34 -21.57 -33.20
N SER A 774 -26.83 -20.74 -32.28
CA SER A 774 -27.22 -21.08 -30.90
C SER A 774 -27.66 -22.54 -30.76
N VAL A 775 -26.75 -23.40 -30.28
CA VAL A 775 -27.10 -24.76 -29.91
C VAL A 775 -27.91 -24.63 -28.63
N ARG A 776 -29.19 -25.03 -28.71
CA ARG A 776 -30.12 -25.04 -27.59
C ARG A 776 -29.48 -25.74 -26.39
N GLU A 777 -29.48 -25.07 -25.25
CA GLU A 777 -29.14 -25.62 -23.95
C GLU A 777 -29.93 -26.92 -23.72
N ILE A 778 -29.19 -28.02 -23.66
CA ILE A 778 -29.69 -29.27 -23.09
C ILE A 778 -28.85 -29.45 -21.82
N ASP A 779 -29.49 -29.21 -20.68
CA ASP A 779 -28.98 -29.49 -19.34
C ASP A 779 -28.56 -30.96 -19.24
N VAL A 780 -27.25 -31.21 -19.24
CA VAL A 780 -26.66 -32.48 -18.82
C VAL A 780 -25.55 -32.15 -17.82
N PRO A 781 -25.51 -32.77 -16.63
CA PRO A 781 -24.59 -32.36 -15.57
C PRO A 781 -23.16 -32.77 -15.94
N ARG A 782 -22.31 -31.79 -16.26
CA ARG A 782 -20.84 -31.97 -16.32
C ARG A 782 -20.38 -32.41 -14.92
N ARG A 783 -19.62 -33.52 -14.81
CA ARG A 783 -18.88 -33.86 -13.59
C ARG A 783 -17.70 -32.90 -13.42
N VAL A 784 -17.98 -31.68 -12.96
CA VAL A 784 -16.92 -30.70 -12.67
C VAL A 784 -16.44 -30.93 -11.23
N LEU A 785 -15.24 -31.48 -11.07
CA LEU A 785 -14.51 -31.61 -9.79
C LEU A 785 -13.90 -30.25 -9.33
N VAL A 786 -14.47 -29.13 -9.78
CA VAL A 786 -13.90 -27.79 -9.63
C VAL A 786 -14.99 -26.86 -9.13
N SER A 787 -14.67 -26.04 -8.12
CA SER A 787 -15.62 -25.09 -7.55
C SER A 787 -15.97 -23.98 -8.55
N THR A 788 -17.21 -23.49 -8.51
CA THR A 788 -17.69 -22.39 -9.36
C THR A 788 -16.87 -21.11 -9.17
N SER A 789 -16.41 -20.86 -7.93
CA SER A 789 -15.53 -19.74 -7.60
C SER A 789 -14.21 -19.79 -8.38
N ILE A 790 -13.62 -20.98 -8.59
CA ILE A 790 -12.40 -21.13 -9.39
C ILE A 790 -12.70 -20.87 -10.87
N GLU A 791 -13.81 -21.40 -11.40
CA GLU A 791 -14.21 -21.14 -12.78
C GLU A 791 -14.39 -19.65 -13.08
N ASP A 792 -15.03 -18.92 -12.16
CA ASP A 792 -15.23 -17.48 -12.30
C ASP A 792 -13.90 -16.73 -12.34
N MET A 793 -12.94 -17.08 -11.48
CA MET A 793 -11.62 -16.45 -11.47
C MET A 793 -10.79 -16.79 -12.72
N LEU A 794 -10.91 -18.00 -13.26
CA LEU A 794 -10.31 -18.37 -14.54
C LEU A 794 -10.87 -17.51 -15.69
N ARG A 795 -12.18 -17.25 -15.68
CA ARG A 795 -12.83 -16.39 -16.68
C ARG A 795 -12.35 -14.95 -16.54
N THR A 796 -12.28 -14.41 -15.32
CA THR A 796 -11.75 -13.06 -15.07
C THR A 796 -10.33 -12.90 -15.61
N PHE A 797 -9.43 -13.85 -15.32
CA PHE A 797 -8.07 -13.83 -15.84
C PHE A 797 -8.03 -13.86 -17.37
N SER A 798 -8.74 -14.82 -17.97
CA SER A 798 -8.73 -15.04 -19.42
C SER A 798 -9.32 -13.85 -20.20
N GLN A 799 -10.34 -13.19 -19.65
CA GLN A 799 -10.92 -11.98 -20.20
C GLN A 799 -9.92 -10.81 -20.17
N THR A 800 -9.18 -10.62 -19.08
CA THR A 800 -8.16 -9.57 -19.01
C THR A 800 -7.05 -9.81 -20.04
N VAL A 801 -6.57 -11.06 -20.15
CA VAL A 801 -5.53 -11.43 -21.12
C VAL A 801 -5.97 -11.17 -22.56
N TYR A 802 -7.21 -11.55 -22.89
CA TYR A 802 -7.80 -11.29 -24.20
C TYR A 802 -7.94 -9.79 -24.47
N SER A 803 -8.52 -9.02 -23.54
CA SER A 803 -8.80 -7.60 -23.75
C SER A 803 -7.53 -6.76 -23.82
N HIS A 804 -6.56 -6.97 -22.92
CA HIS A 804 -5.30 -6.23 -22.94
C HIS A 804 -4.41 -6.65 -24.10
N GLY A 805 -4.38 -7.95 -24.41
CA GLY A 805 -3.52 -8.51 -25.44
C GLY A 805 -3.89 -8.06 -26.85
N LEU A 806 -5.19 -8.08 -27.18
CA LEU A 806 -5.68 -7.64 -28.49
C LEU A 806 -6.17 -6.19 -28.50
N GLN A 807 -6.26 -5.51 -27.35
CA GLN A 807 -6.82 -4.15 -27.24
C GLN A 807 -8.27 -4.06 -27.73
N VAL A 808 -9.08 -5.07 -27.40
CA VAL A 808 -10.50 -5.19 -27.76
C VAL A 808 -11.36 -5.31 -26.51
N GLU A 809 -12.66 -5.04 -26.66
CA GLU A 809 -13.62 -5.23 -25.56
C GLU A 809 -13.69 -6.71 -25.13
N PRO A 810 -13.92 -6.97 -23.83
CA PRO A 810 -13.90 -8.33 -23.29
C PRO A 810 -15.05 -9.19 -23.86
N HIS A 811 -14.71 -10.23 -24.64
CA HIS A 811 -15.68 -11.17 -25.22
C HIS A 811 -15.34 -12.63 -24.89
N PHE A 812 -15.97 -13.18 -23.86
CA PHE A 812 -15.59 -14.47 -23.27
C PHE A 812 -15.94 -15.70 -24.12
N THR A 813 -16.94 -15.61 -25.00
CA THR A 813 -17.29 -16.71 -25.92
C THR A 813 -16.39 -16.75 -27.15
N SER A 814 -15.46 -15.80 -27.27
CA SER A 814 -14.55 -15.76 -28.40
C SER A 814 -13.59 -16.96 -28.34
N PRO A 815 -13.43 -17.71 -29.44
CA PRO A 815 -12.48 -18.84 -29.49
C PRO A 815 -11.02 -18.40 -29.33
N LYS A 816 -10.74 -17.10 -29.52
CA LYS A 816 -9.42 -16.50 -29.40
C LYS A 816 -8.95 -16.41 -27.94
N VAL A 817 -9.85 -16.52 -26.96
CA VAL A 817 -9.51 -16.42 -25.53
C VAL A 817 -8.50 -17.49 -25.12
N SER A 818 -8.73 -18.76 -25.47
CA SER A 818 -7.79 -19.86 -25.17
C SER A 818 -6.43 -19.66 -25.83
N VAL A 819 -6.42 -19.14 -27.06
CA VAL A 819 -5.18 -18.85 -27.79
C VAL A 819 -4.37 -17.78 -27.07
N MET A 820 -5.00 -16.67 -26.69
CA MET A 820 -4.33 -15.59 -25.96
C MET A 820 -3.75 -16.05 -24.61
N ASN A 821 -4.42 -16.99 -23.92
CA ASN A 821 -3.90 -17.62 -22.71
C ASN A 821 -2.61 -18.41 -22.99
N TRP A 822 -2.56 -19.22 -24.05
CA TRP A 822 -1.37 -19.97 -24.45
C TRP A 822 -0.21 -19.04 -24.86
N LEU A 823 -0.50 -18.01 -25.66
CA LEU A 823 0.50 -17.01 -26.08
C LEU A 823 1.11 -16.29 -24.88
N THR A 824 0.26 -15.86 -23.94
CA THR A 824 0.70 -15.15 -22.73
C THR A 824 1.57 -16.04 -21.85
N LEU A 825 1.23 -17.33 -21.73
CA LEU A 825 2.05 -18.32 -21.03
C LEU A 825 3.42 -18.48 -21.68
N ALA A 826 3.46 -18.73 -22.99
CA ALA A 826 4.70 -18.92 -23.72
C ALA A 826 5.61 -17.67 -23.61
N TYR A 827 5.04 -16.48 -23.81
CA TYR A 827 5.77 -15.22 -23.75
C TYR A 827 6.31 -14.92 -22.34
N THR A 828 5.52 -15.19 -21.29
CA THR A 828 5.93 -14.97 -19.89
C THR A 828 7.03 -15.95 -19.46
N ILE A 829 7.00 -17.22 -19.92
CA ILE A 829 8.11 -18.15 -19.64
C ILE A 829 9.42 -17.67 -20.29
N ARG A 830 9.36 -17.15 -21.53
CA ARG A 830 10.52 -16.59 -22.21
C ARG A 830 11.08 -15.37 -21.50
N SER A 831 10.22 -14.48 -20.99
CA SER A 831 10.67 -13.30 -20.23
C SER A 831 11.38 -13.70 -18.92
N ILE A 832 10.84 -14.69 -18.19
CA ILE A 832 11.47 -15.23 -16.98
C ILE A 832 12.87 -15.76 -17.29
N ASP A 833 13.03 -16.54 -18.36
CA ASP A 833 14.34 -17.05 -18.78
C ASP A 833 15.30 -15.92 -19.18
N ALA A 834 14.82 -14.91 -19.92
CA ALA A 834 15.63 -13.76 -20.32
C ALA A 834 16.18 -12.99 -19.11
N VAL A 835 15.38 -12.82 -18.05
CA VAL A 835 15.85 -12.15 -16.82
C VAL A 835 16.86 -13.02 -16.05
N LEU A 836 16.67 -14.34 -16.01
CA LEU A 836 17.64 -15.25 -15.38
C LEU A 836 18.99 -15.23 -16.10
N ILE A 837 18.97 -15.22 -17.43
CA ILE A 837 20.17 -15.09 -18.27
C ILE A 837 20.87 -13.75 -18.01
N PHE A 838 20.11 -12.65 -17.92
CA PHE A 838 20.66 -11.32 -17.65
C PHE A 838 21.35 -11.25 -16.27
N ASP A 839 20.71 -11.80 -15.24
CA ASP A 839 21.24 -11.86 -13.87
C ASP A 839 22.38 -12.89 -13.69
N ARG A 840 22.67 -13.70 -14.73
CA ARG A 840 23.61 -14.84 -14.68
C ARG A 840 23.27 -15.84 -13.57
N LYS A 841 21.99 -16.14 -13.42
CA LYS A 841 21.47 -17.04 -12.39
C LYS A 841 21.12 -18.42 -12.96
N PRO A 842 21.24 -19.50 -12.16
CA PRO A 842 20.80 -20.83 -12.58
C PRO A 842 19.31 -20.87 -12.91
N LEU A 843 18.91 -21.83 -13.75
CA LEU A 843 17.55 -21.95 -14.27
C LEU A 843 16.50 -22.12 -13.15
N PHE A 844 16.74 -23.02 -12.17
CA PHE A 844 15.79 -23.28 -11.09
C PHE A 844 16.24 -22.74 -9.72
N GLY A 845 17.53 -22.83 -9.39
CA GLY A 845 18.06 -22.52 -8.06
C GLY A 845 17.94 -21.06 -7.61
N ALA A 846 17.58 -20.15 -8.51
CA ALA A 846 17.50 -18.71 -8.24
C ALA A 846 16.11 -18.10 -8.53
N LEU A 847 15.10 -18.94 -8.76
CA LEU A 847 13.71 -18.49 -8.87
C LEU A 847 13.23 -18.01 -7.49
N SER A 848 12.91 -16.72 -7.39
CA SER A 848 12.23 -16.19 -6.21
C SER A 848 10.86 -16.85 -6.03
N THR A 849 10.38 -16.98 -4.79
CA THR A 849 9.05 -17.54 -4.48
C THR A 849 7.93 -16.90 -5.31
N ARG A 850 8.02 -15.58 -5.54
CA ARG A 850 7.11 -14.82 -6.40
C ARG A 850 7.04 -15.38 -7.83
N ARG A 851 8.19 -15.58 -8.47
CA ARG A 851 8.28 -16.10 -9.85
C ARG A 851 7.86 -17.56 -9.94
N SER A 852 8.14 -18.36 -8.91
CA SER A 852 7.64 -19.73 -8.83
C SER A 852 6.11 -19.75 -8.75
N CYS A 853 5.50 -18.94 -7.88
CA CYS A 853 4.04 -18.84 -7.79
C CYS A 853 3.40 -18.37 -9.10
N GLU A 854 4.02 -17.39 -9.77
CA GLU A 854 3.60 -16.91 -11.09
C GLU A 854 3.66 -18.02 -12.15
N LEU A 855 4.79 -18.73 -12.24
CA LEU A 855 5.00 -19.82 -13.20
C LEU A 855 3.99 -20.96 -13.00
N TYR A 856 3.87 -21.48 -11.77
CA TYR A 856 2.93 -22.57 -11.46
C TYR A 856 1.48 -22.12 -11.62
N GLY A 857 1.14 -20.93 -11.10
CA GLY A 857 -0.20 -20.37 -11.20
C GLY A 857 -0.65 -20.23 -12.65
N LEU A 858 0.23 -19.73 -13.54
CA LEU A 858 -0.10 -19.51 -14.94
C LEU A 858 -0.23 -20.83 -15.71
N VAL A 859 0.71 -21.77 -15.54
CA VAL A 859 0.65 -23.09 -16.18
C VAL A 859 -0.60 -23.85 -15.76
N HIS A 860 -0.89 -23.90 -14.46
CA HIS A 860 -2.10 -24.58 -13.97
C HIS A 860 -3.39 -23.87 -14.40
N CYS A 861 -3.41 -22.53 -14.42
CA CYS A 861 -4.56 -21.75 -14.88
C CYS A 861 -4.90 -22.08 -16.33
N VAL A 862 -3.89 -22.12 -17.20
CA VAL A 862 -4.05 -22.44 -18.62
C VAL A 862 -4.48 -23.90 -18.82
N ALA A 863 -3.86 -24.84 -18.09
CA ALA A 863 -4.24 -26.25 -18.13
C ALA A 863 -5.71 -26.46 -17.72
N LEU A 864 -6.14 -25.83 -16.62
CA LEU A 864 -7.51 -25.95 -16.12
C LEU A 864 -8.52 -25.23 -17.03
N SER A 865 -8.12 -24.11 -17.66
CA SER A 865 -8.95 -23.46 -18.69
C SER A 865 -9.18 -24.38 -19.90
N SER A 866 -8.18 -25.21 -20.22
CA SER A 866 -8.27 -26.21 -21.28
C SER A 866 -9.20 -27.36 -20.88
N TYR A 867 -9.16 -27.80 -19.61
CA TYR A 867 -10.05 -28.82 -19.06
C TYR A 867 -11.54 -28.46 -19.11
N ILE A 868 -11.88 -27.19 -18.83
CA ILE A 868 -13.28 -26.70 -18.75
C ILE A 868 -13.82 -26.27 -20.13
N GLY A 869 -12.92 -26.10 -21.11
CA GLY A 869 -13.19 -25.58 -22.45
C GLY A 869 -14.19 -26.38 -23.28
N ASP A 870 -14.70 -25.76 -24.35
CA ASP A 870 -15.58 -26.43 -25.31
C ASP A 870 -14.78 -27.31 -26.27
N ALA A 871 -15.07 -28.62 -26.25
CA ALA A 871 -14.44 -29.62 -27.10
C ALA A 871 -14.44 -29.22 -28.60
N ALA A 872 -15.50 -28.57 -29.10
CA ALA A 872 -15.59 -28.16 -30.50
C ALA A 872 -14.54 -27.09 -30.85
N ILE A 873 -14.30 -26.14 -29.96
CA ILE A 873 -13.32 -25.07 -30.14
C ILE A 873 -11.90 -25.65 -30.11
N PHE A 874 -11.59 -26.50 -29.13
CA PHE A 874 -10.26 -27.11 -28.97
C PHE A 874 -9.92 -28.07 -30.11
N LYS A 875 -10.86 -28.91 -30.58
CA LYS A 875 -10.67 -29.76 -31.77
C LYS A 875 -10.43 -28.92 -33.03
N THR A 876 -11.09 -27.76 -33.15
CA THR A 876 -10.88 -26.85 -34.27
C THR A 876 -9.49 -26.21 -34.23
N HIS A 877 -9.04 -25.74 -33.08
CA HIS A 877 -7.69 -25.17 -32.90
C HIS A 877 -6.60 -26.22 -33.13
N LEU A 878 -6.76 -27.42 -32.57
CA LEU A 878 -5.86 -28.56 -32.78
C LEU A 878 -5.66 -28.84 -34.27
N ARG A 879 -6.76 -28.95 -35.04
CA ARG A 879 -6.69 -29.16 -36.49
C ARG A 879 -5.90 -28.05 -37.18
N ARG A 880 -6.17 -26.80 -36.82
CA ARG A 880 -5.50 -25.63 -37.43
C ARG A 880 -4.00 -25.59 -37.12
N LEU A 881 -3.59 -25.99 -35.91
CA LEU A 881 -2.17 -26.06 -35.52
C LEU A 881 -1.43 -27.22 -36.17
N LEU A 882 -2.08 -28.37 -36.33
CA LEU A 882 -1.48 -29.55 -36.96
C LEU A 882 -1.40 -29.42 -38.50
N LEU A 883 -2.30 -28.68 -39.13
CA LEU A 883 -2.35 -28.56 -40.59
C LEU A 883 -1.03 -28.03 -41.19
N PRO A 884 -0.41 -26.92 -40.71
CA PRO A 884 0.92 -26.49 -41.17
C PRO A 884 2.05 -27.51 -40.98
N LEU A 885 1.95 -28.36 -39.96
CA LEU A 885 2.99 -29.34 -39.62
C LEU A 885 2.90 -30.60 -40.47
N PHE A 886 1.70 -30.99 -40.90
CA PHE A 886 1.47 -32.27 -41.58
C PHE A 886 0.96 -32.17 -43.02
N ALA A 887 0.51 -30.99 -43.49
CA ALA A 887 -0.16 -30.82 -44.77
C ALA A 887 0.59 -31.44 -45.97
N SER A 888 -0.14 -32.31 -46.66
CA SER A 888 0.07 -32.81 -48.02
C SER A 888 -0.48 -31.81 -49.06
N HIS A 889 -0.10 -31.98 -50.33
CA HIS A 889 -0.34 -31.15 -51.52
C HIS A 889 -1.76 -30.55 -51.81
N GLU A 890 -2.75 -30.70 -50.93
CA GLU A 890 -4.17 -30.41 -51.20
C GLU A 890 -4.72 -29.13 -50.51
N ALA A 891 -3.98 -28.49 -49.62
CA ALA A 891 -4.36 -27.20 -49.02
C ALA A 891 -3.69 -26.03 -49.75
N ASP A 892 -4.41 -24.92 -49.98
CA ASP A 892 -3.87 -23.72 -50.66
C ASP A 892 -2.59 -23.23 -49.95
N PRO A 893 -1.40 -23.31 -50.59
CA PRO A 893 -0.13 -22.97 -49.95
C PRO A 893 0.00 -21.49 -49.60
N GLU A 894 -0.82 -20.62 -50.19
CA GLU A 894 -0.84 -19.18 -49.93
C GLU A 894 -1.54 -18.81 -48.60
N GLN A 895 -2.34 -19.70 -48.02
CA GLN A 895 -3.13 -19.42 -46.81
C GLN A 895 -2.55 -20.00 -45.51
N LEU A 896 -1.61 -20.95 -45.59
CA LEU A 896 -1.02 -21.61 -44.42
C LEU A 896 0.36 -21.06 -44.08
N PRO A 897 0.68 -20.82 -42.78
CA PRO A 897 2.01 -20.38 -42.39
C PRO A 897 3.05 -21.49 -42.59
N ASN A 898 4.22 -21.11 -43.08
CA ASN A 898 5.36 -22.02 -43.17
C ASN A 898 6.02 -22.20 -41.79
N VAL A 899 6.48 -23.43 -41.47
CA VAL A 899 7.17 -23.77 -40.22
C VAL A 899 8.36 -22.85 -39.92
N LEU A 900 9.05 -22.34 -40.94
CA LEU A 900 10.17 -21.40 -40.77
C LEU A 900 9.76 -20.02 -40.22
N ASN A 901 8.49 -19.65 -40.34
CA ASN A 901 7.94 -18.38 -39.86
C ASN A 901 7.10 -18.53 -38.58
N LEU A 902 6.93 -19.73 -38.03
CA LEU A 902 6.22 -19.99 -36.79
C LEU A 902 7.16 -19.92 -35.57
N ASP A 903 6.67 -19.42 -34.43
CA ASP A 903 7.38 -19.59 -33.16
C ASP A 903 7.14 -21.01 -32.62
N ILE A 904 8.20 -21.82 -32.68
CA ILE A 904 8.12 -23.26 -32.35
C ILE A 904 7.85 -23.50 -30.87
N PHE A 905 8.34 -22.63 -29.98
CA PHE A 905 8.10 -22.78 -28.55
C PHE A 905 6.63 -22.54 -28.20
N THR A 906 6.03 -21.48 -28.75
CA THR A 906 4.61 -21.19 -28.57
C THR A 906 3.74 -22.31 -29.15
N THR A 907 4.08 -22.79 -30.36
CA THR A 907 3.38 -23.92 -31.00
C THR A 907 3.43 -25.18 -30.14
N LEU A 908 4.58 -25.46 -29.49
CA LEU A 908 4.71 -26.58 -28.54
C LEU A 908 3.76 -26.43 -27.35
N VAL A 909 3.65 -25.23 -26.77
CA VAL A 909 2.75 -24.95 -25.64
C VAL A 909 1.28 -25.14 -26.06
N GLU A 910 0.89 -24.61 -27.22
CA GLU A 910 -0.48 -24.75 -27.75
C GLU A 910 -0.84 -26.20 -28.05
N LEU A 911 0.06 -26.96 -28.68
CA LEU A 911 -0.14 -28.38 -28.97
C LEU A 911 -0.19 -29.21 -27.68
N SER A 912 0.61 -28.88 -26.67
CA SER A 912 0.61 -29.61 -25.39
C SER A 912 -0.77 -29.57 -24.72
N TYR A 913 -1.52 -28.47 -24.84
CA TYR A 913 -2.86 -28.34 -24.26
C TYR A 913 -4.00 -28.79 -25.18
N THR A 914 -3.72 -29.05 -26.47
CA THR A 914 -4.75 -29.42 -27.46
C THR A 914 -4.66 -30.86 -27.93
N ILE A 915 -3.48 -31.50 -27.89
CA ILE A 915 -3.24 -32.83 -28.49
C ILE A 915 -4.15 -33.92 -27.94
N ASP A 916 -4.44 -33.89 -26.64
CA ASP A 916 -5.23 -34.95 -26.01
C ASP A 916 -6.72 -34.92 -26.42
N TRP A 917 -7.18 -33.82 -27.04
CA TRP A 917 -8.52 -33.72 -27.61
C TRP A 917 -8.72 -34.60 -28.86
N MET A 918 -7.66 -35.18 -29.42
CA MET A 918 -7.75 -36.19 -30.49
C MET A 918 -8.60 -37.39 -30.08
N LYS A 919 -8.44 -37.84 -28.82
CA LYS A 919 -9.04 -39.08 -28.29
C LYS A 919 -10.35 -38.85 -27.52
N ALA A 920 -10.74 -37.59 -27.32
CA ALA A 920 -11.94 -37.22 -26.58
C ALA A 920 -13.23 -37.57 -27.36
N VAL A 921 -13.95 -38.60 -26.89
CA VAL A 921 -15.32 -38.95 -27.33
C VAL A 921 -16.30 -37.90 -26.80
N ASP A 922 -17.31 -37.54 -27.58
CA ASP A 922 -18.23 -36.43 -27.29
C ASP A 922 -18.76 -36.45 -25.84
N LYS A 923 -18.53 -35.32 -25.15
CA LYS A 923 -19.08 -34.86 -23.86
C LYS A 923 -18.62 -35.50 -22.54
N ASP A 924 -17.85 -36.60 -22.53
CA ASP A 924 -17.52 -37.30 -21.27
C ASP A 924 -16.03 -37.34 -20.85
N CYS A 925 -15.09 -36.85 -21.67
CA CYS A 925 -13.65 -36.89 -21.34
C CYS A 925 -13.08 -35.48 -21.19
N SER A 926 -12.90 -35.05 -19.95
CA SER A 926 -12.16 -33.85 -19.60
C SER A 926 -10.67 -34.19 -19.52
N VAL A 927 -9.90 -33.77 -20.53
CA VAL A 927 -8.48 -34.13 -20.66
C VAL A 927 -7.58 -32.94 -20.37
N THR A 928 -6.49 -33.17 -19.64
CA THR A 928 -5.47 -32.14 -19.34
C THR A 928 -4.09 -32.63 -19.73
N ALA A 929 -3.28 -31.72 -20.26
CA ALA A 929 -1.85 -31.91 -20.42
C ALA A 929 -1.21 -32.39 -19.11
N HIS A 930 -0.38 -33.42 -19.19
CA HIS A 930 0.21 -34.06 -18.01
C HIS A 930 1.70 -34.33 -18.16
N ALA A 931 2.37 -33.84 -19.21
CA ALA A 931 3.78 -34.09 -19.52
C ALA A 931 4.09 -35.60 -19.62
N GLY A 932 3.27 -36.34 -20.37
CA GLY A 932 3.44 -37.77 -20.62
C GLY A 932 4.13 -38.08 -21.94
N VAL A 933 3.72 -39.17 -22.58
CA VAL A 933 4.31 -39.67 -23.83
C VAL A 933 3.98 -38.77 -25.02
N HIS A 934 2.76 -38.19 -25.07
CA HIS A 934 2.34 -37.28 -26.13
C HIS A 934 3.21 -36.00 -26.15
N GLU A 935 3.44 -35.35 -25.02
CA GLU A 935 4.27 -34.16 -24.93
C GLU A 935 5.75 -34.43 -25.24
N HIS A 936 6.27 -35.62 -24.91
CA HIS A 936 7.62 -36.02 -25.30
C HIS A 936 7.74 -36.20 -26.83
N HIS A 937 6.74 -36.81 -27.49
CA HIS A 937 6.73 -36.94 -28.95
C HIS A 937 6.49 -35.59 -29.65
N LEU A 938 5.65 -34.71 -29.09
CA LEU A 938 5.53 -33.32 -29.57
C LEU A 938 6.85 -32.57 -29.44
N LEU A 939 7.58 -32.76 -28.33
CA LEU A 939 8.91 -32.18 -28.15
C LEU A 939 9.88 -32.67 -29.22
N ARG A 940 9.87 -33.95 -29.60
CA ARG A 940 10.67 -34.48 -30.72
C ARG A 940 10.33 -33.80 -32.05
N LEU A 941 9.04 -33.66 -32.38
CA LEU A 941 8.59 -33.01 -33.62
C LEU A 941 8.97 -31.52 -33.64
N MET A 942 8.71 -30.80 -32.54
CA MET A 942 9.03 -29.37 -32.42
C MET A 942 10.53 -29.12 -32.40
N LEU A 943 11.32 -29.99 -31.77
CA LEU A 943 12.78 -29.90 -31.81
C LEU A 943 13.30 -30.08 -33.24
N SER A 944 12.68 -30.93 -34.05
CA SER A 944 13.01 -31.11 -35.47
C SER A 944 12.70 -29.87 -36.28
N ALA A 945 11.55 -29.23 -36.03
CA ALA A 945 11.19 -27.95 -36.64
C ALA A 945 12.15 -26.82 -36.24
N TYR A 946 12.53 -26.75 -34.97
CA TYR A 946 13.48 -25.75 -34.48
C TYR A 946 14.90 -25.98 -35.01
N MET A 947 15.34 -27.24 -35.08
CA MET A 947 16.62 -27.60 -35.71
C MET A 947 16.66 -27.13 -37.17
N LEU A 948 15.56 -27.30 -37.90
CA LEU A 948 15.44 -26.81 -39.27
C LEU A 948 15.62 -25.28 -39.34
N GLN A 949 14.97 -24.53 -38.45
CA GLN A 949 15.13 -23.07 -38.37
C GLN A 949 16.58 -22.66 -38.06
N LEU A 950 17.26 -23.36 -37.15
CA LEU A 950 18.67 -23.10 -36.83
C LEU A 950 19.59 -23.34 -38.05
N LEU A 951 19.39 -24.44 -38.77
CA LEU A 951 20.24 -24.80 -39.92
C LEU A 951 20.13 -23.79 -41.08
N PHE A 952 18.93 -23.26 -41.35
CA PHE A 952 18.74 -22.24 -42.39
C PHE A 952 19.21 -20.84 -41.97
N THR A 953 19.24 -20.55 -40.66
CA THR A 953 19.63 -19.22 -40.14
C THR A 953 21.09 -19.13 -39.70
N ALA A 954 21.86 -20.22 -39.81
CA ALA A 954 23.28 -20.26 -39.51
C ALA A 954 24.11 -19.50 -40.57
N ASN A 955 24.59 -18.31 -40.23
CA ASN A 955 25.40 -17.42 -41.07
C ASN A 955 26.72 -16.98 -40.38
N SER A 956 27.64 -16.39 -41.14
CA SER A 956 28.96 -15.95 -40.64
C SER A 956 28.82 -14.87 -39.55
N PRO A 957 29.62 -14.92 -38.46
CA PRO A 957 29.46 -14.03 -37.32
C PRO A 957 29.76 -12.56 -37.67
N ALA A 958 28.82 -11.67 -37.35
CA ALA A 958 28.96 -10.22 -37.41
C ALA A 958 28.13 -9.56 -36.28
N GLY A 959 28.72 -9.33 -35.11
CA GLY A 959 28.13 -8.53 -34.01
C GLY A 959 28.35 -9.08 -32.59
N ASP A 960 27.80 -8.39 -31.59
CA ASP A 960 27.89 -8.73 -30.14
C ASP A 960 27.20 -10.06 -29.77
N GLU A 961 26.18 -10.48 -30.53
CA GLU A 961 25.53 -11.79 -30.34
C GLU A 961 26.50 -12.94 -30.66
N ASP A 962 27.35 -12.74 -31.66
CA ASP A 962 28.32 -13.73 -32.10
C ASP A 962 29.48 -13.90 -31.11
N ASP A 963 29.80 -12.88 -30.31
CA ASP A 963 30.75 -12.95 -29.18
C ASP A 963 30.28 -13.92 -28.08
N ARG A 964 28.96 -13.99 -27.82
CA ARG A 964 28.41 -14.95 -26.84
C ARG A 964 28.41 -16.36 -27.39
N ILE A 965 28.11 -16.52 -28.67
CA ILE A 965 28.13 -17.81 -29.37
C ILE A 965 29.55 -18.39 -29.38
N GLN A 966 30.57 -17.57 -29.61
CA GLN A 966 31.99 -17.97 -29.56
C GLN A 966 32.45 -18.45 -28.17
N ARG A 967 31.84 -17.94 -27.09
CA ARG A 967 32.14 -18.33 -25.70
C ARG A 967 31.45 -19.61 -25.25
N THR A 968 30.56 -20.18 -26.07
CA THR A 968 29.85 -21.43 -25.75
C THR A 968 30.86 -22.58 -25.65
N GLN A 969 30.92 -23.22 -24.48
CA GLN A 969 31.78 -24.39 -24.24
C GLN A 969 31.23 -25.61 -24.97
N ILE A 970 32.09 -26.33 -25.71
CA ILE A 970 31.70 -27.47 -26.53
C ILE A 970 32.64 -28.63 -26.30
N SER A 971 32.08 -29.83 -26.12
CA SER A 971 32.78 -31.09 -26.31
C SER A 971 32.67 -31.50 -27.78
N SER A 972 33.70 -31.22 -28.59
CA SER A 972 33.68 -31.51 -30.03
C SER A 972 34.23 -32.90 -30.32
N SER A 973 33.39 -33.82 -30.81
CA SER A 973 33.86 -35.02 -31.51
C SER A 973 33.92 -34.73 -33.02
N SER A 974 34.85 -35.36 -33.74
CA SER A 974 34.91 -35.24 -35.20
C SER A 974 33.63 -35.76 -35.87
N GLU A 975 33.01 -36.78 -35.27
CA GLU A 975 31.78 -37.43 -35.75
C GLU A 975 30.56 -36.50 -35.66
N SER A 976 30.40 -35.76 -34.55
CA SER A 976 29.32 -34.76 -34.41
C SER A 976 29.44 -33.64 -35.44
N LEU A 977 30.67 -33.22 -35.77
CA LEU A 977 30.91 -32.18 -36.80
C LEU A 977 30.50 -32.68 -38.20
N THR A 978 30.89 -33.90 -38.57
CA THR A 978 30.50 -34.50 -39.85
C THR A 978 28.99 -34.72 -39.95
N ALA A 979 28.37 -35.29 -38.92
CA ALA A 979 26.93 -35.56 -38.92
C ALA A 979 26.08 -34.28 -39.08
N LEU A 980 26.51 -33.19 -38.44
CA LEU A 980 25.84 -31.89 -38.54
C LEU A 980 25.99 -31.26 -39.95
N LEU A 981 27.17 -31.39 -40.57
CA LEU A 981 27.41 -30.93 -41.94
C LEU A 981 26.58 -31.74 -42.94
N ASP A 982 26.54 -33.06 -42.78
CA ASP A 982 25.77 -33.96 -43.63
C ASP A 982 24.27 -33.64 -43.55
N LEU A 983 23.75 -33.43 -42.34
CA LEU A 983 22.36 -32.99 -42.14
C LEU A 983 22.10 -31.63 -42.79
N ARG A 984 22.99 -30.64 -42.60
CA ARG A 984 22.86 -29.33 -43.24
C ARG A 984 22.84 -29.45 -44.76
N SER A 985 23.75 -30.24 -45.34
CA SER A 985 23.81 -30.44 -46.79
C SER A 985 22.51 -31.06 -47.34
N SER A 986 21.94 -32.01 -46.60
CA SER A 986 20.68 -32.68 -46.94
C SER A 986 19.50 -31.72 -46.87
N VAL A 987 19.40 -30.90 -45.82
CA VAL A 987 18.36 -29.87 -45.66
C VAL A 987 18.35 -28.87 -46.82
N TYR A 988 19.52 -28.36 -47.20
CA TYR A 988 19.66 -27.44 -48.33
C TYR A 988 19.37 -28.13 -49.67
N SER A 989 19.77 -29.39 -49.83
CA SER A 989 19.42 -30.21 -51.00
C SER A 989 17.91 -30.43 -51.12
N TRP A 990 17.21 -30.73 -50.01
CA TRP A 990 15.76 -30.93 -50.00
C TRP A 990 15.00 -29.66 -50.36
N ALA A 991 15.51 -28.49 -49.94
CA ALA A 991 14.93 -27.18 -50.26
C ALA A 991 15.32 -26.66 -51.66
N SER A 992 16.20 -27.36 -52.39
CA SER A 992 16.73 -26.91 -53.68
C SER A 992 17.45 -25.54 -53.62
N VAL A 993 18.16 -25.26 -52.52
CA VAL A 993 18.91 -24.00 -52.29
C VAL A 993 20.38 -24.30 -52.01
N THR A 994 21.29 -23.40 -52.41
CA THR A 994 22.73 -23.54 -52.11
C THR A 994 23.06 -23.06 -50.71
N ALA A 995 23.87 -23.83 -49.97
CA ALA A 995 24.32 -23.47 -48.63
C ALA A 995 25.44 -22.40 -48.66
N ASP A 996 25.40 -21.48 -47.69
CA ASP A 996 26.48 -20.53 -47.42
C ASP A 996 27.71 -21.26 -46.84
N SER A 997 28.91 -20.76 -47.15
CA SER A 997 30.16 -21.31 -46.58
C SER A 997 30.31 -20.93 -45.11
N LEU A 998 30.41 -21.93 -44.24
CA LEU A 998 30.55 -21.74 -42.79
C LEU A 998 31.50 -22.78 -42.21
N ALA A 999 32.35 -22.39 -41.26
CA ALA A 999 33.25 -23.33 -40.62
C ALA A 999 32.45 -24.35 -39.78
N PRO A 1000 32.78 -25.66 -39.83
CA PRO A 1000 32.01 -26.70 -39.13
C PRO A 1000 31.88 -26.46 -37.62
N ILE A 1001 32.95 -25.93 -37.00
CA ILE A 1001 32.97 -25.64 -35.55
C ILE A 1001 32.04 -24.48 -35.18
N ASP A 1002 31.93 -23.48 -36.05
CA ASP A 1002 31.06 -22.32 -35.82
C ASP A 1002 29.59 -22.70 -36.01
N LEU A 1003 29.30 -23.63 -36.94
CA LEU A 1003 27.98 -24.23 -37.06
C LEU A 1003 27.60 -25.01 -35.79
N LEU A 1004 28.52 -25.83 -35.26
CA LEU A 1004 28.28 -26.57 -34.01
C LEU A 1004 28.05 -25.64 -32.81
N ARG A 1005 28.81 -24.53 -32.71
CA ARG A 1005 28.60 -23.48 -31.70
C ARG A 1005 27.24 -22.84 -31.79
N PHE A 1006 26.87 -22.42 -33.00
CA PHE A 1006 25.60 -21.78 -33.26
C PHE A 1006 24.42 -22.68 -32.91
N VAL A 1007 24.45 -23.94 -33.37
CA VAL A 1007 23.40 -24.92 -33.10
C VAL A 1007 23.31 -25.25 -31.61
N THR A 1008 24.44 -25.51 -30.95
CA THR A 1008 24.47 -25.80 -29.49
C THR A 1008 23.88 -24.63 -28.69
N TYR A 1009 24.29 -23.40 -29.02
CA TYR A 1009 23.76 -22.21 -28.37
C TYR A 1009 22.25 -22.05 -28.60
N GLY A 1010 21.78 -22.23 -29.84
CA GLY A 1010 20.36 -22.20 -30.19
C GLY A 1010 19.54 -23.24 -29.42
N LEU A 1011 20.02 -24.49 -29.37
CA LEU A 1011 19.39 -25.58 -28.62
C LEU A 1011 19.26 -25.25 -27.13
N ILE A 1012 20.32 -24.72 -26.50
CA ILE A 1012 20.26 -24.30 -25.10
C ILE A 1012 19.17 -23.21 -24.91
N LYS A 1013 19.09 -22.23 -25.81
CA LYS A 1013 18.08 -21.14 -25.71
C LYS A 1013 16.64 -21.62 -25.93
N PHE A 1014 16.43 -22.71 -26.65
CA PHE A 1014 15.12 -23.32 -26.81
C PHE A 1014 14.77 -24.26 -25.66
N LEU A 1015 15.69 -25.11 -25.22
CA LEU A 1015 15.42 -26.13 -24.21
C LEU A 1015 15.22 -25.56 -22.80
N ARG A 1016 15.80 -24.41 -22.47
CA ARG A 1016 15.60 -23.73 -21.18
C ARG A 1016 14.14 -23.36 -20.89
N PRO A 1017 13.44 -22.58 -21.75
CA PRO A 1017 12.02 -22.29 -21.54
C PRO A 1017 11.14 -23.55 -21.63
N VAL A 1018 11.51 -24.55 -22.44
CA VAL A 1018 10.85 -25.87 -22.46
C VAL A 1018 10.97 -26.57 -21.10
N CYS A 1019 12.15 -26.57 -20.47
CA CYS A 1019 12.34 -27.12 -19.14
C CYS A 1019 11.50 -26.39 -18.08
N LEU A 1020 11.41 -25.05 -18.14
CA LEU A 1020 10.56 -24.28 -17.21
C LEU A 1020 9.07 -24.65 -17.38
N PHE A 1021 8.61 -24.74 -18.63
CA PHE A 1021 7.23 -25.13 -18.95
C PHE A 1021 6.89 -26.54 -18.46
N LEU A 1022 7.69 -27.54 -18.85
CA LEU A 1022 7.45 -28.94 -18.51
C LEU A 1022 7.70 -29.23 -17.02
N HIS A 1023 8.60 -28.50 -16.37
CA HIS A 1023 8.77 -28.57 -14.91
C HIS A 1023 7.50 -28.11 -14.19
N ALA A 1024 6.93 -26.98 -14.60
CA ALA A 1024 5.71 -26.46 -14.01
C ALA A 1024 4.50 -27.37 -14.29
N LEU A 1025 4.43 -27.97 -15.48
CA LEU A 1025 3.37 -28.91 -15.87
C LEU A 1025 3.46 -30.26 -15.13
N SER A 1026 4.68 -30.81 -15.01
CA SER A 1026 4.93 -32.12 -14.40
C SER A 1026 5.07 -32.08 -12.88
N SER A 1027 5.40 -30.93 -12.29
CA SER A 1027 5.73 -30.79 -10.86
C SER A 1027 6.89 -31.69 -10.37
N VAL A 1028 7.72 -32.22 -11.29
CA VAL A 1028 8.93 -33.01 -10.95
C VAL A 1028 10.03 -32.06 -10.46
N ASP A 1029 10.71 -32.42 -9.37
CA ASP A 1029 11.80 -31.61 -8.84
C ASP A 1029 13.00 -31.57 -9.82
N PRO A 1030 13.60 -30.39 -10.04
CA PRO A 1030 14.73 -30.27 -10.95
C PRO A 1030 15.98 -30.95 -10.37
N PRO A 1031 16.89 -31.46 -11.23
CA PRO A 1031 18.16 -32.04 -10.78
C PRO A 1031 19.05 -30.98 -10.12
N GLU A 1032 19.88 -31.39 -9.17
CA GLU A 1032 20.86 -30.52 -8.49
C GLU A 1032 21.75 -29.76 -9.50
N GLU A 1033 22.15 -30.45 -10.58
CA GLU A 1033 22.92 -29.89 -11.69
C GLU A 1033 22.25 -28.64 -12.31
N LEU A 1034 20.92 -28.55 -12.35
CA LEU A 1034 20.17 -27.39 -12.89
C LEU A 1034 19.89 -26.28 -11.87
N CYS A 1035 20.28 -26.51 -10.62
CA CYS A 1035 20.17 -25.55 -9.52
C CYS A 1035 21.49 -24.80 -9.25
N GLU A 1036 22.61 -25.29 -9.76
CA GLU A 1036 23.96 -24.74 -9.53
C GLU A 1036 24.41 -23.70 -10.58
N PHE A 1037 25.33 -22.82 -10.20
CA PHE A 1037 25.88 -21.80 -11.10
C PHE A 1037 26.69 -22.46 -12.23
N ASN A 1038 26.40 -22.12 -13.49
CA ASN A 1038 26.90 -22.75 -14.73
C ASN A 1038 26.21 -24.05 -15.18
N ALA A 1039 25.03 -24.37 -14.64
CA ALA A 1039 24.19 -25.48 -15.08
C ALA A 1039 23.74 -25.50 -16.55
N ASP A 1040 23.87 -24.37 -17.26
CA ASP A 1040 23.22 -24.06 -18.53
C ASP A 1040 23.83 -24.79 -19.75
N HIS A 1041 24.38 -25.98 -19.52
CA HIS A 1041 24.92 -26.84 -20.55
C HIS A 1041 23.82 -27.67 -21.20
N LEU A 1042 24.05 -28.09 -22.44
CA LEU A 1042 23.10 -28.92 -23.19
C LEU A 1042 22.80 -30.26 -22.50
N LYS A 1043 23.80 -30.87 -21.85
CA LYS A 1043 23.67 -32.23 -21.29
C LYS A 1043 22.66 -32.33 -20.13
N PRO A 1044 22.71 -31.50 -19.08
CA PRO A 1044 21.71 -31.56 -18.00
C PRO A 1044 20.28 -31.27 -18.49
N LEU A 1045 20.12 -30.36 -19.45
CA LEU A 1045 18.81 -30.03 -20.05
C LEU A 1045 18.24 -31.22 -20.84
N CYS A 1046 19.05 -31.85 -21.70
CA CYS A 1046 18.62 -33.02 -22.47
C CYS A 1046 18.25 -34.20 -21.55
N ARG A 1047 19.06 -34.49 -20.51
CA ARG A 1047 18.76 -35.57 -19.56
C ARG A 1047 17.47 -35.35 -18.81
N TYR A 1048 17.16 -34.10 -18.41
CA TYR A 1048 15.92 -33.78 -17.70
C TYR A 1048 14.66 -33.98 -18.58
N LEU A 1049 14.80 -33.75 -19.89
CA LEU A 1049 13.74 -33.88 -20.89
C LEU A 1049 13.65 -35.29 -21.53
N ASP A 1050 14.48 -36.24 -21.10
CA ASP A 1050 14.62 -37.59 -21.70
C ASP A 1050 15.07 -37.58 -23.18
N ILE A 1051 15.84 -36.58 -23.60
CA ILE A 1051 16.36 -36.43 -24.99
C ILE A 1051 17.85 -36.81 -25.03
N PRO A 1052 18.39 -37.36 -26.14
CA PRO A 1052 19.81 -37.60 -26.28
C PRO A 1052 20.65 -36.32 -26.11
N SER A 1053 21.80 -36.44 -25.45
CA SER A 1053 22.69 -35.32 -25.16
C SER A 1053 23.90 -35.21 -26.10
N ASP A 1054 24.21 -36.30 -26.81
CA ASP A 1054 25.21 -36.29 -27.87
C ASP A 1054 24.59 -35.83 -29.20
N MET A 1055 25.32 -35.04 -29.98
CA MET A 1055 24.78 -34.48 -31.21
C MET A 1055 24.49 -35.53 -32.28
N VAL A 1056 25.22 -36.65 -32.34
CA VAL A 1056 24.98 -37.71 -33.33
C VAL A 1056 23.68 -38.42 -32.99
N GLU A 1057 23.50 -38.81 -31.73
CA GLU A 1057 22.27 -39.43 -31.24
C GLU A 1057 21.08 -38.47 -31.32
N LEU A 1058 21.30 -37.18 -31.06
CA LEU A 1058 20.27 -36.16 -31.19
C LEU A 1058 19.76 -36.05 -32.63
N ILE A 1059 20.66 -36.06 -33.63
CA ILE A 1059 20.28 -36.03 -35.05
C ILE A 1059 19.47 -37.28 -35.43
N GLN A 1060 19.85 -38.45 -34.91
CA GLN A 1060 19.08 -39.70 -35.10
C GLN A 1060 17.71 -39.67 -34.41
N PHE A 1061 17.60 -38.93 -33.31
CA PHE A 1061 16.35 -38.70 -32.61
C PHE A 1061 15.44 -37.71 -33.35
N LEU A 1062 15.91 -36.87 -34.27
CA LEU A 1062 15.02 -35.96 -35.01
C LEU A 1062 14.08 -36.71 -35.96
N ASP A 1063 13.00 -36.05 -36.36
CA ASP A 1063 12.10 -36.52 -37.42
C ASP A 1063 12.52 -35.96 -38.77
N THR A 1064 13.46 -36.66 -39.40
CA THR A 1064 13.98 -36.28 -40.72
C THR A 1064 12.91 -36.35 -41.81
N THR A 1065 11.88 -37.17 -41.65
CA THR A 1065 10.79 -37.31 -42.65
C THR A 1065 9.92 -36.06 -42.70
N SER A 1066 9.58 -35.50 -41.54
CA SER A 1066 8.86 -34.23 -41.43
C SER A 1066 9.74 -33.06 -41.89
N MET A 1067 11.03 -33.05 -41.54
CA MET A 1067 11.98 -32.04 -42.03
C MET A 1067 12.08 -32.02 -43.56
N GLU A 1068 12.21 -33.18 -44.19
CA GLU A 1068 12.24 -33.30 -45.65
C GLU A 1068 10.93 -32.79 -46.28
N ARG A 1069 9.77 -33.11 -45.66
CA ARG A 1069 8.46 -32.61 -46.10
C ARG A 1069 8.39 -31.08 -46.07
N TRP A 1070 8.81 -30.44 -44.98
CA TRP A 1070 8.79 -28.98 -44.85
C TRP A 1070 9.77 -28.29 -45.81
N CYS A 1071 10.92 -28.89 -46.08
CA CYS A 1071 11.88 -28.37 -47.05
C CYS A 1071 11.34 -28.35 -48.49
N LYS A 1072 10.55 -29.37 -48.88
CA LYS A 1072 10.01 -29.51 -50.24
C LYS A 1072 8.85 -28.55 -50.56
N LEU A 1073 8.35 -27.80 -49.58
CA LEU A 1073 7.27 -26.82 -49.81
C LEU A 1073 7.77 -25.65 -50.68
N PRO A 1074 6.99 -25.19 -51.68
CA PRO A 1074 7.41 -24.11 -52.57
C PRO A 1074 7.69 -22.79 -51.83
N THR A 1075 6.91 -22.50 -50.78
CA THR A 1075 7.10 -21.31 -49.93
C THR A 1075 8.42 -21.33 -49.16
N THR A 1076 9.00 -22.50 -48.89
CA THR A 1076 10.29 -22.63 -48.18
C THR A 1076 11.43 -22.08 -49.02
N ALA A 1077 11.50 -22.45 -50.31
CA ALA A 1077 12.54 -21.97 -51.21
C ALA A 1077 12.46 -20.43 -51.39
N GLU A 1078 11.26 -19.87 -51.48
CA GLU A 1078 11.04 -18.42 -51.57
C GLU A 1078 11.49 -17.68 -50.30
N LEU A 1079 11.19 -18.21 -49.11
CA LEU A 1079 11.57 -17.58 -47.84
C LEU A 1079 13.09 -17.59 -47.63
N VAL A 1080 13.76 -18.71 -47.95
CA VAL A 1080 15.21 -18.87 -47.82
C VAL A 1080 15.94 -17.97 -48.82
N THR A 1081 15.57 -18.01 -50.10
CA THR A 1081 16.22 -17.20 -51.16
C THR A 1081 15.97 -15.70 -50.98
N GLY A 1082 14.75 -15.33 -50.56
CA GLY A 1082 14.38 -13.95 -50.24
C GLY A 1082 14.97 -13.42 -48.92
N LYS A 1083 15.67 -14.25 -48.14
CA LYS A 1083 16.20 -13.94 -46.79
C LYS A 1083 15.13 -13.32 -45.86
N LYS A 1084 13.89 -13.79 -45.98
CA LYS A 1084 12.75 -13.30 -45.16
C LYS A 1084 12.57 -14.08 -43.85
N ILE A 1085 13.50 -14.97 -43.52
CA ILE A 1085 13.47 -15.82 -42.32
C ILE A 1085 14.06 -15.06 -41.13
N ILE A 1086 13.41 -15.15 -39.98
CA ILE A 1086 13.91 -14.57 -38.72
C ILE A 1086 15.04 -15.44 -38.17
N ARG A 1087 16.19 -14.83 -37.85
CA ARG A 1087 17.35 -15.52 -37.28
C ARG A 1087 17.00 -16.11 -35.90
N GLN A 1088 17.28 -17.40 -35.70
CA GLN A 1088 17.14 -18.09 -34.42
C GLN A 1088 18.48 -18.21 -33.69
N PRO A 1089 18.53 -18.29 -32.34
CA PRO A 1089 17.43 -18.10 -31.41
C PRO A 1089 16.99 -16.63 -31.33
N VAL A 1090 15.68 -16.37 -31.23
CA VAL A 1090 15.17 -15.01 -30.98
C VAL A 1090 15.49 -14.57 -29.55
N LEU A 1091 16.47 -13.69 -29.39
CA LEU A 1091 16.89 -13.12 -28.10
C LEU A 1091 16.07 -11.89 -27.71
N ALA A 1092 15.94 -11.65 -26.40
CA ALA A 1092 15.37 -10.43 -25.85
C ALA A 1092 16.16 -9.20 -26.34
N ASN A 1093 15.44 -8.16 -26.75
CA ASN A 1093 16.01 -6.88 -27.17
C ASN A 1093 16.63 -6.18 -25.96
N ASP A 1094 17.85 -5.67 -26.14
CA ASP A 1094 18.54 -4.85 -25.13
C ASP A 1094 18.32 -3.35 -25.42
N LEU A 1095 18.51 -2.51 -24.41
CA LEU A 1095 18.49 -1.05 -24.60
C LEU A 1095 19.70 -0.60 -25.42
N ILE A 1096 19.53 0.44 -26.23
CA ILE A 1096 20.55 0.95 -27.16
C ILE A 1096 21.91 1.17 -26.48
N VAL A 1097 23.01 0.85 -27.14
CA VAL A 1097 24.33 1.11 -26.57
C VAL A 1097 24.57 2.62 -26.54
N LEU A 1098 24.79 3.17 -25.34
CA LEU A 1098 25.08 4.58 -25.13
C LEU A 1098 26.60 4.85 -25.12
N PRO A 1099 27.08 5.97 -25.68
CA PRO A 1099 28.48 6.37 -25.59
C PRO A 1099 28.94 6.60 -24.15
N GLN A 1100 30.22 6.34 -23.88
CA GLN A 1100 30.84 6.56 -22.57
C GLN A 1100 30.83 8.05 -22.17
N ASP A 1101 31.21 8.92 -23.09
CA ASP A 1101 31.20 10.36 -22.88
C ASP A 1101 29.85 10.97 -23.26
N PHE A 1102 29.27 11.75 -22.36
CA PHE A 1102 28.01 12.43 -22.63
C PHE A 1102 28.09 13.40 -23.82
N SER A 1103 29.22 14.09 -24.00
CA SER A 1103 29.44 15.01 -25.13
C SER A 1103 29.32 14.31 -26.49
N THR A 1104 29.79 13.06 -26.57
CA THR A 1104 29.71 12.25 -27.78
C THR A 1104 28.26 11.86 -28.09
N LEU A 1105 27.48 11.55 -27.05
CA LEU A 1105 26.02 11.34 -27.18
C LEU A 1105 25.32 12.58 -27.73
N ILE A 1106 25.62 13.79 -27.23
CA ILE A 1106 25.02 15.04 -27.73
C ILE A 1106 25.30 15.21 -29.23
N ASN A 1107 26.54 15.00 -29.65
CA ASN A 1107 26.95 15.15 -31.05
C ASN A 1107 26.25 14.14 -31.96
N GLN A 1108 26.20 12.87 -31.55
CA GLN A 1108 25.52 11.80 -32.29
C GLN A 1108 24.01 12.05 -32.36
N ALA A 1109 23.39 12.47 -31.26
CA ALA A 1109 21.95 12.68 -31.18
C ALA A 1109 21.53 13.92 -32.00
N SER A 1110 22.36 14.97 -32.02
CA SER A 1110 22.18 16.13 -32.91
C SER A 1110 22.24 15.72 -34.39
N GLN A 1111 23.24 14.91 -34.79
CA GLN A 1111 23.35 14.40 -36.17
C GLN A 1111 22.16 13.52 -36.56
N ARG A 1112 21.72 12.61 -35.66
CA ARG A 1112 20.56 11.75 -35.88
C ARG A 1112 19.28 12.56 -36.08
N TRP A 1113 19.07 13.62 -35.28
CA TRP A 1113 17.90 14.49 -35.41
C TRP A 1113 17.78 15.15 -36.79
N TYR A 1114 18.88 15.70 -37.32
CA TYR A 1114 18.89 16.30 -38.65
C TYR A 1114 18.57 15.30 -39.77
N SER A 1115 18.95 14.03 -39.59
CA SER A 1115 18.68 12.97 -40.56
C SER A 1115 17.26 12.39 -40.46
N SER A 1116 16.70 12.23 -39.26
CA SER A 1116 15.39 11.60 -39.04
C SER A 1116 14.20 12.52 -39.31
N CYS A 1117 14.39 13.84 -39.18
CA CYS A 1117 13.33 14.84 -39.40
C CYS A 1117 13.00 15.08 -40.89
N PHE A 1118 13.82 14.56 -41.83
CA PHE A 1118 13.56 14.71 -43.27
C PHE A 1118 12.50 13.73 -43.80
N VAL A 1119 12.20 12.65 -43.06
CA VAL A 1119 11.33 11.54 -43.51
C VAL A 1119 9.93 11.57 -42.86
N PHE A 1120 9.80 12.12 -41.66
CA PHE A 1120 8.50 12.35 -41.02
C PHE A 1120 8.19 13.84 -41.05
N LEU A 1121 7.10 14.21 -41.72
CA LEU A 1121 6.55 15.56 -41.90
C LEU A 1121 6.27 16.26 -40.55
N CYS A 1122 7.30 16.67 -39.82
CA CYS A 1122 7.16 17.49 -38.63
C CYS A 1122 6.82 18.91 -39.08
N LEU A 1123 5.62 19.40 -38.73
CA LEU A 1123 5.13 20.75 -39.05
C LEU A 1123 6.02 21.88 -38.47
N CYS A 1124 7.04 21.55 -37.67
CA CYS A 1124 8.05 22.51 -37.20
C CYS A 1124 8.90 23.11 -38.31
N LEU A 1125 9.10 22.41 -39.44
CA LEU A 1125 9.97 22.87 -40.53
C LEU A 1125 9.25 23.76 -41.57
N THR A 1126 7.93 23.93 -41.50
CA THR A 1126 7.19 24.80 -42.45
C THR A 1126 7.20 26.29 -42.06
N LEU A 1127 7.90 26.68 -40.99
CA LEU A 1127 8.17 28.08 -40.64
C LEU A 1127 9.69 28.32 -40.60
N PRO A 1128 10.23 29.40 -41.18
CA PRO A 1128 11.67 29.50 -41.48
C PRO A 1128 12.59 29.62 -40.26
N ILE A 1129 12.09 29.71 -39.03
CA ILE A 1129 12.90 29.90 -37.83
C ILE A 1129 12.15 29.32 -36.62
N LYS A 1130 12.51 28.09 -36.18
CA LYS A 1130 12.56 27.71 -34.75
C LYS A 1130 13.14 26.30 -34.57
N GLU A 1131 14.27 26.26 -33.88
CA GLU A 1131 14.97 25.06 -33.42
C GLU A 1131 14.09 24.19 -32.47
N PRO A 1132 14.32 22.88 -32.40
CA PRO A 1132 13.54 21.97 -31.56
C PRO A 1132 13.70 22.28 -30.07
N ARG A 1133 12.59 22.53 -29.37
CA ARG A 1133 12.63 22.94 -27.95
C ARG A 1133 12.92 21.79 -26.97
N TYR A 1134 12.46 20.56 -27.26
CA TYR A 1134 12.55 19.41 -26.34
C TYR A 1134 12.68 18.04 -27.05
N PRO A 1135 13.86 17.67 -27.58
CA PRO A 1135 14.08 16.36 -28.17
C PRO A 1135 14.27 15.27 -27.11
N ALA A 1136 13.85 14.04 -27.41
CA ALA A 1136 14.06 12.87 -26.57
C ALA A 1136 14.46 11.65 -27.40
N LEU A 1137 15.40 10.87 -26.88
CA LEU A 1137 15.90 9.64 -27.50
C LEU A 1137 15.19 8.43 -26.88
N CYS A 1138 14.51 7.63 -27.70
CA CYS A 1138 13.95 6.36 -27.24
C CYS A 1138 15.08 5.37 -26.96
N LEU A 1139 15.19 4.87 -25.73
CA LEU A 1139 16.23 3.91 -25.38
C LEU A 1139 15.94 2.48 -25.88
N VAL A 1140 14.73 2.23 -26.36
CA VAL A 1140 14.32 0.91 -26.90
C VAL A 1140 14.74 0.79 -28.37
N CYS A 1141 14.38 1.75 -29.24
CA CYS A 1141 14.67 1.68 -30.67
C CYS A 1141 15.75 2.65 -31.16
N GLY A 1142 16.13 3.65 -30.36
CA GLY A 1142 17.11 4.67 -30.76
C GLY A 1142 16.56 5.80 -31.63
N GLU A 1143 15.25 5.84 -31.89
CA GLU A 1143 14.61 6.94 -32.62
C GLU A 1143 14.55 8.21 -31.78
N MET A 1144 14.65 9.33 -32.50
CA MET A 1144 14.51 10.66 -31.93
C MET A 1144 13.08 11.16 -32.05
N VAL A 1145 12.46 11.50 -30.93
CA VAL A 1145 11.06 11.95 -30.84
C VAL A 1145 10.94 13.28 -30.10
N CYS A 1146 9.81 13.96 -30.27
CA CYS A 1146 9.51 15.18 -29.54
C CYS A 1146 8.78 14.88 -28.23
N SER A 1147 9.19 15.50 -27.12
CA SER A 1147 8.73 15.15 -25.77
C SER A 1147 7.87 16.17 -25.03
N ARG A 1148 7.88 17.46 -25.38
CA ARG A 1148 7.11 18.48 -24.64
C ARG A 1148 6.59 19.57 -25.56
N SER A 1149 6.15 19.20 -26.75
CA SER A 1149 5.58 20.20 -27.64
C SER A 1149 4.42 19.68 -28.46
N TYR A 1150 3.43 20.56 -28.60
CA TYR A 1150 2.19 20.34 -29.33
C TYR A 1150 2.38 20.12 -30.84
N CYS A 1151 3.60 20.26 -31.36
CA CYS A 1151 3.88 20.24 -32.80
C CYS A 1151 3.80 18.84 -33.44
N CYS A 1152 4.01 17.78 -32.65
CA CYS A 1152 4.00 16.39 -33.11
C CYS A 1152 2.79 15.62 -32.59
N GLN A 1153 1.71 16.30 -32.19
CA GLN A 1153 0.54 15.61 -31.67
C GLN A 1153 -0.13 14.76 -32.75
N ARG A 1154 -0.50 13.54 -32.37
CA ARG A 1154 -1.20 12.58 -33.24
C ARG A 1154 -2.40 12.03 -32.50
N SER A 1155 -3.43 11.63 -33.24
CA SER A 1155 -4.59 10.97 -32.65
C SER A 1155 -4.26 9.52 -32.30
N LEU A 1156 -4.57 9.12 -31.07
CA LEU A 1156 -4.52 7.76 -30.57
C LEU A 1156 -5.79 7.53 -29.72
N ASN A 1157 -6.62 6.56 -30.11
CA ASN A 1157 -7.89 6.26 -29.44
C ASN A 1157 -8.75 7.52 -29.18
N ASP A 1158 -8.97 8.32 -30.23
CA ASP A 1158 -9.70 9.61 -30.19
C ASP A 1158 -9.11 10.73 -29.31
N HIS A 1159 -7.93 10.53 -28.74
CA HIS A 1159 -7.19 11.54 -27.97
C HIS A 1159 -5.97 12.07 -28.74
N MET A 1160 -5.70 13.38 -28.65
CA MET A 1160 -4.50 14.01 -29.21
C MET A 1160 -3.32 13.87 -28.24
N VAL A 1161 -2.39 12.98 -28.55
CA VAL A 1161 -1.25 12.62 -27.69
C VAL A 1161 0.07 13.18 -28.22
N GLY A 1162 1.03 13.42 -27.33
CA GLY A 1162 2.39 13.86 -27.67
C GLY A 1162 3.21 12.81 -28.42
N GLY A 1163 4.41 13.22 -28.85
CA GLY A 1163 5.27 12.41 -29.72
C GLY A 1163 5.86 11.18 -29.01
N CYS A 1164 6.23 11.30 -27.74
CA CYS A 1164 6.75 10.20 -26.93
C CYS A 1164 5.64 9.21 -26.57
N THR A 1165 4.45 9.68 -26.17
CA THR A 1165 3.31 8.81 -25.84
C THR A 1165 2.82 8.05 -27.08
N TYR A 1166 2.74 8.73 -28.23
CA TYR A 1166 2.44 8.06 -29.50
C TYR A 1166 3.48 6.99 -29.84
N HIS A 1167 4.77 7.34 -29.76
CA HIS A 1167 5.86 6.42 -30.06
C HIS A 1167 5.91 5.22 -29.10
N ALA A 1168 5.71 5.43 -27.79
CA ALA A 1168 5.71 4.37 -26.79
C ALA A 1168 4.63 3.30 -27.04
N ASN A 1169 3.46 3.72 -27.54
CA ASN A 1169 2.40 2.78 -27.92
C ASN A 1169 2.76 1.90 -29.12
N HIS A 1170 3.55 2.42 -30.07
CA HIS A 1170 3.95 1.67 -31.27
C HIS A 1170 5.24 0.86 -31.06
N CYS A 1171 6.25 1.44 -30.39
CA CYS A 1171 7.57 0.84 -30.20
C CYS A 1171 7.57 -0.22 -29.08
N SER A 1172 6.77 -0.01 -28.04
CA SER A 1172 6.91 -0.74 -26.79
C SER A 1172 5.62 -1.07 -26.07
N GLY A 1173 4.51 -1.15 -26.82
CA GLY A 1173 3.22 -1.65 -26.31
C GLY A 1173 2.64 -0.78 -25.19
N GLY A 1174 2.96 0.52 -25.17
CA GLY A 1174 2.44 1.51 -24.23
C GLY A 1174 3.37 1.86 -23.06
N THR A 1175 4.56 1.24 -22.98
CA THR A 1175 5.57 1.56 -21.96
C THR A 1175 6.80 2.18 -22.59
N GLY A 1176 7.14 3.44 -22.28
CA GLY A 1176 8.27 4.14 -22.91
C GLY A 1176 9.42 4.44 -21.94
N ILE A 1177 10.66 4.26 -22.40
CA ILE A 1177 11.87 4.72 -21.71
C ILE A 1177 12.61 5.70 -22.64
N PHE A 1178 12.56 6.98 -22.29
CA PHE A 1178 13.17 8.04 -23.09
C PHE A 1178 14.29 8.72 -22.31
N LEU A 1179 15.37 9.05 -23.00
CA LEU A 1179 16.39 9.95 -22.50
C LEU A 1179 16.10 11.34 -23.05
N SER A 1180 15.60 12.22 -22.18
CA SER A 1180 15.41 13.64 -22.51
C SER A 1180 16.74 14.36 -22.44
N TYR A 1181 17.07 15.09 -23.50
CA TYR A 1181 18.22 15.99 -23.53
C TYR A 1181 17.81 17.27 -24.26
N ILE A 1182 18.18 18.44 -23.75
CA ILE A 1182 17.78 19.72 -24.35
C ILE A 1182 18.97 20.33 -25.11
N CYS A 1183 18.75 20.67 -26.38
CA CYS A 1183 19.72 21.36 -27.21
C CYS A 1183 19.61 22.87 -26.97
N PHE A 1184 20.64 23.44 -26.35
CA PHE A 1184 20.86 24.87 -26.04
C PHE A 1184 19.97 25.54 -24.95
N SER A 1185 20.68 26.22 -24.03
CA SER A 1185 20.23 27.15 -22.98
C SER A 1185 19.59 26.62 -21.67
N ILE A 1186 18.99 25.43 -21.59
CA ILE A 1186 18.57 24.81 -20.30
C ILE A 1186 18.89 23.32 -20.37
N ARG A 1187 19.92 22.84 -19.66
CA ARG A 1187 20.53 21.52 -19.90
C ARG A 1187 19.97 20.42 -18.99
N ASP A 1188 18.72 20.00 -19.19
CA ASP A 1188 18.15 18.89 -18.40
C ASP A 1188 18.56 17.51 -18.97
N CYS A 1189 19.24 16.69 -18.16
CA CYS A 1189 19.65 15.32 -18.47
C CYS A 1189 18.88 14.35 -17.57
N GLN A 1190 17.77 13.80 -18.08
CA GLN A 1190 16.85 12.98 -17.31
C GLN A 1190 16.25 11.86 -18.15
N ILE A 1191 15.95 10.74 -17.49
CA ILE A 1191 15.17 9.65 -18.06
C ILE A 1191 13.69 9.94 -17.81
N VAL A 1192 12.88 9.84 -18.85
CA VAL A 1192 11.42 9.93 -18.79
C VAL A 1192 10.87 8.53 -18.96
N LEU A 1193 10.20 8.02 -17.94
CA LEU A 1193 9.41 6.80 -18.02
C LEU A 1193 7.97 7.18 -18.31
N LEU A 1194 7.35 6.56 -19.30
CA LEU A 1194 5.94 6.74 -19.65
C LEU A 1194 5.22 5.39 -19.59
N TYR A 1195 3.98 5.40 -19.13
CA TYR A 1195 3.09 4.25 -19.16
C TYR A 1195 1.67 4.71 -19.55
N GLN A 1196 1.16 4.12 -20.63
CA GLN A 1196 -0.12 4.49 -21.24
C GLN A 1196 -0.19 6.01 -21.54
N LEU A 1197 -1.39 6.60 -21.46
CA LEU A 1197 -1.66 7.98 -21.85
C LEU A 1197 -1.30 8.99 -20.74
N TYR A 1198 -1.61 8.70 -19.48
CA TYR A 1198 -1.66 9.72 -18.43
C TYR A 1198 -0.60 9.56 -17.34
N ARG A 1199 0.34 8.61 -17.47
CA ARG A 1199 1.29 8.31 -16.40
C ARG A 1199 2.74 8.36 -16.86
N GLY A 1200 3.57 8.99 -16.04
CA GLY A 1200 5.02 8.93 -16.19
C GLY A 1200 5.76 9.39 -14.94
N CYS A 1201 7.09 9.24 -14.96
CA CYS A 1201 7.95 9.78 -13.93
C CYS A 1201 9.34 10.11 -14.48
N PHE A 1202 10.07 10.99 -13.78
CA PHE A 1202 11.46 11.29 -14.10
C PHE A 1202 12.42 10.46 -13.24
N LEU A 1203 13.45 9.93 -13.88
CA LEU A 1203 14.59 9.29 -13.24
C LEU A 1203 15.89 10.05 -13.57
N PRO A 1204 16.89 10.05 -12.68
CA PRO A 1204 18.20 10.60 -12.99
C PRO A 1204 18.82 9.84 -14.18
N ALA A 1205 19.47 10.58 -15.08
CA ALA A 1205 20.20 9.97 -16.18
C ALA A 1205 21.38 9.11 -15.68
N PRO A 1206 21.77 8.06 -16.41
CA PRO A 1206 22.87 7.16 -16.02
C PRO A 1206 24.26 7.80 -16.21
N TYR A 1207 24.35 9.12 -16.35
CA TYR A 1207 25.60 9.88 -16.54
C TYR A 1207 25.98 10.61 -15.27
N VAL A 1208 27.15 10.30 -14.72
CA VAL A 1208 27.65 10.80 -13.43
C VAL A 1208 29.06 11.37 -13.57
N ASP A 1209 29.42 12.25 -12.65
CA ASP A 1209 30.79 12.75 -12.53
C ASP A 1209 31.72 11.73 -11.83
N GLU A 1210 32.99 12.11 -11.65
CA GLU A 1210 34.02 11.31 -10.97
C GLU A 1210 33.68 10.91 -9.52
N TYR A 1211 32.73 11.62 -8.87
CA TYR A 1211 32.27 11.34 -7.51
C TYR A 1211 30.95 10.55 -7.48
N GLY A 1212 30.40 10.20 -8.64
CA GLY A 1212 29.14 9.46 -8.75
C GLY A 1212 27.88 10.34 -8.66
N GLU A 1213 28.01 11.66 -8.73
CA GLU A 1213 26.88 12.59 -8.69
C GLU A 1213 26.39 12.95 -10.11
N THR A 1214 25.07 13.04 -10.28
CA THR A 1214 24.46 13.54 -11.52
C THR A 1214 24.47 15.07 -11.57
N ASP A 1215 24.87 15.69 -12.68
CA ASP A 1215 24.80 17.15 -12.86
C ASP A 1215 23.48 17.57 -13.55
N GLN A 1216 22.37 17.53 -12.80
CA GLN A 1216 21.06 17.96 -13.29
C GLN A 1216 21.09 19.44 -13.68
N GLY A 1217 20.70 19.76 -14.92
CA GLY A 1217 20.81 21.13 -15.44
C GLY A 1217 22.20 21.51 -15.92
N PHE A 1218 23.21 20.61 -15.85
CA PHE A 1218 24.62 20.87 -16.17
C PHE A 1218 25.14 22.18 -15.57
N ARG A 1219 24.77 22.45 -14.31
CA ARG A 1219 25.13 23.70 -13.62
C ARG A 1219 26.59 23.69 -13.17
N ARG A 1220 27.15 22.50 -12.91
CA ARG A 1220 28.53 22.33 -12.41
C ARG A 1220 29.55 22.24 -13.54
N GLY A 1221 29.13 21.84 -14.75
CA GLY A 1221 29.96 21.86 -15.96
C GLY A 1221 31.09 20.81 -15.98
N LYS A 1222 31.00 19.80 -15.12
CA LYS A 1222 31.96 18.69 -15.06
C LYS A 1222 31.71 17.67 -16.18
N PRO A 1223 32.75 16.97 -16.67
CA PRO A 1223 32.55 15.88 -17.61
C PRO A 1223 31.73 14.77 -16.96
N LEU A 1224 30.68 14.32 -17.64
CA LEU A 1224 29.83 13.22 -17.20
C LEU A 1224 30.13 11.96 -18.01
N LEU A 1225 30.32 10.85 -17.30
CA LEU A 1225 30.61 9.53 -17.84
C LEU A 1225 29.44 8.58 -17.57
N LEU A 1226 29.23 7.63 -18.48
CA LEU A 1226 28.19 6.62 -18.35
C LEU A 1226 28.50 5.66 -17.19
N SER A 1227 27.65 5.65 -16.17
CA SER A 1227 27.69 4.65 -15.10
C SER A 1227 27.08 3.34 -15.58
N ALA A 1228 27.93 2.32 -15.76
CA ALA A 1228 27.51 0.98 -16.13
C ALA A 1228 26.48 0.40 -15.14
N GLN A 1229 26.60 0.69 -13.84
CA GLN A 1229 25.70 0.18 -12.81
C GLN A 1229 24.29 0.78 -12.93
N LEU A 1230 24.18 2.11 -13.12
CA LEU A 1230 22.89 2.77 -13.27
C LEU A 1230 22.19 2.35 -14.56
N TYR A 1231 22.97 2.18 -15.64
CA TYR A 1231 22.43 1.72 -16.90
C TYR A 1231 21.96 0.25 -16.87
N GLN A 1232 22.70 -0.62 -16.17
CA GLN A 1232 22.26 -1.99 -15.91
C GLN A 1232 20.95 -2.05 -15.12
N LYS A 1233 20.74 -1.15 -14.14
CA LYS A 1233 19.46 -1.05 -13.42
C LYS A 1233 18.31 -0.67 -14.36
N LEU A 1234 18.52 0.25 -15.30
CA LEU A 1234 17.51 0.60 -16.30
C LEU A 1234 17.19 -0.57 -17.24
N ARG A 1235 18.22 -1.31 -17.69
CA ARG A 1235 18.03 -2.53 -18.48
C ARG A 1235 17.24 -3.59 -17.72
N TRP A 1236 17.55 -3.80 -16.44
CA TRP A 1236 16.82 -4.73 -15.58
C TRP A 1236 15.36 -4.34 -15.41
N LEU A 1237 15.05 -3.04 -15.23
CA LEU A 1237 13.66 -2.55 -15.14
C LEU A 1237 12.85 -2.85 -16.40
N TRP A 1238 13.47 -2.69 -17.58
CA TRP A 1238 12.86 -3.02 -18.87
C TRP A 1238 12.65 -4.54 -19.01
N LEU A 1239 13.70 -5.33 -18.79
CA LEU A 1239 13.67 -6.80 -18.92
C LEU A 1239 12.67 -7.47 -17.96
N ASN A 1240 12.48 -6.91 -16.78
CA ASN A 1240 11.58 -7.43 -15.74
C ASN A 1240 10.17 -6.80 -15.79
N HIS A 1241 9.83 -6.06 -16.86
CA HIS A 1241 8.54 -5.40 -17.08
C HIS A 1241 8.05 -4.55 -15.89
N SER A 1242 8.98 -3.95 -15.16
CA SER A 1242 8.74 -3.28 -13.88
C SER A 1242 8.60 -1.76 -13.99
N VAL A 1243 8.56 -1.23 -15.22
CA VAL A 1243 8.43 0.22 -15.48
C VAL A 1243 7.11 0.79 -14.93
N PRO A 1244 5.93 0.16 -15.13
CA PRO A 1244 4.68 0.68 -14.54
C PRO A 1244 4.71 0.70 -13.01
N GLU A 1245 5.26 -0.35 -12.39
CA GLU A 1245 5.46 -0.43 -10.93
C GLU A 1245 6.33 0.72 -10.41
N GLN A 1246 7.42 1.04 -11.12
CA GLN A 1246 8.29 2.16 -10.74
C GLN A 1246 7.59 3.53 -10.88
N ILE A 1247 6.77 3.73 -11.91
CA ILE A 1247 6.04 4.98 -12.10
C ILE A 1247 5.05 5.18 -10.95
N VAL A 1248 4.25 4.17 -10.61
CA VAL A 1248 3.26 4.24 -9.52
C VAL A 1248 3.93 4.53 -8.18
N ASN A 1249 5.01 3.80 -7.84
CA ASN A 1249 5.75 4.02 -6.59
C ASN A 1249 6.33 5.44 -6.50
N ARG A 1250 6.76 6.04 -7.62
CA ARG A 1250 7.29 7.41 -7.66
C ARG A 1250 6.20 8.46 -7.58
N MET A 1251 5.06 8.22 -8.21
CA MET A 1251 3.89 9.10 -8.12
C MET A 1251 3.33 9.13 -6.70
N GLU A 1252 3.31 8.00 -5.99
CA GLU A 1252 2.89 7.94 -4.59
C GLU A 1252 3.80 8.78 -3.66
N LEU A 1253 5.08 8.90 -4.01
CA LEU A 1253 6.07 9.66 -3.24
C LEU A 1253 6.13 11.16 -3.61
N SER A 1254 5.54 11.59 -4.73
CA SER A 1254 5.72 12.95 -5.26
C SER A 1254 4.43 13.54 -5.84
N ASP A 1255 3.83 14.46 -5.08
CA ASP A 1255 2.64 15.22 -5.51
C ASP A 1255 2.85 16.03 -6.80
N GLN A 1256 4.10 16.39 -7.13
CA GLN A 1256 4.42 17.14 -8.36
C GLN A 1256 4.18 16.31 -9.62
N LEU A 1257 4.39 14.99 -9.57
CA LEU A 1257 4.21 14.11 -10.73
C LEU A 1257 2.72 13.86 -11.03
N LEU A 1258 1.86 13.95 -10.00
CA LEU A 1258 0.40 13.81 -10.13
C LEU A 1258 -0.24 15.02 -10.83
N ALA A 1259 0.36 16.20 -10.70
CA ALA A 1259 -0.11 17.44 -11.32
C ALA A 1259 0.32 17.60 -12.80
N GLN A 1260 1.18 16.71 -13.31
CA GLN A 1260 1.74 16.84 -14.65
C GLN A 1260 0.90 16.13 -15.71
N GLU A 1261 0.67 16.81 -16.83
CA GLU A 1261 -0.08 16.27 -17.97
C GLU A 1261 0.82 15.39 -18.87
N TRP A 1262 0.95 14.11 -18.51
CA TRP A 1262 1.84 13.16 -19.19
C TRP A 1262 1.44 12.87 -20.65
N PHE A 1263 0.15 13.00 -21.00
CA PHE A 1263 -0.33 12.73 -22.37
C PHE A 1263 0.19 13.72 -23.42
N HIS A 1264 0.72 14.88 -22.99
CA HIS A 1264 1.37 15.86 -23.86
C HIS A 1264 2.83 15.51 -24.18
N PHE A 1265 3.40 14.48 -23.53
CA PHE A 1265 4.72 13.97 -23.86
C PHE A 1265 4.69 13.10 -25.09
#